data_AF-A0A060KVN1-F1
#
_entry.id   AF-A0A060KVN1-F1
#
_cell.length_a   1.000
_cell.length_b   1.000
_cell.length_c   1.000
_cell.angle_alpha   90.00
_cell.angle_beta   90.00
_cell.angle_gamma   90.00
#
_symmetry.space_group_name_H-M   'P 1'
#
loop_
_entity.id
_entity.type
_entity.pdbx_description
1 polymer ?
#
loop_
_entity_poly.entity_id
_entity_poly.type
_entity_poly.pdbx_seq_one_letter_code
_entity_poly.pdbx_strand_id
1 'polypeptide(L)'
;MNTLFELTKSRHVQKQKHLNTSSVIAFTELVSKSQVDKEGSRNRYPTNLFKNKEHGQVVGEKYMPWLQEQLRNAVSEGDSHKIQVYIRAIGNTGHPNILAAFEPYLEGKEQVSNFQRLSMVAALDKLAWLHPNIARRVLFRVYENLGESPEVRVAAVYLIMKANPSAQVLQRMAQSTHFEHSDQVCAAVKYSIEKAAQKETEARSPQLYNNARAAANMLTPKDYGMQYSKNFIQSYISRESAQFLLENAHIHGKDSIISQGFNFKLHSRVGGIDLRPEAMSYLSSSVEDLLRLLARQLADIPSRGMNAHQVMARRRLDYTYNNIVSWLKLETDQQEQVEGSAYISLLGANRFFTYDNHTIEQLPSLIEEWNRRLQKGENVQKTKLYNKNTLELGFPVAMGVPFYYSLQEPAMISVRGQFKGYTERQPQGSSLTLKAGINGDVELSYASQLRGRMGFLYPFNNNRYVAGLNKNLQVYVPLKGKVELNGQENNLQAILEPYSQSRQNIRLLQSSTNAYHSYLEASNIKPSVENKNTKAINAPAPHQYQNTVGRDETGYAFDVEIRTSQNWRNSFAKYFSQAVKEGPLSAIFYNRYPESIANDYMSVTYNPQKSSQKPAKFSLSLLADDGSEKPSEMLMKLREFKNGMDQSGGESDNLAQPSSYANRQQELYANVQKDIQDARVIVVDAAVTFQGDSSDAGYSMTVAHADSPVAEQSRALLYLHAKPYQSSQKNQPLESAMEFNIKSPQVPIFQYKEAINAKPDSEVNGKFNFRNGSSEARLTYQGSLRRSQGRKNFVQQHPTSELCENQMEQGNYIQSACRNATVSALFADRYDLSVKYENIPRRLRELAHDIYNLARYAGFENYRELADDRQRPEGEILIAVQFAHNLENVNIGWQSPTQTAGFMNLTVPDWAVPIVVHHPARNQLLSRDGLFTQEMTYMQPQVSAVIDGNRVTTFDNKSYPIDLGNCYHVFAMYAPHEYDNNDDDNDINDDDEQDFAVLVKENDSNNKEVQVVLGYDYVKLSGSGSSGFSVQANKQKLQLSEHQVSRWSNNRNKNHLLAYALPQNVAVLYLPRNQLQIIYDGNRMKLTIGNRYRNRVRGLAGTFNADDIDDFTLPNNRLFREPLEYAATYALTRDSACQGPARQRQKDAQTMLHYEKNIQFVDLISESDWNLKVKNNLTESKNKSKKEMGKQCMNLQVNILETNGKTCFSIKPQPECNSHCRPSNLTMRNVEFHCVQSSNAATHWVKMIKKGAQPNFAHKTVNHKQSISLPESCVSRQ
;
A
#
# COMPACT_ATOMS: atom_id res chain seq x y z
N MET A 1 -27.87 -29.96 1.27
CA MET A 1 -27.75 -28.67 2.02
C MET A 1 -28.02 -28.86 3.51
N ASN A 2 -29.23 -29.29 3.90
CA ASN A 2 -29.58 -29.54 5.31
C ASN A 2 -28.58 -30.44 6.05
N THR A 3 -28.03 -31.47 5.41
CA THR A 3 -26.99 -32.32 6.02
C THR A 3 -25.73 -31.54 6.40
N LEU A 4 -25.28 -30.60 5.56
CA LEU A 4 -24.12 -29.75 5.86
C LEU A 4 -24.46 -28.75 6.97
N PHE A 5 -25.68 -28.23 7.00
CA PHE A 5 -26.17 -27.38 8.09
C PHE A 5 -26.15 -28.12 9.44
N GLU A 6 -26.70 -29.33 9.52
CA GLU A 6 -26.68 -30.10 10.77
C GLU A 6 -25.24 -30.50 11.18
N LEU A 7 -24.32 -30.72 10.21
CA LEU A 7 -22.91 -30.92 10.52
C LEU A 7 -22.29 -29.69 11.19
N THR A 8 -22.58 -28.48 10.71
CA THR A 8 -22.08 -27.23 11.32
C THR A 8 -22.55 -27.04 12.76
N LYS A 9 -23.74 -27.56 13.09
CA LYS A 9 -24.34 -27.53 14.42
C LYS A 9 -23.86 -28.64 15.36
N SER A 10 -23.08 -29.60 14.85
CA SER A 10 -22.65 -30.72 15.67
C SER A 10 -21.66 -30.27 16.75
N ARG A 11 -21.80 -30.80 17.96
CA ARG A 11 -20.93 -30.48 19.11
C ARG A 11 -19.45 -30.74 18.82
N HIS A 12 -19.14 -31.77 18.04
CA HIS A 12 -17.77 -32.12 17.63
C HIS A 12 -17.14 -31.05 16.74
N VAL A 13 -17.93 -30.50 15.81
CA VAL A 13 -17.48 -29.41 14.92
C VAL A 13 -17.35 -28.11 15.70
N GLN A 14 -18.34 -27.76 16.53
CA GLN A 14 -18.34 -26.53 17.32
C GLN A 14 -17.18 -26.45 18.33
N LYS A 15 -16.73 -27.59 18.89
CA LYS A 15 -15.57 -27.65 19.80
C LYS A 15 -14.23 -27.36 19.13
N GLN A 16 -14.12 -27.49 17.82
CA GLN A 16 -12.87 -27.32 17.08
C GLN A 16 -12.88 -26.00 16.30
N LYS A 17 -12.22 -24.96 16.82
CA LYS A 17 -12.17 -23.58 16.28
C LYS A 17 -12.09 -23.54 14.75
N HIS A 18 -11.03 -24.10 14.16
CA HIS A 18 -10.81 -24.06 12.70
C HIS A 18 -11.80 -24.91 11.87
N LEU A 19 -12.28 -26.02 12.42
CA LEU A 19 -13.26 -26.88 11.75
C LEU A 19 -14.63 -26.20 11.74
N ASN A 20 -15.02 -25.58 12.85
CA ASN A 20 -16.23 -24.77 12.95
C ASN A 20 -16.21 -23.65 11.89
N THR A 21 -15.18 -22.80 11.87
CA THR A 21 -15.04 -21.74 10.87
C THR A 21 -15.16 -22.27 9.44
N SER A 22 -14.41 -23.34 9.13
CA SER A 22 -14.42 -23.93 7.78
C SER A 22 -15.80 -24.46 7.40
N SER A 23 -16.51 -25.11 8.32
CA SER A 23 -17.83 -25.69 8.07
C SER A 23 -18.90 -24.61 7.82
N VAL A 24 -18.91 -23.55 8.63
CA VAL A 24 -19.86 -22.43 8.53
C VAL A 24 -19.62 -21.64 7.24
N ILE A 25 -18.36 -21.34 6.90
CA ILE A 25 -18.02 -20.62 5.67
C ILE A 25 -18.35 -21.46 4.43
N ALA A 26 -18.06 -22.76 4.43
CA ALA A 26 -18.41 -23.65 3.32
C ALA A 26 -19.92 -23.79 3.14
N PHE A 27 -20.67 -23.88 4.25
CA PHE A 27 -22.13 -23.94 4.24
C PHE A 27 -22.76 -22.69 3.63
N THR A 28 -22.37 -21.51 4.10
CA THR A 28 -22.93 -20.23 3.64
C THR A 28 -22.56 -19.89 2.20
N GLU A 29 -21.35 -20.28 1.75
CA GLU A 29 -20.94 -20.22 0.35
C GLU A 29 -21.86 -21.08 -0.56
N LEU A 30 -22.20 -22.29 -0.10
CA LEU A 30 -23.11 -23.18 -0.83
C LEU A 30 -24.54 -22.63 -0.85
N VAL A 31 -25.03 -22.07 0.26
CA VAL A 31 -26.34 -21.40 0.34
C VAL A 31 -26.43 -20.31 -0.73
N SER A 32 -25.43 -19.43 -0.82
CA SER A 32 -25.41 -18.35 -1.82
C SER A 32 -25.49 -18.88 -3.25
N LYS A 33 -24.63 -19.85 -3.61
CA LYS A 33 -24.53 -20.38 -4.98
C LYS A 33 -25.75 -21.15 -5.46
N SER A 34 -26.53 -21.72 -4.53
CA SER A 34 -27.60 -22.65 -4.88
C SER A 34 -28.99 -22.12 -4.56
N GLN A 35 -29.16 -21.29 -3.51
CA GLN A 35 -30.45 -20.80 -3.05
C GLN A 35 -30.70 -19.31 -3.34
N VAL A 36 -29.65 -18.50 -3.48
CA VAL A 36 -29.77 -17.03 -3.59
C VAL A 36 -29.40 -16.52 -4.98
N ASP A 37 -28.25 -16.95 -5.51
CA ASP A 37 -27.80 -16.66 -6.88
C ASP A 37 -28.66 -17.42 -7.90
N LYS A 38 -29.74 -16.79 -8.40
CA LYS A 38 -30.69 -17.43 -9.31
C LYS A 38 -30.04 -17.87 -10.62
N GLU A 39 -29.14 -17.05 -11.16
CA GLU A 39 -28.46 -17.32 -12.43
C GLU A 39 -27.44 -18.45 -12.25
N GLY A 40 -26.57 -18.34 -11.24
CA GLY A 40 -25.63 -19.40 -10.91
C GLY A 40 -26.31 -20.70 -10.50
N SER A 41 -27.47 -20.63 -9.84
CA SER A 41 -28.26 -21.82 -9.48
C SER A 41 -28.84 -22.50 -10.72
N ARG A 42 -29.39 -21.74 -11.68
CA ARG A 42 -29.86 -22.28 -12.97
C ARG A 42 -28.73 -22.89 -13.80
N ASN A 43 -27.56 -22.28 -13.78
CA ASN A 43 -26.40 -22.74 -14.54
C ASN A 43 -25.72 -23.97 -13.92
N ARG A 44 -25.81 -24.16 -12.60
CA ARG A 44 -25.14 -25.25 -11.87
C ARG A 44 -26.06 -26.40 -11.48
N TYR A 45 -27.36 -26.15 -11.38
CA TYR A 45 -28.34 -27.13 -10.92
C TYR A 45 -29.50 -27.23 -11.90
N PRO A 46 -30.08 -28.43 -12.09
CA PRO A 46 -31.22 -28.69 -12.96
C PRO A 46 -32.55 -28.13 -12.40
N THR A 47 -32.59 -26.83 -12.09
CA THR A 47 -33.72 -26.13 -11.47
C THR A 47 -35.01 -26.20 -12.31
N ASN A 48 -34.92 -26.39 -13.63
CA ASN A 48 -36.08 -26.56 -14.51
C ASN A 48 -36.66 -27.98 -14.47
N LEU A 49 -35.85 -28.99 -14.11
CA LEU A 49 -36.29 -30.39 -13.97
C LEU A 49 -36.95 -30.64 -12.61
N PHE A 50 -36.43 -29.99 -11.56
CA PHE A 50 -36.98 -30.07 -10.21
C PHE A 50 -37.83 -28.82 -9.93
N LYS A 51 -39.15 -28.91 -10.15
CA LYS A 51 -40.14 -27.85 -9.83
C LYS A 51 -40.28 -27.65 -8.31
N ASN A 52 -39.24 -27.19 -7.62
CA ASN A 52 -39.32 -26.88 -6.19
C ASN A 52 -39.82 -25.45 -5.95
N LYS A 53 -41.04 -25.34 -5.41
CA LYS A 53 -41.66 -24.07 -4.99
C LYS A 53 -41.00 -23.43 -3.76
N GLU A 54 -40.17 -24.18 -3.01
CA GLU A 54 -39.53 -23.75 -1.76
C GLU A 54 -38.10 -23.19 -1.94
N HIS A 55 -37.60 -23.10 -3.19
CA HIS A 55 -36.23 -22.70 -3.47
C HIS A 55 -35.95 -21.27 -2.95
N GLY A 56 -35.05 -21.15 -1.98
CA GLY A 56 -34.72 -19.88 -1.31
C GLY A 56 -35.49 -19.55 -0.02
N GLN A 57 -36.66 -20.14 0.24
CA GLN A 57 -37.45 -19.82 1.46
C GLN A 57 -36.76 -20.28 2.75
N VAL A 58 -36.17 -21.48 2.72
CA VAL A 58 -35.42 -22.07 3.85
C VAL A 58 -34.26 -21.18 4.33
N VAL A 59 -33.71 -20.32 3.45
CA VAL A 59 -32.65 -19.39 3.82
C VAL A 59 -33.16 -18.38 4.85
N GLY A 60 -34.32 -17.77 4.58
CA GLY A 60 -34.93 -16.79 5.48
C GLY A 60 -35.58 -17.40 6.71
N GLU A 61 -36.11 -18.63 6.63
CA GLU A 61 -36.89 -19.26 7.70
C GLU A 61 -36.05 -20.10 8.67
N LYS A 62 -34.93 -20.68 8.20
CA LYS A 62 -34.12 -21.63 9.00
C LYS A 62 -32.66 -21.19 9.14
N TYR A 63 -31.99 -20.87 8.04
CA TYR A 63 -30.53 -20.67 8.08
C TYR A 63 -30.12 -19.29 8.61
N MET A 64 -30.77 -18.22 8.13
CA MET A 64 -30.49 -16.85 8.58
C MET A 64 -30.81 -16.62 10.07
N PRO A 65 -31.96 -17.08 10.61
CA PRO A 65 -32.25 -16.95 12.04
C PRO A 65 -31.20 -17.61 12.92
N TRP A 66 -30.72 -18.81 12.56
CA TRP A 66 -29.66 -19.47 13.30
C TRP A 66 -28.34 -18.68 13.25
N LEU A 67 -27.94 -18.16 12.08
CA LEU A 67 -26.73 -17.33 11.96
C LEU A 67 -26.84 -16.03 12.78
N GLN A 68 -28.02 -15.40 12.80
CA GLN A 68 -28.30 -14.20 13.60
C GLN A 68 -28.18 -14.49 15.09
N GLU A 69 -28.75 -15.60 15.56
CA GLU A 69 -28.64 -16.03 16.96
C GLU A 69 -27.17 -16.29 17.35
N GLN A 70 -26.40 -16.97 16.49
CA GLN A 70 -24.99 -17.22 16.75
C GLN A 70 -24.15 -15.93 16.79
N LEU A 71 -24.44 -14.95 15.93
CA LEU A 71 -23.80 -13.64 15.99
C LEU A 71 -24.14 -12.93 17.31
N ARG A 72 -25.42 -12.93 17.71
CA ARG A 72 -25.85 -12.31 18.97
C ARG A 72 -25.16 -12.93 20.18
N ASN A 73 -25.09 -14.26 20.24
CA ASN A 73 -24.40 -14.96 21.33
C ASN A 73 -22.91 -14.60 21.36
N ALA A 74 -22.25 -14.57 20.20
CA ALA A 74 -20.83 -14.20 20.10
C ALA A 74 -20.57 -12.75 20.58
N VAL A 75 -21.46 -11.81 20.25
CA VAL A 75 -21.39 -10.42 20.73
C VAL A 75 -21.58 -10.37 22.25
N SER A 76 -22.58 -11.09 22.79
CA SER A 76 -22.81 -11.12 24.25
C SER A 76 -21.66 -11.78 25.04
N GLU A 77 -20.93 -12.70 24.41
CA GLU A 77 -19.75 -13.37 24.99
C GLU A 77 -18.46 -12.53 24.86
N GLY A 78 -18.45 -11.45 24.06
CA GLY A 78 -17.23 -10.72 23.74
C GLY A 78 -16.22 -11.49 22.88
N ASP A 79 -16.65 -12.57 22.20
CA ASP A 79 -15.77 -13.45 21.43
C ASP A 79 -15.53 -12.88 20.02
N SER A 80 -14.54 -11.99 19.89
CA SER A 80 -14.18 -11.33 18.61
C SER A 80 -13.98 -12.33 17.47
N HIS A 81 -13.32 -13.46 17.74
CA HIS A 81 -13.12 -14.52 16.75
C HIS A 81 -14.45 -15.00 16.16
N LYS A 82 -15.42 -15.40 17.01
CA LYS A 82 -16.75 -15.85 16.55
C LYS A 82 -17.54 -14.73 15.89
N ILE A 83 -17.50 -13.52 16.42
CA ILE A 83 -18.21 -12.35 15.85
C ILE A 83 -17.79 -12.18 14.38
N GLN A 84 -16.49 -12.12 14.12
CA GLN A 84 -15.95 -11.96 12.76
C GLN A 84 -16.35 -13.14 11.84
N VAL A 85 -16.32 -14.38 12.34
CA VAL A 85 -16.73 -15.57 11.58
C VAL A 85 -18.20 -15.50 11.18
N TYR A 86 -19.10 -15.15 12.11
CA TYR A 86 -20.53 -15.07 11.84
C TYR A 86 -20.92 -13.86 10.98
N ILE A 87 -20.23 -12.72 11.11
CA ILE A 87 -20.35 -11.59 10.17
C ILE A 87 -20.03 -12.06 8.75
N ARG A 88 -18.89 -12.71 8.54
CA ARG A 88 -18.51 -13.20 7.21
C ARG A 88 -19.46 -14.28 6.70
N ALA A 89 -19.93 -15.17 7.57
CA ALA A 89 -20.89 -16.21 7.23
C ALA A 89 -22.24 -15.63 6.77
N ILE A 90 -22.78 -14.66 7.51
CA ILE A 90 -24.01 -13.95 7.15
C ILE A 90 -23.84 -13.26 5.80
N GLY A 91 -22.76 -12.48 5.61
CA GLY A 91 -22.46 -11.82 4.34
C GLY A 91 -22.31 -12.79 3.17
N ASN A 92 -21.70 -13.95 3.42
CA ASN A 92 -21.52 -15.00 2.42
C ASN A 92 -22.83 -15.56 1.86
N THR A 93 -23.96 -15.43 2.56
CA THR A 93 -25.26 -15.88 2.03
C THR A 93 -25.71 -15.05 0.83
N GLY A 94 -25.39 -13.76 0.81
CA GLY A 94 -25.87 -12.79 -0.18
C GLY A 94 -27.37 -12.50 -0.14
N HIS A 95 -28.11 -13.00 0.86
CA HIS A 95 -29.56 -12.86 0.96
C HIS A 95 -29.96 -11.47 1.52
N PRO A 96 -31.08 -10.84 1.08
CA PRO A 96 -31.48 -9.53 1.61
C PRO A 96 -31.66 -9.44 3.14
N ASN A 97 -32.03 -10.54 3.80
CA ASN A 97 -32.13 -10.61 5.27
C ASN A 97 -30.80 -10.36 6.02
N ILE A 98 -29.66 -10.30 5.32
CA ILE A 98 -28.40 -9.81 5.91
C ILE A 98 -28.60 -8.43 6.52
N LEU A 99 -29.38 -7.57 5.87
CA LEU A 99 -29.64 -6.21 6.35
C LEU A 99 -30.33 -6.23 7.72
N ALA A 100 -31.35 -7.07 7.91
CA ALA A 100 -32.00 -7.24 9.21
C ALA A 100 -31.06 -7.85 10.28
N ALA A 101 -30.10 -8.68 9.87
CA ALA A 101 -29.10 -9.24 10.79
C ALA A 101 -28.10 -8.19 11.30
N PHE A 102 -27.72 -7.23 10.45
CA PHE A 102 -26.70 -6.23 10.78
C PHE A 102 -27.29 -4.91 11.29
N GLU A 103 -28.57 -4.62 11.03
CA GLU A 103 -29.30 -3.43 11.49
C GLU A 103 -29.01 -3.06 12.96
N PRO A 104 -29.21 -3.92 13.97
CA PRO A 104 -29.04 -3.51 15.36
C PRO A 104 -27.63 -3.05 15.69
N TYR A 105 -26.62 -3.60 15.02
CA TYR A 105 -25.21 -3.29 15.25
C TYR A 105 -24.76 -2.06 14.45
N LEU A 106 -25.21 -1.93 13.20
CA LEU A 106 -24.86 -0.78 12.36
C LEU A 106 -25.52 0.52 12.84
N GLU A 107 -26.71 0.42 13.42
CA GLU A 107 -27.49 1.54 13.96
C GLU A 107 -27.26 1.77 15.47
N GLY A 108 -26.30 1.07 16.09
CA GLY A 108 -25.90 1.29 17.48
C GLY A 108 -26.93 0.88 18.54
N LYS A 109 -27.95 0.08 18.17
CA LYS A 109 -28.90 -0.54 19.11
C LYS A 109 -28.20 -1.59 19.99
N GLU A 110 -27.18 -2.25 19.44
CA GLU A 110 -26.30 -3.21 20.11
C GLU A 110 -24.85 -2.74 19.94
N GLN A 111 -24.08 -2.73 21.03
CA GLN A 111 -22.70 -2.21 21.02
C GLN A 111 -21.72 -3.21 20.41
N VAL A 112 -20.91 -2.74 19.46
CA VAL A 112 -19.85 -3.49 18.76
C VAL A 112 -18.71 -2.54 18.42
N SER A 113 -17.51 -3.06 18.20
CA SER A 113 -16.36 -2.23 17.82
C SER A 113 -16.53 -1.61 16.42
N ASN A 114 -15.81 -0.52 16.14
CA ASN A 114 -15.77 0.08 14.80
C ASN A 114 -15.26 -0.92 13.75
N PHE A 115 -14.29 -1.74 14.10
CA PHE A 115 -13.78 -2.81 13.24
C PHE A 115 -14.85 -3.86 12.90
N GLN A 116 -15.68 -4.24 13.87
CA GLN A 116 -16.80 -5.16 13.63
C GLN A 116 -17.85 -4.53 12.70
N ARG A 117 -18.16 -3.24 12.85
CA ARG A 117 -19.06 -2.50 11.93
C ARG A 117 -18.47 -2.39 10.51
N LEU A 118 -17.17 -2.12 10.39
CA LEU A 118 -16.43 -2.16 9.13
C LEU A 118 -16.54 -3.55 8.48
N SER A 119 -16.33 -4.60 9.27
CA SER A 119 -16.45 -5.99 8.83
C SER A 119 -17.87 -6.32 8.34
N MET A 120 -18.91 -5.80 9.00
CA MET A 120 -20.32 -5.97 8.56
C MET A 120 -20.58 -5.30 7.22
N VAL A 121 -20.15 -4.05 7.03
CA VAL A 121 -20.29 -3.35 5.74
C VAL A 121 -19.49 -4.06 4.66
N ALA A 122 -18.23 -4.43 4.92
CA ALA A 122 -17.39 -5.17 3.98
C ALA A 122 -17.99 -6.54 3.59
N ALA A 123 -18.72 -7.20 4.51
CA ALA A 123 -19.41 -8.46 4.27
C ALA A 123 -20.64 -8.33 3.35
N LEU A 124 -21.10 -7.11 3.03
CA LEU A 124 -22.18 -6.87 2.05
C LEU A 124 -21.71 -7.08 0.60
N ASP A 125 -20.47 -7.50 0.36
CA ASP A 125 -19.88 -7.61 -0.98
C ASP A 125 -20.64 -8.55 -1.92
N LYS A 126 -21.22 -9.64 -1.42
CA LYS A 126 -22.08 -10.51 -2.22
C LYS A 126 -23.47 -9.93 -2.44
N LEU A 127 -24.02 -9.22 -1.45
CA LEU A 127 -25.30 -8.52 -1.60
C LEU A 127 -25.20 -7.44 -2.68
N ALA A 128 -24.09 -6.69 -2.72
CA ALA A 128 -23.80 -5.70 -3.75
C ALA A 128 -23.74 -6.31 -5.16
N TRP A 129 -23.26 -7.54 -5.27
CA TRP A 129 -23.18 -8.25 -6.55
C TRP A 129 -24.52 -8.87 -6.98
N LEU A 130 -25.23 -9.56 -6.08
CA LEU A 130 -26.47 -10.28 -6.39
C LEU A 130 -27.72 -9.39 -6.40
N HIS A 131 -27.73 -8.36 -5.55
CA HIS A 131 -28.86 -7.47 -5.32
C HIS A 131 -28.41 -5.99 -5.32
N PRO A 132 -27.80 -5.50 -6.43
CA PRO A 132 -27.12 -4.20 -6.49
C PRO A 132 -28.03 -3.02 -6.12
N ASN A 133 -29.32 -3.08 -6.48
CA ASN A 133 -30.28 -2.02 -6.14
C ASN A 133 -30.61 -1.96 -4.65
N ILE A 134 -30.64 -3.10 -3.96
CA ILE A 134 -30.90 -3.14 -2.51
C ILE A 134 -29.65 -2.65 -1.77
N ALA A 135 -28.50 -3.23 -2.10
CA ALA A 135 -27.22 -2.87 -1.48
C ALA A 135 -26.90 -1.38 -1.65
N ARG A 136 -26.99 -0.85 -2.89
CA ARG A 136 -26.67 0.55 -3.19
C ARG A 136 -27.48 1.54 -2.36
N ARG A 137 -28.75 1.26 -2.03
CA ARG A 137 -29.55 2.17 -1.19
C ARG A 137 -29.01 2.27 0.23
N VAL A 138 -28.69 1.13 0.84
CA VAL A 138 -28.15 1.08 2.20
C VAL A 138 -26.73 1.64 2.24
N LEU A 139 -25.87 1.19 1.32
CA LEU A 139 -24.47 1.64 1.23
C LEU A 139 -24.39 3.15 0.97
N PHE A 140 -25.31 3.72 0.19
CA PHE A 140 -25.36 5.16 -0.03
C PHE A 140 -25.73 5.92 1.25
N ARG A 141 -26.64 5.40 2.09
CA ARG A 141 -26.95 6.01 3.40
C ARG A 141 -25.77 5.92 4.36
N VAL A 142 -25.04 4.80 4.37
CA VAL A 142 -23.79 4.64 5.15
C VAL A 142 -22.76 5.68 4.68
N TYR A 143 -22.57 5.80 3.37
CA TYR A 143 -21.67 6.78 2.77
C TYR A 143 -22.05 8.23 3.12
N GLU A 144 -23.33 8.59 3.11
CA GLU A 144 -23.80 9.95 3.41
C GLU A 144 -23.80 10.30 4.90
N ASN A 145 -23.67 9.32 5.80
CA ASN A 145 -23.57 9.57 7.22
C ASN A 145 -22.21 10.19 7.56
N LEU A 146 -22.13 11.52 7.63
CA LEU A 146 -20.91 12.24 8.02
C LEU A 146 -20.45 11.94 9.45
N GLY A 147 -21.33 11.39 10.30
CA GLY A 147 -20.99 10.96 11.66
C GLY A 147 -20.50 9.51 11.76
N GLU A 148 -20.32 8.84 10.62
CA GLU A 148 -19.78 7.48 10.53
C GLU A 148 -18.24 7.50 10.41
N SER A 149 -17.59 6.41 10.85
CA SER A 149 -16.14 6.23 10.69
C SER A 149 -15.74 6.28 9.20
N PRO A 150 -14.64 6.98 8.84
CA PRO A 150 -14.15 7.04 7.46
C PRO A 150 -13.98 5.66 6.81
N GLU A 151 -13.45 4.69 7.55
CA GLU A 151 -13.16 3.33 7.09
C GLU A 151 -14.45 2.61 6.65
N VAL A 152 -15.52 2.73 7.45
CA VAL A 152 -16.85 2.18 7.15
C VAL A 152 -17.44 2.83 5.90
N ARG A 153 -17.31 4.16 5.78
CA ARG A 153 -17.78 4.92 4.62
C ARG A 153 -16.98 4.60 3.34
N VAL A 154 -15.66 4.41 3.45
CA VAL A 154 -14.80 3.97 2.34
C VAL A 154 -15.20 2.58 1.86
N ALA A 155 -15.44 1.63 2.78
CA ALA A 155 -15.95 0.31 2.42
C ALA A 155 -17.28 0.42 1.67
N ALA A 156 -18.17 1.32 2.08
CA ALA A 156 -19.42 1.59 1.39
C ALA A 156 -19.20 2.15 -0.03
N VAL A 157 -18.27 3.10 -0.24
CA VAL A 157 -17.88 3.61 -1.56
C VAL A 157 -17.46 2.48 -2.49
N TYR A 158 -16.55 1.60 -2.04
CA TYR A 158 -16.06 0.49 -2.86
C TYR A 158 -17.17 -0.48 -3.25
N LEU A 159 -18.10 -0.75 -2.32
CA LEU A 159 -19.25 -1.61 -2.62
C LEU A 159 -20.32 -0.94 -3.49
N ILE A 160 -20.48 0.39 -3.42
CA ILE A 160 -21.33 1.15 -4.35
C ILE A 160 -20.82 0.97 -5.77
N MET A 161 -19.51 1.11 -5.98
CA MET A 161 -18.88 0.94 -7.30
C MET A 161 -19.10 -0.49 -7.84
N LYS A 162 -18.96 -1.49 -6.97
CA LYS A 162 -19.25 -2.89 -7.30
C LYS A 162 -20.72 -3.12 -7.67
N ALA A 163 -21.64 -2.32 -7.15
CA ALA A 163 -23.08 -2.39 -7.41
C ALA A 163 -23.51 -1.67 -8.72
N ASN A 164 -22.57 -1.34 -9.62
CA ASN A 164 -22.81 -0.67 -10.91
C ASN A 164 -23.72 0.58 -10.78
N PRO A 165 -23.22 1.67 -10.15
CA PRO A 165 -24.00 2.86 -9.86
C PRO A 165 -24.40 3.60 -11.15
N SER A 166 -25.49 4.37 -11.08
CA SER A 166 -25.92 5.22 -12.19
C SER A 166 -25.10 6.51 -12.23
N ALA A 167 -25.08 7.19 -13.38
CA ALA A 167 -24.40 8.47 -13.54
C ALA A 167 -24.81 9.50 -12.46
N GLN A 168 -26.10 9.56 -12.08
CA GLN A 168 -26.56 10.51 -11.06
C GLN A 168 -25.96 10.24 -9.67
N VAL A 169 -25.78 8.96 -9.31
CA VAL A 169 -25.14 8.59 -8.05
C VAL A 169 -23.66 8.99 -8.08
N LEU A 170 -22.96 8.69 -9.18
CA LEU A 170 -21.56 9.05 -9.33
C LEU A 170 -21.34 10.56 -9.38
N GLN A 171 -22.21 11.31 -10.04
CA GLN A 171 -22.16 12.78 -10.08
C GLN A 171 -22.39 13.37 -8.69
N ARG A 172 -23.32 12.83 -7.91
CA ARG A 172 -23.53 13.25 -6.52
C ARG A 172 -22.32 12.95 -5.64
N MET A 173 -21.73 11.76 -5.77
CA MET A 173 -20.49 11.39 -5.07
C MET A 173 -19.31 12.28 -5.50
N ALA A 174 -19.20 12.60 -6.79
CA ALA A 174 -18.14 13.46 -7.28
C ALA A 174 -18.29 14.89 -6.72
N GLN A 175 -19.50 15.44 -6.72
CA GLN A 175 -19.78 16.76 -6.16
C GLN A 175 -19.54 16.83 -4.65
N SER A 176 -19.82 15.75 -3.90
CA SER A 176 -19.53 15.73 -2.46
C SER A 176 -18.05 15.76 -2.12
N THR A 177 -17.15 15.37 -3.01
CA THR A 177 -15.70 15.53 -2.77
C THR A 177 -15.24 16.98 -2.56
N HIS A 178 -16.07 17.99 -2.88
CA HIS A 178 -15.78 19.41 -2.63
C HIS A 178 -16.14 19.87 -1.21
N PHE A 179 -16.97 19.12 -0.49
CA PHE A 179 -17.46 19.49 0.84
C PHE A 179 -17.42 18.34 1.85
N GLU A 180 -16.92 17.18 1.43
CA GLU A 180 -16.62 16.04 2.28
C GLU A 180 -15.49 16.39 3.25
N HIS A 181 -15.67 15.96 4.48
CA HIS A 181 -14.82 16.29 5.61
C HIS A 181 -13.64 15.30 5.72
N SER A 182 -13.87 14.04 5.38
CA SER A 182 -12.80 13.04 5.44
C SER A 182 -12.06 12.91 4.11
N ASP A 183 -10.76 13.25 4.13
CA ASP A 183 -9.87 13.04 2.98
C ASP A 183 -9.77 11.56 2.56
N GLN A 184 -9.90 10.62 3.51
CA GLN A 184 -9.96 9.19 3.21
C GLN A 184 -11.16 8.85 2.31
N VAL A 185 -12.33 9.42 2.61
CA VAL A 185 -13.56 9.21 1.84
C VAL A 185 -13.48 9.94 0.48
N CYS A 186 -12.94 11.16 0.46
CA CYS A 186 -12.69 11.90 -0.79
C CYS A 186 -11.78 11.12 -1.74
N ALA A 187 -10.64 10.63 -1.24
CA ALA A 187 -9.68 9.85 -2.02
C ALA A 187 -10.33 8.59 -2.59
N ALA A 188 -11.07 7.86 -1.76
CA ALA A 188 -11.77 6.64 -2.18
C ALA A 188 -12.76 6.92 -3.32
N VAL A 189 -13.53 8.02 -3.25
CA VAL A 189 -14.47 8.42 -4.30
C VAL A 189 -13.73 8.86 -5.58
N LYS A 190 -12.74 9.75 -5.45
CA LYS A 190 -11.95 10.27 -6.58
C LYS A 190 -11.30 9.14 -7.36
N TYR A 191 -10.49 8.31 -6.70
CA TYR A 191 -9.81 7.19 -7.35
C TYR A 191 -10.79 6.19 -7.96
N SER A 192 -11.89 5.87 -7.27
CA SER A 192 -12.88 4.95 -7.79
C SER A 192 -13.52 5.45 -9.10
N ILE A 193 -13.89 6.73 -9.17
CA ILE A 193 -14.52 7.32 -10.36
C ILE A 193 -13.50 7.48 -11.49
N GLU A 194 -12.30 7.99 -11.20
CA GLU A 194 -11.25 8.17 -12.20
C GLU A 194 -10.85 6.85 -12.84
N LYS A 195 -10.60 5.81 -12.03
CA LYS A 195 -10.25 4.47 -12.55
C LYS A 195 -11.40 3.83 -13.32
N ALA A 196 -12.64 3.99 -12.85
CA ALA A 196 -13.80 3.54 -13.60
C ALA A 196 -14.00 4.29 -14.94
N ALA A 197 -13.53 5.54 -15.06
CA ALA A 197 -13.59 6.33 -16.27
C ALA A 197 -12.47 6.04 -17.29
N GLN A 198 -11.51 5.17 -16.95
CA GLN A 198 -10.43 4.75 -17.87
C GLN A 198 -10.93 3.72 -18.89
N LYS A 199 -10.32 3.70 -20.08
CA LYS A 199 -10.75 2.89 -21.24
C LYS A 199 -10.74 1.38 -20.95
N GLU A 200 -9.90 0.92 -20.03
CA GLU A 200 -9.81 -0.45 -19.57
C GLU A 200 -11.12 -0.95 -18.93
N THR A 201 -11.89 -0.06 -18.28
CA THR A 201 -13.18 -0.39 -17.64
C THR A 201 -14.29 -0.62 -18.67
N GLU A 202 -14.20 0.02 -19.85
CA GLU A 202 -15.19 -0.04 -20.92
C GLU A 202 -15.46 -1.49 -21.37
N ALA A 203 -14.42 -2.32 -21.45
CA ALA A 203 -14.53 -3.67 -22.00
C ALA A 203 -15.30 -4.66 -21.10
N ARG A 204 -15.32 -4.46 -19.78
CA ARG A 204 -16.07 -5.33 -18.84
C ARG A 204 -17.40 -4.72 -18.43
N SER A 205 -17.44 -3.41 -18.17
CA SER A 205 -18.64 -2.71 -17.75
C SER A 205 -18.77 -1.38 -18.51
N PRO A 206 -19.25 -1.42 -19.77
CA PRO A 206 -19.45 -0.21 -20.57
C PRO A 206 -20.35 0.81 -19.88
N GLN A 207 -21.34 0.32 -19.12
CA GLN A 207 -22.24 1.18 -18.35
C GLN A 207 -21.52 1.94 -17.24
N LEU A 208 -20.69 1.25 -16.44
CA LEU A 208 -19.92 1.89 -15.38
C LEU A 208 -18.94 2.91 -15.95
N TYR A 209 -18.25 2.56 -17.04
CA TYR A 209 -17.34 3.46 -17.75
C TYR A 209 -18.02 4.75 -18.19
N ASN A 210 -19.14 4.64 -18.91
CA ASN A 210 -19.89 5.80 -19.38
C ASN A 210 -20.44 6.65 -18.22
N ASN A 211 -20.96 6.01 -17.18
CA ASN A 211 -21.47 6.70 -16.00
C ASN A 211 -20.35 7.44 -15.24
N ALA A 212 -19.17 6.82 -15.11
CA ALA A 212 -18.03 7.41 -14.41
C ALA A 212 -17.44 8.59 -15.19
N ARG A 213 -17.33 8.47 -16.52
CA ARG A 213 -16.94 9.59 -17.40
C ARG A 213 -17.85 10.81 -17.27
N ALA A 214 -19.15 10.60 -17.06
CA ALA A 214 -20.11 11.68 -16.84
C ALA A 214 -19.93 12.40 -15.47
N ALA A 215 -19.17 11.80 -14.54
CA ALA A 215 -18.94 12.33 -13.20
C ALA A 215 -17.49 12.82 -12.97
N ALA A 216 -16.51 12.31 -13.72
CA ALA A 216 -15.08 12.56 -13.51
C ALA A 216 -14.72 14.06 -13.43
N ASN A 217 -15.28 14.88 -14.31
CA ASN A 217 -15.02 16.33 -14.33
C ASN A 217 -15.67 17.11 -13.16
N MET A 218 -16.46 16.46 -12.31
CA MET A 218 -17.08 17.08 -11.13
C MET A 218 -16.28 16.82 -9.84
N LEU A 219 -15.20 16.03 -9.91
CA LEU A 219 -14.35 15.70 -8.76
C LEU A 219 -13.57 16.92 -8.26
N THR A 220 -13.12 16.85 -7.00
CA THR A 220 -12.18 17.80 -6.41
C THR A 220 -10.84 17.80 -7.15
N PRO A 221 -10.21 18.97 -7.36
CA PRO A 221 -8.87 19.05 -7.94
C PRO A 221 -7.77 18.59 -6.97
N LYS A 222 -8.08 18.37 -5.68
CA LYS A 222 -7.11 17.92 -4.66
C LYS A 222 -6.59 16.51 -4.98
N ASP A 223 -5.27 16.33 -4.97
CA ASP A 223 -4.63 15.03 -5.17
C ASP A 223 -4.30 14.34 -3.84
N TYR A 224 -4.47 13.01 -3.83
CA TYR A 224 -4.36 12.21 -2.61
C TYR A 224 -3.24 11.18 -2.72
N GLY A 225 -2.44 11.13 -1.67
CA GLY A 225 -1.32 10.22 -1.53
C GLY A 225 -1.60 8.77 -1.15
N MET A 226 -0.57 7.91 -1.02
CA MET A 226 -0.74 6.49 -0.65
C MET A 226 -1.22 6.29 0.79
N GLN A 227 -1.09 7.29 1.66
CA GLN A 227 -1.67 7.29 3.01
C GLN A 227 -3.20 7.39 3.01
N TYR A 228 -3.82 7.67 1.86
CA TYR A 228 -5.27 7.72 1.71
C TYR A 228 -5.80 6.49 0.99
N SER A 229 -7.06 6.16 1.26
CA SER A 229 -7.77 5.02 0.70
C SER A 229 -7.89 5.10 -0.84
N LYS A 230 -7.45 4.05 -1.54
CA LYS A 230 -7.50 3.94 -3.02
C LYS A 230 -8.12 2.63 -3.47
N ASN A 231 -8.86 2.71 -4.58
CA ASN A 231 -9.37 1.55 -5.30
C ASN A 231 -8.83 1.55 -6.73
N PHE A 232 -7.98 0.57 -7.02
CA PHE A 232 -7.40 0.34 -8.33
C PHE A 232 -8.15 -0.79 -9.01
N ILE A 233 -8.82 -0.46 -10.11
CA ILE A 233 -9.25 -1.43 -11.10
C ILE A 233 -8.16 -1.38 -12.17
N GLN A 234 -7.16 -2.27 -12.10
CA GLN A 234 -6.00 -2.25 -12.99
C GLN A 234 -6.04 -3.37 -14.03
N SER A 235 -5.49 -3.03 -15.19
CA SER A 235 -5.11 -3.84 -16.35
C SER A 235 -6.19 -4.78 -16.92
N TYR A 236 -6.77 -4.32 -18.04
CA TYR A 236 -7.41 -5.16 -19.02
C TYR A 236 -6.32 -5.82 -19.88
N ILE A 237 -6.10 -7.11 -19.64
CA ILE A 237 -5.27 -7.99 -20.47
C ILE A 237 -6.26 -8.76 -21.33
N SER A 238 -6.42 -8.37 -22.60
CA SER A 238 -7.43 -8.96 -23.49
C SER A 238 -6.86 -9.40 -24.81
N ARG A 239 -7.10 -10.68 -25.09
CA ARG A 239 -7.10 -11.24 -26.44
C ARG A 239 -8.52 -11.70 -26.77
N GLU A 240 -8.81 -11.94 -28.05
CA GLU A 240 -10.13 -12.34 -28.55
C GLU A 240 -10.76 -13.54 -27.78
N SER A 241 -9.94 -14.37 -27.11
CA SER A 241 -10.37 -15.57 -26.38
C SER A 241 -10.22 -15.53 -24.85
N ALA A 242 -9.51 -14.55 -24.27
CA ALA A 242 -9.26 -14.48 -22.82
C ALA A 242 -9.09 -13.04 -22.31
N GLN A 243 -9.72 -12.74 -21.16
CA GLN A 243 -9.68 -11.46 -20.47
C GLN A 243 -9.29 -11.68 -19.00
N PHE A 244 -8.34 -10.89 -18.50
CA PHE A 244 -7.99 -10.86 -17.07
C PHE A 244 -8.24 -9.46 -16.53
N LEU A 245 -8.81 -9.37 -15.32
CA LEU A 245 -8.95 -8.11 -14.60
C LEU A 245 -8.38 -8.27 -13.19
N LEU A 246 -7.54 -7.30 -12.81
CA LEU A 246 -7.02 -7.18 -11.46
C LEU A 246 -7.75 -6.06 -10.70
N GLU A 247 -8.44 -6.43 -9.62
CA GLU A 247 -9.05 -5.49 -8.68
C GLU A 247 -8.22 -5.44 -7.40
N ASN A 248 -7.76 -4.25 -7.02
CA ASN A 248 -6.96 -3.98 -5.82
C ASN A 248 -7.56 -2.80 -5.06
N ALA A 249 -8.11 -3.02 -3.87
CA ALA A 249 -8.65 -1.96 -3.02
C ALA A 249 -7.95 -1.89 -1.67
N HIS A 250 -7.65 -0.68 -1.22
CA HIS A 250 -6.98 -0.38 0.04
C HIS A 250 -7.86 0.54 0.90
N ILE A 251 -8.03 0.18 2.17
CA ILE A 251 -8.67 1.01 3.19
C ILE A 251 -7.58 1.42 4.16
N HIS A 252 -7.35 2.72 4.29
CA HIS A 252 -6.38 3.28 5.22
C HIS A 252 -7.10 3.90 6.41
N GLY A 253 -6.50 3.78 7.59
CA GLY A 253 -6.98 4.44 8.79
C GLY A 253 -6.04 5.53 9.28
N LYS A 254 -6.30 5.99 10.49
CA LYS A 254 -5.62 7.12 11.14
C LYS A 254 -4.25 6.78 11.73
N ASP A 255 -3.95 5.50 11.95
CA ASP A 255 -2.79 5.02 12.72
C ASP A 255 -1.58 4.58 11.88
N SER A 256 -1.73 4.30 10.57
CA SER A 256 -0.62 3.79 9.74
C SER A 256 -0.70 4.19 8.26
N ILE A 257 0.47 4.23 7.61
CA ILE A 257 0.58 4.30 6.13
C ILE A 257 0.28 2.93 5.52
N ILE A 258 0.47 1.84 6.26
CA ILE A 258 0.07 0.51 5.83
C ILE A 258 -1.46 0.44 5.90
N SER A 259 -2.10 -0.04 4.83
CA SER A 259 -3.56 -0.13 4.76
C SER A 259 -4.11 -1.07 5.84
N GLN A 260 -5.08 -0.59 6.63
CA GLN A 260 -5.87 -1.39 7.56
C GLN A 260 -6.67 -2.47 6.83
N GLY A 261 -7.10 -2.20 5.59
CA GLY A 261 -7.80 -3.15 4.75
C GLY A 261 -7.19 -3.28 3.37
N PHE A 262 -7.12 -4.52 2.87
CA PHE A 262 -6.66 -4.83 1.52
C PHE A 262 -7.57 -5.85 0.85
N ASN A 263 -7.85 -5.68 -0.44
CA ASN A 263 -8.62 -6.64 -1.23
C ASN A 263 -8.01 -6.79 -2.62
N PHE A 264 -7.50 -7.97 -2.92
CA PHE A 264 -6.97 -8.40 -4.20
C PHE A 264 -7.91 -9.43 -4.82
N LYS A 265 -8.36 -9.19 -6.06
CA LYS A 265 -9.14 -10.17 -6.84
C LYS A 265 -8.65 -10.21 -8.27
N LEU A 266 -8.29 -11.42 -8.72
CA LEU A 266 -8.02 -11.72 -10.11
C LEU A 266 -9.25 -12.38 -10.73
N HIS A 267 -9.93 -11.64 -11.59
CA HIS A 267 -11.00 -12.17 -12.43
C HIS A 267 -10.41 -12.67 -13.75
N SER A 268 -10.94 -13.80 -14.22
CA SER A 268 -10.56 -14.37 -15.52
C SER A 268 -11.81 -14.73 -16.29
N ARG A 269 -11.91 -14.28 -17.54
CA ARG A 269 -12.96 -14.67 -18.48
C ARG A 269 -12.31 -15.34 -19.67
N VAL A 270 -12.71 -16.55 -19.98
CA VAL A 270 -12.14 -17.33 -21.09
C VAL A 270 -13.27 -17.84 -21.96
N GLY A 271 -13.22 -17.56 -23.28
CA GLY A 271 -14.26 -17.98 -24.22
C GLY A 271 -15.66 -17.46 -23.87
N GLY A 272 -15.76 -16.26 -23.27
CA GLY A 272 -17.03 -15.69 -22.80
C GLY A 272 -17.52 -16.20 -21.44
N ILE A 273 -16.76 -17.07 -20.77
CA ILE A 273 -17.14 -17.69 -19.48
C ILE A 273 -16.33 -17.08 -18.35
N ASP A 274 -17.02 -16.57 -17.33
CA ASP A 274 -16.40 -16.07 -16.10
C ASP A 274 -15.94 -17.23 -15.22
N LEU A 275 -14.62 -17.34 -15.05
CA LEU A 275 -14.00 -18.31 -14.15
C LEU A 275 -14.06 -17.83 -12.70
N ARG A 276 -13.89 -18.76 -11.77
CA ARG A 276 -13.84 -18.43 -10.34
C ARG A 276 -12.65 -17.50 -10.07
N PRO A 277 -12.85 -16.32 -9.47
CA PRO A 277 -11.76 -15.41 -9.18
C PRO A 277 -10.85 -15.97 -8.10
N GLU A 278 -9.55 -15.68 -8.24
CA GLU A 278 -8.58 -15.87 -7.17
C GLU A 278 -8.57 -14.60 -6.31
N ALA A 279 -8.65 -14.75 -4.99
CA ALA A 279 -8.84 -13.60 -4.12
C ALA A 279 -8.03 -13.71 -2.83
N MET A 280 -7.55 -12.56 -2.36
CA MET A 280 -6.99 -12.37 -1.02
C MET A 280 -7.57 -11.09 -0.45
N SER A 281 -8.01 -11.11 0.80
CA SER A 281 -8.36 -9.88 1.49
C SER A 281 -7.93 -9.93 2.95
N TYR A 282 -7.64 -8.76 3.50
CA TYR A 282 -7.21 -8.56 4.86
C TYR A 282 -7.94 -7.34 5.44
N LEU A 283 -8.26 -7.39 6.73
CA LEU A 283 -8.79 -6.28 7.52
C LEU A 283 -8.14 -6.32 8.91
N SER A 284 -7.81 -5.16 9.46
CA SER A 284 -7.24 -4.90 10.80
C SER A 284 -8.03 -3.78 11.45
N SER A 285 -8.20 -3.80 12.78
CA SER A 285 -8.69 -2.64 13.55
C SER A 285 -7.65 -1.53 13.55
N SER A 286 -6.44 -1.87 13.98
CA SER A 286 -5.26 -1.01 13.93
C SER A 286 -4.06 -1.81 13.42
N VAL A 287 -3.28 -1.22 12.51
CA VAL A 287 -2.03 -1.83 12.02
C VAL A 287 -0.89 -1.49 12.97
N GLU A 288 -0.84 -0.27 13.49
CA GLU A 288 0.21 0.15 14.42
C GLU A 288 0.12 -0.63 15.74
N ASP A 289 -1.07 -0.81 16.30
CA ASP A 289 -1.25 -1.55 17.55
C ASP A 289 -0.97 -3.04 17.36
N LEU A 290 -1.33 -3.62 16.20
CA LEU A 290 -0.94 -4.98 15.83
C LEU A 290 0.58 -5.14 15.75
N LEU A 291 1.28 -4.22 15.06
CA LEU A 291 2.73 -4.27 14.91
C LEU A 291 3.44 -4.09 16.27
N ARG A 292 2.94 -3.20 17.12
CA ARG A 292 3.44 -3.02 18.50
C ARG A 292 3.22 -4.25 19.35
N LEU A 293 2.03 -4.85 19.31
CA LEU A 293 1.72 -6.07 20.04
C LEU A 293 2.64 -7.21 19.58
N LEU A 294 2.82 -7.38 18.27
CA LEU A 294 3.77 -8.34 17.70
C LEU A 294 5.21 -8.06 18.15
N ALA A 295 5.65 -6.80 18.10
CA ALA A 295 6.99 -6.41 18.53
C ALA A 295 7.22 -6.73 20.01
N ARG A 296 6.25 -6.41 20.89
CA ARG A 296 6.31 -6.75 22.33
C ARG A 296 6.42 -8.25 22.56
N GLN A 297 5.54 -9.04 21.93
CA GLN A 297 5.52 -10.51 22.08
C GLN A 297 6.81 -11.18 21.55
N LEU A 298 7.46 -10.57 20.56
CA LEU A 298 8.72 -11.06 19.99
C LEU A 298 9.96 -10.54 20.73
N ALA A 299 9.89 -9.36 21.36
CA ALA A 299 11.03 -8.67 21.95
C ALA A 299 11.33 -9.07 23.40
N ASP A 300 10.36 -9.65 24.13
CA ASP A 300 10.47 -10.19 25.51
C ASP A 300 11.64 -9.58 26.30
N ILE A 301 11.57 -8.26 26.51
CA ILE A 301 12.59 -7.50 27.21
C ILE A 301 12.42 -7.88 28.68
N PRO A 302 13.41 -8.52 29.33
CA PRO A 302 13.38 -8.61 30.78
C PRO A 302 13.51 -7.18 31.26
N SER A 303 12.41 -6.61 31.75
CA SER A 303 12.40 -5.42 32.59
C SER A 303 13.22 -5.77 33.84
N ARG A 304 14.55 -5.64 33.73
CA ARG A 304 15.40 -5.47 34.90
C ARG A 304 14.96 -4.16 35.50
N GLY A 305 14.07 -4.26 36.49
CA GLY A 305 13.63 -3.15 37.32
C GLY A 305 14.85 -2.36 37.74
N MET A 306 15.08 -1.24 37.07
CA MET A 306 15.90 -0.20 37.64
C MET A 306 15.02 0.43 38.70
N ASN A 307 15.40 0.23 39.95
CA ASN A 307 14.77 0.86 41.09
C ASN A 307 14.61 2.36 40.82
N ALA A 308 13.38 2.79 40.51
CA ALA A 308 12.98 4.18 40.36
C ALA A 308 13.27 5.02 41.63
N HIS A 309 13.68 4.37 42.72
CA HIS A 309 14.05 5.00 43.98
C HIS A 309 15.53 5.44 44.11
N GLN A 310 16.41 5.23 43.13
CA GLN A 310 17.82 5.66 43.25
C GLN A 310 18.28 6.81 42.33
N VAL A 311 17.40 7.48 41.59
CA VAL A 311 17.80 8.59 40.67
C VAL A 311 17.34 9.98 41.13
N MET A 312 17.00 10.17 42.41
CA MET A 312 16.74 11.51 42.97
C MET A 312 18.02 12.29 43.32
N ALA A 313 18.96 12.40 42.38
CA ALA A 313 19.97 13.47 42.42
C ALA A 313 19.39 14.72 41.74
N ARG A 314 18.74 15.56 42.55
CA ARG A 314 18.08 16.82 42.20
C ARG A 314 18.90 17.70 41.22
N ARG A 315 18.62 17.60 39.93
CA ARG A 315 18.54 18.78 39.06
C ARG A 315 17.05 19.12 38.95
N ARG A 316 16.61 20.21 39.58
CA ARG A 316 15.29 20.80 39.27
C ARG A 316 15.35 21.26 37.81
N LEU A 317 14.87 20.42 36.89
CA LEU A 317 14.51 20.85 35.55
C LEU A 317 13.10 21.41 35.65
N ASP A 318 12.92 22.66 35.23
CA ASP A 318 11.62 23.33 35.33
C ASP A 318 10.58 22.67 34.40
N TYR A 319 11.04 22.04 33.31
CA TYR A 319 10.20 21.38 32.30
C TYR A 319 10.62 19.92 32.09
N THR A 320 9.82 18.97 32.58
CA THR A 320 9.93 17.52 32.29
C THR A 320 8.65 17.05 31.61
N TYR A 321 8.69 15.94 30.87
CA TYR A 321 7.52 15.41 30.16
C TYR A 321 6.33 15.19 31.11
N ASN A 322 6.56 14.49 32.23
CA ASN A 322 5.53 14.23 33.26
C ASN A 322 4.95 15.52 33.88
N ASN A 323 5.77 16.56 34.08
CA ASN A 323 5.27 17.85 34.55
C ASN A 323 4.38 18.51 33.50
N ILE A 324 4.76 18.45 32.22
CA ILE A 324 3.98 19.02 31.10
C ILE A 324 2.62 18.32 30.99
N VAL A 325 2.60 16.98 30.99
CA VAL A 325 1.38 16.15 31.01
C VAL A 325 0.47 16.56 32.17
N SER A 326 1.02 16.67 33.38
CA SER A 326 0.28 17.07 34.58
C SER A 326 -0.25 18.51 34.52
N TRP A 327 0.53 19.45 33.99
CA TRP A 327 0.13 20.86 33.90
C TRP A 327 -0.99 21.07 32.88
N LEU A 328 -0.93 20.36 31.75
CA LEU A 328 -1.96 20.40 30.72
C LEU A 328 -3.21 19.59 31.07
N LYS A 329 -3.11 18.65 32.03
CA LYS A 329 -4.14 17.63 32.29
C LYS A 329 -4.47 16.88 31.00
N LEU A 330 -3.42 16.36 30.36
CA LEU A 330 -3.55 15.63 29.11
C LEU A 330 -4.34 14.34 29.34
N GLU A 331 -5.44 14.17 28.61
CA GLU A 331 -6.18 12.91 28.45
C GLU A 331 -5.73 12.28 27.14
N THR A 332 -5.54 10.96 27.13
CA THR A 332 -5.15 10.24 25.91
C THR A 332 -6.24 9.29 25.44
N ASP A 333 -6.19 8.88 24.17
CA ASP A 333 -7.19 7.99 23.60
C ASP A 333 -7.06 6.59 24.21
N GLN A 334 -8.17 5.88 24.42
CA GLN A 334 -8.12 4.48 24.82
C GLN A 334 -7.56 3.61 23.70
N GLN A 335 -6.77 2.60 24.03
CA GLN A 335 -6.24 1.68 23.03
C GLN A 335 -7.38 0.87 22.38
N GLU A 336 -7.40 0.82 21.04
CA GLU A 336 -8.33 -0.06 20.33
C GLU A 336 -7.94 -1.53 20.54
N GLN A 337 -8.95 -2.39 20.72
CA GLN A 337 -8.73 -3.84 20.66
C GLN A 337 -8.14 -4.20 19.28
N VAL A 338 -7.03 -4.93 19.27
CA VAL A 338 -6.47 -5.54 18.06
C VAL A 338 -7.42 -6.64 17.63
N GLU A 339 -8.02 -6.45 16.46
CA GLU A 339 -8.92 -7.39 15.81
C GLU A 339 -8.54 -7.43 14.32
N GLY A 340 -8.64 -8.60 13.69
CA GLY A 340 -8.47 -8.64 12.25
C GLY A 340 -8.79 -9.97 11.61
N SER A 341 -8.96 -9.92 10.29
CA SER A 341 -9.32 -11.08 9.49
C SER A 341 -8.57 -11.14 8.16
N ALA A 342 -8.36 -12.35 7.67
CA ALA A 342 -7.80 -12.63 6.36
C ALA A 342 -8.62 -13.68 5.62
N TYR A 343 -9.01 -13.39 4.39
CA TYR A 343 -9.69 -14.33 3.50
C TYR A 343 -8.77 -14.69 2.34
N ILE A 344 -8.59 -15.99 2.09
CA ILE A 344 -7.73 -16.50 1.01
C ILE A 344 -8.53 -17.52 0.19
N SER A 345 -8.75 -17.18 -1.09
CA SER A 345 -9.33 -18.05 -2.11
C SER A 345 -8.33 -18.24 -3.26
N LEU A 346 -7.24 -18.98 -2.99
CA LEU A 346 -6.14 -19.25 -3.92
C LEU A 346 -5.77 -20.75 -3.87
N LEU A 347 -5.32 -21.34 -4.99
CA LEU A 347 -4.81 -22.74 -5.03
C LEU A 347 -5.80 -23.77 -4.43
N GLY A 348 -7.08 -23.58 -4.75
CA GLY A 348 -8.20 -24.38 -4.23
C GLY A 348 -8.41 -24.24 -2.72
N ALA A 349 -7.67 -23.38 -2.01
CA ALA A 349 -7.97 -23.01 -0.64
C ALA A 349 -9.13 -22.03 -0.65
N ASN A 350 -9.97 -22.13 0.37
CA ASN A 350 -11.02 -21.15 0.64
C ASN A 350 -11.08 -21.03 2.16
N ARG A 351 -10.26 -20.13 2.72
CA ARG A 351 -10.02 -20.03 4.15
C ARG A 351 -10.32 -18.61 4.62
N PHE A 352 -10.87 -18.54 5.82
CA PHE A 352 -11.09 -17.31 6.56
C PHE A 352 -10.40 -17.47 7.91
N PHE A 353 -9.43 -16.62 8.17
CA PHE A 353 -8.68 -16.55 9.41
C PHE A 353 -9.08 -15.28 10.13
N THR A 354 -9.12 -15.34 11.45
CA THR A 354 -9.35 -14.18 12.30
C THR A 354 -8.41 -14.24 13.48
N TYR A 355 -8.03 -13.07 13.98
CA TYR A 355 -7.17 -12.88 15.12
C TYR A 355 -7.69 -11.73 15.97
N ASP A 356 -7.25 -11.72 17.23
CA ASP A 356 -7.50 -10.72 18.25
C ASP A 356 -6.27 -10.60 19.17
N ASN A 357 -6.30 -9.71 20.17
CA ASN A 357 -5.23 -9.56 21.19
C ASN A 357 -4.74 -10.91 21.71
N HIS A 358 -5.67 -11.75 22.19
CA HIS A 358 -5.36 -13.06 22.79
C HIS A 358 -4.71 -14.02 21.80
N THR A 359 -5.12 -13.99 20.53
CA THR A 359 -4.50 -14.79 19.48
C THR A 359 -3.03 -14.42 19.29
N ILE A 360 -2.69 -13.12 19.40
CA ILE A 360 -1.31 -12.63 19.27
C ILE A 360 -0.51 -12.85 20.56
N GLU A 361 -1.11 -12.68 21.73
CA GLU A 361 -0.49 -12.95 23.04
C GLU A 361 -0.07 -14.42 23.20
N GLN A 362 -0.75 -15.35 22.52
CA GLN A 362 -0.39 -16.77 22.50
C GLN A 362 0.81 -17.08 21.59
N LEU A 363 1.29 -16.13 20.78
CA LEU A 363 2.34 -16.34 19.79
C LEU A 363 3.65 -16.89 20.39
N PRO A 364 4.18 -16.40 21.53
CA PRO A 364 5.39 -16.96 22.12
C PRO A 364 5.26 -18.46 22.44
N SER A 365 4.12 -18.87 23.02
CA SER A 365 3.86 -20.27 23.34
C SER A 365 3.77 -21.16 22.09
N LEU A 366 3.21 -20.63 20.99
CA LEU A 366 3.17 -21.30 19.69
C LEU A 366 4.57 -21.42 19.09
N ILE A 367 5.41 -20.39 19.20
CA ILE A 367 6.81 -20.42 18.78
C ILE A 367 7.58 -21.47 19.58
N GLU A 368 7.38 -21.56 20.88
CA GLU A 368 8.01 -22.59 21.73
C GLU A 368 7.52 -24.00 21.39
N GLU A 369 6.22 -24.18 21.13
CA GLU A 369 5.69 -25.46 20.65
C GLU A 369 6.30 -25.85 19.30
N TRP A 370 6.37 -24.91 18.35
CA TRP A 370 7.00 -25.11 17.06
C TRP A 370 8.48 -25.42 17.20
N ASN A 371 9.21 -24.70 18.06
CA ASN A 371 10.61 -24.97 18.35
C ASN A 371 10.80 -26.39 18.89
N ARG A 372 9.98 -26.82 19.86
CA ARG A 372 10.02 -28.20 20.40
C ARG A 372 9.73 -29.25 19.33
N ARG A 373 8.77 -28.99 18.43
CA ARG A 373 8.44 -29.90 17.32
C ARG A 373 9.58 -29.97 16.28
N LEU A 374 10.12 -28.82 15.89
CA LEU A 374 11.24 -28.70 14.96
C LEU A 374 12.52 -29.32 15.53
N GLN A 375 12.80 -29.17 16.82
CA GLN A 375 13.95 -29.82 17.47
C GLN A 375 13.84 -31.35 17.45
N LYS A 376 12.64 -31.90 17.67
CA LYS A 376 12.37 -33.35 17.58
C LYS A 376 12.42 -33.88 16.15
N GLY A 377 12.19 -33.01 15.17
CA GLY A 377 12.06 -33.34 13.76
C GLY A 377 10.61 -33.55 13.37
N GLU A 378 10.17 -32.82 12.34
CA GLU A 378 8.80 -32.82 11.83
C GLU A 378 8.74 -33.40 10.42
N ASN A 379 7.95 -34.46 10.25
CA ASN A 379 7.64 -35.04 8.94
C ASN A 379 6.36 -34.39 8.41
N VAL A 380 6.47 -33.73 7.26
CA VAL A 380 5.33 -33.13 6.56
C VAL A 380 5.03 -33.98 5.33
N GLN A 381 3.79 -34.45 5.22
CA GLN A 381 3.29 -35.09 4.00
C GLN A 381 1.86 -34.62 3.76
N LYS A 382 1.71 -33.57 2.96
CA LYS A 382 0.40 -32.96 2.65
C LYS A 382 0.21 -32.93 1.15
N THR A 383 -0.79 -33.67 0.66
CA THR A 383 -1.22 -33.63 -0.74
C THR A 383 -2.66 -33.13 -0.81
N LYS A 384 -2.91 -32.18 -1.70
CA LYS A 384 -4.22 -31.61 -1.97
C LYS A 384 -4.55 -31.75 -3.44
N LEU A 385 -5.65 -32.44 -3.71
CA LEU A 385 -6.28 -32.50 -5.03
C LEU A 385 -7.48 -31.57 -5.03
N TYR A 386 -7.61 -30.77 -6.07
CA TYR A 386 -8.77 -29.89 -6.24
C TYR A 386 -9.05 -29.69 -7.73
N ASN A 387 -10.31 -29.43 -8.07
CA ASN A 387 -10.68 -29.07 -9.43
C ASN A 387 -10.78 -27.56 -9.52
N LYS A 388 -9.93 -26.93 -10.34
CA LYS A 388 -9.87 -25.47 -10.45
C LYS A 388 -11.07 -24.94 -11.23
N ASN A 389 -11.35 -25.54 -12.38
CA ASN A 389 -12.42 -25.14 -13.30
C ASN A 389 -13.20 -26.37 -13.75
N THR A 390 -14.52 -26.27 -13.84
CA THR A 390 -15.39 -27.35 -14.35
C THR A 390 -16.57 -26.73 -15.07
N LEU A 391 -16.77 -27.15 -16.31
CA LEU A 391 -17.90 -26.77 -17.16
C LEU A 391 -18.33 -27.99 -17.97
N GLU A 392 -19.62 -28.24 -18.00
CA GLU A 392 -20.24 -29.25 -18.85
C GLU A 392 -21.45 -28.62 -19.54
N LEU A 393 -21.44 -28.64 -20.87
CA LEU A 393 -22.53 -28.17 -21.71
C LEU A 393 -23.03 -29.35 -22.53
N GLY A 394 -24.34 -29.51 -22.64
CA GLY A 394 -24.95 -30.55 -23.46
C GLY A 394 -26.22 -30.03 -24.13
N PHE A 395 -26.37 -30.29 -25.43
CA PHE A 395 -27.55 -29.93 -26.20
C PHE A 395 -27.70 -30.85 -27.42
N PRO A 396 -28.94 -31.13 -27.89
CA PRO A 396 -29.12 -31.86 -29.14
C PRO A 396 -28.71 -31.00 -30.33
N VAL A 397 -28.00 -31.58 -31.30
CA VAL A 397 -27.76 -30.93 -32.60
C VAL A 397 -29.02 -31.02 -33.46
N ALA A 398 -29.04 -30.35 -34.63
CA ALA A 398 -30.21 -30.32 -35.53
C ALA A 398 -30.77 -31.71 -35.91
N MET A 399 -29.91 -32.75 -35.91
CA MET A 399 -30.30 -34.14 -36.15
C MET A 399 -30.84 -34.88 -34.90
N GLY A 400 -31.02 -34.19 -33.77
CA GLY A 400 -31.46 -34.78 -32.51
C GLY A 400 -30.36 -35.53 -31.72
N VAL A 401 -29.12 -35.58 -32.24
CA VAL A 401 -27.99 -36.27 -31.60
C VAL A 401 -27.45 -35.42 -30.43
N PRO A 402 -27.27 -35.97 -29.23
CA PRO A 402 -26.74 -35.24 -28.09
C PRO A 402 -25.26 -34.85 -28.29
N PHE A 403 -25.01 -33.56 -28.44
CA PHE A 403 -23.67 -32.96 -28.39
C PHE A 403 -23.32 -32.56 -26.96
N TYR A 404 -22.03 -32.61 -26.64
CA TYR A 404 -21.51 -32.14 -25.38
C TYR A 404 -20.15 -31.43 -25.53
N TYR A 405 -19.90 -30.46 -24.64
CA TYR A 405 -18.63 -29.81 -24.43
C TYR A 405 -18.27 -29.91 -22.94
N SER A 406 -17.08 -30.37 -22.61
CA SER A 406 -16.59 -30.45 -21.23
C SER A 406 -15.24 -29.76 -21.10
N LEU A 407 -15.11 -28.84 -20.14
CA LEU A 407 -13.85 -28.23 -19.73
C LEU A 407 -13.59 -28.56 -18.26
N GLN A 408 -12.46 -29.17 -17.96
CA GLN A 408 -12.07 -29.54 -16.59
C GLN A 408 -10.60 -29.21 -16.34
N GLU A 409 -10.25 -28.70 -15.16
CA GLU A 409 -8.86 -28.40 -14.79
C GLU A 409 -8.54 -28.97 -13.39
N PRO A 410 -8.42 -30.32 -13.26
CA PRO A 410 -7.89 -30.93 -12.05
C PRO A 410 -6.46 -30.45 -11.79
N ALA A 411 -6.19 -30.13 -10.53
CA ALA A 411 -4.89 -29.71 -10.03
C ALA A 411 -4.53 -30.44 -8.74
N MET A 412 -3.22 -30.59 -8.53
CA MET A 412 -2.59 -31.25 -7.39
C MET A 412 -1.49 -30.35 -6.85
N ILE A 413 -1.46 -30.19 -5.53
CA ILE A 413 -0.34 -29.60 -4.80
C ILE A 413 0.10 -30.62 -3.77
N SER A 414 1.39 -30.90 -3.69
CA SER A 414 1.97 -31.77 -2.68
C SER A 414 3.20 -31.11 -2.08
N VAL A 415 3.27 -31.12 -0.75
CA VAL A 415 4.47 -30.78 0.03
C VAL A 415 4.82 -32.01 0.85
N ARG A 416 6.01 -32.56 0.64
CA ARG A 416 6.56 -33.67 1.43
C ARG A 416 7.92 -33.29 1.95
N GLY A 417 8.35 -33.78 3.10
CA GLY A 417 9.68 -33.48 3.59
C GLY A 417 9.84 -33.76 5.08
N GLN A 418 11.09 -33.78 5.52
CA GLN A 418 11.46 -33.88 6.93
C GLN A 418 12.33 -32.68 7.32
N PHE A 419 11.95 -31.99 8.39
CA PHE A 419 12.63 -30.79 8.85
C PHE A 419 13.05 -30.92 10.30
N LYS A 420 14.24 -30.41 10.62
CA LYS A 420 14.72 -30.16 11.96
C LYS A 420 15.14 -28.70 12.08
N GLY A 421 14.93 -28.08 13.23
CA GLY A 421 15.29 -26.67 13.38
C GLY A 421 15.38 -26.23 14.83
N TYR A 422 15.80 -25.00 14.99
CA TYR A 422 15.90 -24.32 16.26
C TYR A 422 15.53 -22.84 16.10
N THR A 423 14.99 -22.27 17.16
CA THR A 423 14.82 -20.83 17.33
C THR A 423 15.36 -20.43 18.70
N GLU A 424 16.33 -19.53 18.71
CA GLU A 424 16.99 -19.03 19.92
C GLU A 424 16.88 -17.50 19.95
N ARG A 425 16.58 -16.98 21.13
CA ARG A 425 16.59 -15.54 21.40
C ARG A 425 17.97 -15.16 21.94
N GLN A 426 18.64 -14.20 21.30
CA GLN A 426 19.99 -13.75 21.67
C GLN A 426 19.98 -12.26 22.06
N PRO A 427 20.46 -11.88 23.25
CA PRO A 427 20.56 -10.48 23.64
C PRO A 427 21.66 -9.76 22.86
N GLN A 428 21.36 -8.56 22.34
CA GLN A 428 22.31 -7.64 21.69
C GLN A 428 22.14 -6.23 22.28
N GLY A 429 22.94 -5.90 23.29
CA GLY A 429 22.80 -4.63 24.01
C GLY A 429 21.48 -4.57 24.78
N SER A 430 20.58 -3.65 24.40
CA SER A 430 19.20 -3.57 24.93
C SER A 430 18.13 -4.08 23.96
N SER A 431 18.54 -4.73 22.86
CA SER A 431 17.63 -5.34 21.88
C SER A 431 17.75 -6.86 21.93
N LEU A 432 16.65 -7.58 21.72
CA LEU A 432 16.64 -9.03 21.56
C LEU A 432 16.65 -9.36 20.06
N THR A 433 17.63 -10.17 19.62
CA THR A 433 17.73 -10.62 18.23
C THR A 433 17.37 -12.09 18.12
N LEU A 434 16.71 -12.46 17.02
CA LEU A 434 16.34 -13.85 16.75
C LEU A 434 17.47 -14.53 15.97
N LYS A 435 17.92 -15.69 16.46
CA LYS A 435 18.71 -16.65 15.69
C LYS A 435 17.84 -17.86 15.41
N ALA A 436 17.64 -18.18 14.14
CA ALA A 436 16.79 -19.30 13.76
C ALA A 436 17.45 -20.12 12.65
N GLY A 437 17.32 -21.44 12.70
CA GLY A 437 17.83 -22.33 11.69
C GLY A 437 16.87 -23.48 11.42
N ILE A 438 16.67 -23.81 10.14
CA ILE A 438 15.92 -24.98 9.71
C ILE A 438 16.75 -25.78 8.72
N ASN A 439 16.81 -27.09 8.88
CA ASN A 439 17.54 -28.04 8.05
C ASN A 439 16.64 -29.22 7.68
N GLY A 440 16.61 -29.63 6.43
CA GLY A 440 15.75 -30.72 6.00
C GLY A 440 15.73 -30.96 4.51
N ASP A 441 14.89 -31.90 4.11
CA ASP A 441 14.50 -32.14 2.71
C ASP A 441 13.04 -31.77 2.48
N VAL A 442 12.74 -31.31 1.27
CA VAL A 442 11.40 -30.93 0.84
C VAL A 442 11.17 -31.27 -0.64
N GLU A 443 10.06 -31.93 -0.91
CA GLU A 443 9.52 -32.18 -2.25
C GLU A 443 8.28 -31.31 -2.45
N LEU A 444 8.40 -30.36 -3.37
CA LEU A 444 7.30 -29.52 -3.81
C LEU A 444 6.80 -30.03 -5.15
N SER A 445 5.54 -30.48 -5.21
CA SER A 445 4.89 -30.89 -6.46
C SER A 445 3.69 -30.02 -6.74
N TYR A 446 3.60 -29.50 -7.97
CA TYR A 446 2.38 -28.92 -8.52
C TYR A 446 2.09 -29.59 -9.86
N ALA A 447 0.89 -30.13 -10.04
CA ALA A 447 0.47 -30.66 -11.33
C ALA A 447 -0.92 -30.13 -11.66
N SER A 448 -1.16 -29.77 -12.92
CA SER A 448 -2.49 -29.38 -13.39
C SER A 448 -2.69 -29.88 -14.81
N GLN A 449 -3.93 -30.20 -15.15
CA GLN A 449 -4.28 -30.68 -16.47
C GLN A 449 -5.57 -30.01 -16.94
N LEU A 450 -5.46 -29.03 -17.83
CA LEU A 450 -6.61 -28.46 -18.51
C LEU A 450 -7.07 -29.43 -19.60
N ARG A 451 -8.32 -29.89 -19.52
CA ARG A 451 -8.94 -30.85 -20.42
C ARG A 451 -10.15 -30.19 -21.07
N GLY A 452 -10.03 -29.81 -22.33
CA GLY A 452 -11.17 -29.42 -23.17
C GLY A 452 -11.58 -30.61 -24.04
N ARG A 453 -12.86 -30.96 -24.06
CA ARG A 453 -13.40 -32.00 -24.96
C ARG A 453 -14.71 -31.53 -25.56
N MET A 454 -14.92 -31.83 -26.82
CA MET A 454 -16.18 -31.63 -27.51
C MET A 454 -16.52 -32.86 -28.32
N GLY A 455 -17.80 -33.17 -28.45
CA GLY A 455 -18.19 -34.40 -29.10
C GLY A 455 -19.68 -34.62 -29.11
N PHE A 456 -20.09 -35.75 -29.67
CA PHE A 456 -21.48 -36.18 -29.64
C PHE A 456 -21.56 -37.68 -29.37
N LEU A 457 -22.66 -38.08 -28.72
CA LEU A 457 -23.02 -39.48 -28.54
C LEU A 457 -23.96 -39.87 -29.67
N TYR A 458 -23.56 -40.85 -30.49
CA TYR A 458 -24.39 -41.38 -31.58
C TYR A 458 -25.16 -42.61 -31.08
N PRO A 459 -26.48 -42.50 -30.81
CA PRO A 459 -27.21 -43.57 -30.10
C PRO A 459 -27.29 -44.88 -30.91
N PHE A 460 -27.28 -44.81 -32.24
CA PHE A 460 -27.50 -45.97 -33.10
C PHE A 460 -26.36 -46.99 -33.11
N ASN A 461 -25.14 -46.58 -32.77
CA ASN A 461 -24.00 -47.50 -32.63
C ASN A 461 -23.37 -47.45 -31.23
N ASN A 462 -24.04 -46.79 -30.29
CA ASN A 462 -23.56 -46.59 -28.91
C ASN A 462 -22.14 -45.99 -28.82
N ASN A 463 -21.67 -45.27 -29.85
CA ASN A 463 -20.34 -44.66 -29.86
C ASN A 463 -20.40 -43.17 -29.57
N ARG A 464 -19.38 -42.70 -28.85
CA ARG A 464 -19.11 -41.31 -28.57
C ARG A 464 -17.92 -40.85 -29.41
N TYR A 465 -18.14 -39.85 -30.24
CA TYR A 465 -17.11 -39.22 -31.06
C TYR A 465 -16.60 -37.97 -30.34
N VAL A 466 -15.30 -37.84 -30.17
CA VAL A 466 -14.68 -36.83 -29.30
C VAL A 466 -13.49 -36.19 -29.99
N ALA A 467 -13.46 -34.86 -30.02
CA ALA A 467 -12.25 -34.08 -30.20
C ALA A 467 -11.84 -33.51 -28.84
N GLY A 468 -10.55 -33.57 -28.50
CA GLY A 468 -10.05 -33.15 -27.21
C GLY A 468 -8.72 -32.41 -27.31
N LEU A 469 -8.51 -31.51 -26.35
CA LEU A 469 -7.26 -30.80 -26.12
C LEU A 469 -6.91 -30.92 -24.64
N ASN A 470 -5.74 -31.50 -24.36
CA ASN A 470 -5.22 -31.58 -23.00
C ASN A 470 -3.95 -30.73 -22.90
N LYS A 471 -3.93 -29.74 -22.00
CA LYS A 471 -2.71 -29.01 -21.60
C LYS A 471 -2.29 -29.51 -20.22
N ASN A 472 -1.13 -30.16 -20.15
CA ASN A 472 -0.55 -30.68 -18.91
C ASN A 472 0.56 -29.73 -18.45
N LEU A 473 0.58 -29.41 -17.17
CA LEU A 473 1.66 -28.70 -16.50
C LEU A 473 2.05 -29.47 -15.24
N GLN A 474 3.32 -29.79 -15.10
CA GLN A 474 3.90 -30.43 -13.92
C GLN A 474 5.15 -29.67 -13.50
N VAL A 475 5.23 -29.35 -12.22
CA VAL A 475 6.39 -28.77 -11.54
C VAL A 475 6.71 -29.70 -10.37
N TYR A 476 7.95 -30.14 -10.28
CA TYR A 476 8.43 -31.03 -9.21
C TYR A 476 9.81 -30.58 -8.77
N VAL A 477 9.94 -30.08 -7.55
CA VAL A 477 11.19 -29.51 -7.02
C VAL A 477 11.55 -30.22 -5.72
N PRO A 478 12.48 -31.19 -5.75
CA PRO A 478 13.07 -31.78 -4.56
C PRO A 478 14.32 -31.00 -4.13
N LEU A 479 14.29 -30.42 -2.94
CA LEU A 479 15.38 -29.64 -2.36
C LEU A 479 15.78 -30.22 -1.01
N LYS A 480 17.08 -30.23 -0.73
CA LYS A 480 17.62 -30.53 0.59
C LYS A 480 18.52 -29.37 1.00
N GLY A 481 18.49 -28.99 2.27
CA GLY A 481 19.30 -27.87 2.69
C GLY A 481 19.00 -27.31 4.06
N LYS A 482 19.75 -26.26 4.38
CA LYS A 482 19.70 -25.52 5.65
C LYS A 482 19.48 -24.04 5.37
N VAL A 483 18.54 -23.40 6.07
CA VAL A 483 18.34 -21.95 6.08
C VAL A 483 18.61 -21.44 7.49
N GLU A 484 19.43 -20.40 7.62
CA GLU A 484 19.79 -19.76 8.89
C GLU A 484 19.62 -18.24 8.81
N LEU A 485 18.95 -17.69 9.82
CA LEU A 485 18.85 -16.27 10.09
C LEU A 485 19.70 -15.94 11.32
N ASN A 486 20.63 -15.00 11.16
CA ASN A 486 21.39 -14.41 12.26
C ASN A 486 21.03 -12.93 12.39
N GLY A 487 20.18 -12.60 13.37
CA GLY A 487 19.77 -11.23 13.64
C GLY A 487 20.88 -10.29 14.11
N GLN A 488 21.94 -10.79 14.77
CA GLN A 488 23.05 -9.94 15.24
C GLN A 488 23.93 -9.44 14.10
N GLU A 489 24.06 -10.25 13.05
CA GLU A 489 24.83 -9.95 11.84
C GLU A 489 23.97 -9.41 10.69
N ASN A 490 22.64 -9.28 10.88
CA ASN A 490 21.68 -8.96 9.81
C ASN A 490 21.89 -9.83 8.55
N ASN A 491 22.10 -11.12 8.77
CA ASN A 491 22.53 -12.06 7.75
C ASN A 491 21.53 -13.20 7.60
N LEU A 492 21.08 -13.45 6.37
CA LEU A 492 20.27 -14.59 5.99
C LEU A 492 21.08 -15.48 5.05
N GLN A 493 21.26 -16.74 5.43
CA GLN A 493 21.96 -17.74 4.62
C GLN A 493 21.07 -18.94 4.32
N ALA A 494 21.12 -19.45 3.09
CA ALA A 494 20.46 -20.69 2.70
C ALA A 494 21.42 -21.57 1.89
N ILE A 495 21.66 -22.79 2.34
CA ILE A 495 22.48 -23.80 1.66
C ILE A 495 21.53 -24.84 1.10
N LEU A 496 21.32 -24.87 -0.22
CA LEU A 496 20.31 -25.68 -0.89
C LEU A 496 20.93 -26.53 -2.01
N GLU A 497 20.51 -27.79 -2.13
CA GLU A 497 20.88 -28.68 -3.23
C GLU A 497 19.64 -29.42 -3.77
N PRO A 498 19.52 -29.61 -5.10
CA PRO A 498 18.56 -30.56 -5.63
C PRO A 498 19.01 -31.99 -5.30
N TYR A 499 18.15 -32.79 -4.66
CA TYR A 499 18.49 -34.18 -4.32
C TYR A 499 17.75 -35.18 -5.23
N SER A 500 18.40 -36.30 -5.51
CA SER A 500 17.84 -37.41 -6.30
C SER A 500 18.12 -38.75 -5.65
N GLN A 501 17.08 -39.56 -5.47
CA GLN A 501 17.23 -40.95 -5.04
C GLN A 501 17.88 -41.73 -6.19
N SER A 502 19.02 -42.38 -5.95
CA SER A 502 19.75 -43.20 -6.93
C SER A 502 20.27 -42.48 -8.18
N ARG A 503 20.52 -41.15 -8.11
CA ARG A 503 21.02 -40.32 -9.23
C ARG A 503 20.21 -40.46 -10.53
N GLN A 504 18.90 -40.59 -10.41
CA GLN A 504 17.99 -40.57 -11.55
C GLN A 504 17.68 -39.14 -11.99
N ASN A 505 17.48 -38.95 -13.29
CA ASN A 505 17.06 -37.67 -13.86
C ASN A 505 15.71 -37.22 -13.26
N ILE A 506 15.65 -35.97 -12.81
CA ILE A 506 14.45 -35.40 -12.19
C ILE A 506 13.84 -34.39 -13.13
N ARG A 507 12.63 -34.65 -13.60
CA ARG A 507 11.89 -33.69 -14.41
C ARG A 507 11.32 -32.58 -13.53
N LEU A 508 11.99 -31.43 -13.51
CA LEU A 508 11.61 -30.27 -12.69
C LEU A 508 10.37 -29.56 -13.22
N LEU A 509 10.29 -29.43 -14.55
CA LEU A 509 9.17 -28.80 -15.25
C LEU A 509 8.79 -29.68 -16.45
N GLN A 510 7.50 -29.83 -16.67
CA GLN A 510 6.94 -30.37 -17.90
C GLN A 510 5.69 -29.58 -18.28
N SER A 511 5.64 -29.10 -19.51
CA SER A 511 4.46 -28.52 -20.13
C SER A 511 4.20 -29.24 -21.44
N SER A 512 2.97 -29.70 -21.69
CA SER A 512 2.64 -30.37 -22.94
C SER A 512 1.21 -30.10 -23.37
N THR A 513 0.99 -29.89 -24.65
CA THR A 513 -0.32 -29.74 -25.28
C THR A 513 -0.55 -30.94 -26.18
N ASN A 514 -1.67 -31.64 -25.99
CA ASN A 514 -2.06 -32.80 -26.80
C ASN A 514 -3.47 -32.57 -27.36
N ALA A 515 -3.56 -32.25 -28.65
CA ALA A 515 -4.79 -32.17 -29.43
C ALA A 515 -5.03 -33.52 -30.16
N TYR A 516 -6.22 -34.09 -29.99
CA TYR A 516 -6.57 -35.41 -30.51
C TYR A 516 -8.04 -35.51 -30.93
N HIS A 517 -8.35 -36.50 -31.75
CA HIS A 517 -9.70 -36.97 -31.98
C HIS A 517 -9.79 -38.49 -31.74
N SER A 518 -10.95 -38.97 -31.33
CA SER A 518 -11.19 -40.37 -30.98
C SER A 518 -12.67 -40.73 -31.14
N TYR A 519 -12.96 -42.01 -31.25
CA TYR A 519 -14.30 -42.54 -31.06
C TYR A 519 -14.25 -43.78 -30.18
N LEU A 520 -15.15 -43.85 -29.20
CA LEU A 520 -15.19 -44.94 -28.24
C LEU A 520 -16.62 -45.27 -27.85
N GLU A 521 -16.88 -46.53 -27.49
CA GLU A 521 -18.16 -46.96 -26.96
C GLU A 521 -18.55 -46.13 -25.72
N ALA A 522 -19.83 -45.78 -25.58
CA ALA A 522 -20.33 -44.87 -24.55
C ALA A 522 -20.12 -45.39 -23.12
N SER A 523 -20.10 -46.72 -22.95
CA SER A 523 -19.81 -47.43 -21.70
C SER A 523 -18.34 -47.40 -21.30
N ASN A 524 -17.43 -47.01 -22.19
CA ASN A 524 -16.00 -47.05 -21.95
C ASN A 524 -15.54 -45.89 -21.05
N ILE A 525 -15.13 -46.24 -19.83
CA ILE A 525 -14.63 -45.31 -18.81
C ILE A 525 -13.14 -44.99 -18.94
N LYS A 526 -12.40 -45.63 -19.85
CA LYS A 526 -10.97 -45.36 -20.06
C LYS A 526 -10.76 -43.95 -20.61
N PRO A 527 -9.65 -43.28 -20.23
CA PRO A 527 -9.32 -41.97 -20.79
C PRO A 527 -9.28 -41.99 -22.32
N SER A 528 -9.91 -41.00 -22.96
CA SER A 528 -9.95 -40.94 -24.43
C SER A 528 -8.56 -40.95 -25.07
N VAL A 529 -7.51 -40.49 -24.37
CA VAL A 529 -6.14 -40.50 -24.89
C VAL A 529 -5.54 -41.91 -25.00
N GLU A 530 -6.02 -42.86 -24.19
CA GLU A 530 -5.51 -44.25 -24.14
C GLU A 530 -6.30 -45.21 -25.05
N ASN A 531 -7.31 -44.70 -25.76
CA ASN A 531 -8.11 -45.53 -26.65
C ASN A 531 -7.34 -45.86 -27.95
N LYS A 532 -7.49 -47.09 -28.44
CA LYS A 532 -6.88 -47.55 -29.71
C LYS A 532 -7.29 -46.71 -30.92
N ASN A 533 -8.48 -46.11 -30.87
CA ASN A 533 -9.04 -45.29 -31.94
C ASN A 533 -8.60 -43.82 -31.88
N THR A 534 -7.75 -43.45 -30.92
CA THR A 534 -7.31 -42.08 -30.73
C THR A 534 -6.17 -41.73 -31.65
N LYS A 535 -6.32 -40.61 -32.36
CA LYS A 535 -5.31 -40.07 -33.26
C LYS A 535 -5.00 -38.62 -32.87
N ALA A 536 -3.71 -38.28 -32.84
CA ALA A 536 -3.27 -36.91 -32.65
C ALA A 536 -3.66 -36.05 -33.87
N ILE A 537 -3.99 -34.79 -33.63
CA ILE A 537 -4.17 -33.79 -34.69
C ILE A 537 -2.77 -33.32 -35.09
N ASN A 538 -2.33 -33.67 -36.30
CA ASN A 538 -0.98 -33.34 -36.78
C ASN A 538 -0.94 -31.92 -37.36
N ALA A 539 -0.03 -31.09 -36.83
CA ALA A 539 0.44 -29.83 -37.42
C ALA A 539 1.78 -30.07 -38.16
N PRO A 540 2.38 -29.10 -38.86
CA PRO A 540 3.68 -29.25 -39.54
C PRO A 540 4.78 -29.81 -38.60
N ALA A 541 5.82 -30.43 -39.19
CA ALA A 541 6.91 -31.07 -38.44
C ALA A 541 7.45 -30.14 -37.33
N PRO A 542 7.44 -30.58 -36.06
CA PRO A 542 7.83 -29.73 -34.95
C PRO A 542 9.33 -29.41 -35.02
N HIS A 543 9.69 -28.14 -34.87
CA HIS A 543 11.05 -27.75 -34.54
C HIS A 543 11.40 -28.35 -33.18
N GLN A 544 12.48 -29.13 -33.15
CA GLN A 544 13.01 -29.73 -31.93
C GLN A 544 14.27 -28.97 -31.50
N TYR A 545 14.27 -28.51 -30.26
CA TYR A 545 15.43 -27.96 -29.58
C TYR A 545 15.72 -28.82 -28.35
N GLN A 546 16.94 -29.33 -28.25
CA GLN A 546 17.39 -30.08 -27.10
C GLN A 546 18.80 -29.65 -26.74
N ASN A 547 19.00 -29.21 -25.50
CA ASN A 547 20.31 -28.78 -25.03
C ASN A 547 20.45 -28.98 -23.52
N THR A 548 21.66 -29.23 -23.03
CA THR A 548 21.97 -29.22 -21.59
C THR A 548 22.52 -27.84 -21.24
N VAL A 549 21.94 -27.17 -20.25
CA VAL A 549 22.36 -25.83 -19.78
C VAL A 549 22.73 -25.85 -18.29
N GLY A 550 23.50 -24.87 -17.82
CA GLY A 550 23.79 -24.65 -16.41
C GLY A 550 24.98 -25.42 -15.83
N ARG A 551 25.45 -26.48 -16.51
CA ARG A 551 26.56 -27.35 -16.03
C ARG A 551 27.83 -26.56 -15.79
N ASP A 552 28.25 -25.75 -16.76
CA ASP A 552 29.52 -25.04 -16.71
C ASP A 552 29.37 -23.76 -15.86
N GLU A 553 28.17 -23.18 -15.81
CA GLU A 553 27.87 -21.93 -15.11
C GLU A 553 27.66 -22.14 -13.61
N THR A 554 26.79 -23.09 -13.24
CA THR A 554 26.32 -23.31 -11.85
C THR A 554 26.77 -24.64 -11.27
N GLY A 555 27.37 -25.51 -12.08
CA GLY A 555 27.64 -26.89 -11.70
C GLY A 555 26.42 -27.81 -11.82
N TYR A 556 25.20 -27.29 -12.00
CA TYR A 556 23.98 -28.10 -12.15
C TYR A 556 23.55 -28.18 -13.61
N ALA A 557 23.46 -29.40 -14.14
CA ALA A 557 23.07 -29.67 -15.50
C ALA A 557 21.55 -29.82 -15.62
N PHE A 558 20.93 -28.99 -16.45
CA PHE A 558 19.52 -29.05 -16.80
C PHE A 558 19.35 -29.39 -18.28
N ASP A 559 18.79 -30.57 -18.57
CA ASP A 559 18.41 -30.98 -19.92
C ASP A 559 17.08 -30.29 -20.28
N VAL A 560 17.15 -29.34 -21.21
CA VAL A 560 16.00 -28.60 -21.75
C VAL A 560 15.61 -29.21 -23.08
N GLU A 561 14.33 -29.58 -23.19
CA GLU A 561 13.75 -30.12 -24.42
C GLU A 561 12.51 -29.33 -24.78
N ILE A 562 12.47 -28.80 -26.01
CA ILE A 562 11.34 -28.07 -26.58
C ILE A 562 11.00 -28.70 -27.93
N ARG A 563 9.74 -29.06 -28.14
CA ARG A 563 9.19 -29.51 -29.42
C ARG A 563 7.97 -28.63 -29.72
N THR A 564 8.02 -27.82 -30.78
CA THR A 564 6.90 -26.94 -31.15
C THR A 564 6.79 -26.78 -32.65
N SER A 565 5.57 -26.60 -33.16
CA SER A 565 5.32 -26.33 -34.59
C SER A 565 5.69 -24.91 -35.03
N GLN A 566 6.02 -24.00 -34.09
CA GLN A 566 6.42 -22.63 -34.36
C GLN A 566 7.93 -22.41 -34.14
N ASN A 567 8.51 -21.35 -34.70
CA ASN A 567 9.89 -20.98 -34.37
C ASN A 567 9.97 -20.53 -32.89
N TRP A 568 10.73 -21.26 -32.08
CA TRP A 568 10.85 -21.02 -30.63
C TRP A 568 11.42 -19.63 -30.30
N ARG A 569 12.29 -19.06 -31.16
CA ARG A 569 12.85 -17.72 -30.97
C ARG A 569 11.80 -16.63 -31.14
N ASN A 570 10.94 -16.77 -32.14
CA ASN A 570 9.84 -15.84 -32.39
C ASN A 570 8.80 -15.90 -31.26
N SER A 571 8.58 -17.09 -30.70
CA SER A 571 7.69 -17.27 -29.54
C SER A 571 8.25 -16.57 -28.30
N PHE A 572 9.55 -16.72 -28.01
CA PHE A 572 10.21 -16.03 -26.90
C PHE A 572 10.17 -14.50 -27.05
N ALA A 573 10.47 -13.98 -28.25
CA ALA A 573 10.38 -12.55 -28.54
C ALA A 573 8.95 -11.99 -28.38
N LYS A 574 7.91 -12.77 -28.76
CA LYS A 574 6.50 -12.44 -28.53
C LYS A 574 6.19 -12.35 -27.04
N TYR A 575 6.61 -13.32 -26.22
CA TYR A 575 6.36 -13.28 -24.77
C TYR A 575 7.11 -12.16 -24.07
N PHE A 576 8.35 -11.89 -24.47
CA PHE A 576 9.16 -10.82 -23.90
C PHE A 576 8.62 -9.43 -24.26
N SER A 577 8.31 -9.18 -25.53
CA SER A 577 7.69 -7.91 -25.96
C SER A 577 6.32 -7.69 -25.29
N GLN A 578 5.58 -8.76 -25.03
CA GLN A 578 4.33 -8.69 -24.27
C GLN A 578 4.57 -8.38 -22.78
N ALA A 579 5.56 -8.98 -22.14
CA ALA A 579 5.94 -8.65 -20.77
C ALA A 579 6.35 -7.17 -20.62
N VAL A 580 6.98 -6.59 -21.66
CA VAL A 580 7.34 -5.17 -21.71
C VAL A 580 6.10 -4.27 -21.91
N LYS A 581 5.17 -4.63 -22.80
CA LYS A 581 3.99 -3.81 -23.12
C LYS A 581 2.85 -3.91 -22.10
N GLU A 582 2.54 -5.12 -21.65
CA GLU A 582 1.37 -5.44 -20.80
C GLU A 582 1.77 -5.79 -19.36
N GLY A 583 3.07 -5.66 -19.03
CA GLY A 583 3.65 -6.00 -17.73
C GLY A 583 4.02 -7.49 -17.60
N PRO A 584 4.98 -7.85 -16.74
CA PRO A 584 5.57 -9.19 -16.68
C PRO A 584 4.59 -10.30 -16.28
N LEU A 585 3.56 -9.97 -15.49
CA LEU A 585 2.52 -10.94 -15.09
C LEU A 585 1.67 -11.41 -16.28
N SER A 586 1.52 -10.59 -17.32
CA SER A 586 0.73 -10.93 -18.51
C SER A 586 1.29 -12.17 -19.23
N ALA A 587 2.61 -12.27 -19.37
CA ALA A 587 3.27 -13.40 -20.03
C ALA A 587 3.02 -14.74 -19.30
N ILE A 588 2.88 -14.69 -17.96
CA ILE A 588 2.55 -15.86 -17.14
C ILE A 588 1.08 -16.27 -17.35
N PHE A 589 0.15 -15.31 -17.35
CA PHE A 589 -1.28 -15.60 -17.48
C PHE A 589 -1.70 -16.09 -18.87
N TYR A 590 -1.14 -15.53 -19.95
CA TYR A 590 -1.50 -15.96 -21.31
C TYR A 590 -0.99 -17.36 -21.66
N ASN A 591 0.20 -17.75 -21.19
CA ASN A 591 0.73 -19.09 -21.44
C ASN A 591 -0.10 -20.21 -20.77
N ARG A 592 -1.04 -19.85 -19.88
CA ARG A 592 -1.96 -20.80 -19.25
C ARG A 592 -2.98 -21.38 -20.25
N TYR A 593 -3.40 -20.60 -21.25
CA TYR A 593 -4.45 -21.00 -22.19
C TYR A 593 -3.87 -21.13 -23.60
N PRO A 594 -3.95 -22.30 -24.25
CA PRO A 594 -3.39 -22.50 -25.58
C PRO A 594 -4.16 -21.70 -26.62
N GLU A 595 -3.44 -20.93 -27.44
CA GLU A 595 -4.00 -20.14 -28.55
C GLU A 595 -4.04 -20.90 -29.88
N SER A 596 -3.38 -22.06 -29.93
CA SER A 596 -3.31 -22.91 -31.11
C SER A 596 -3.61 -24.37 -30.75
N ILE A 597 -4.05 -25.13 -31.74
CA ILE A 597 -4.24 -26.59 -31.66
C ILE A 597 -2.92 -27.36 -31.84
N ALA A 598 -1.77 -26.68 -31.74
CA ALA A 598 -0.47 -27.30 -31.93
C ALA A 598 -0.09 -28.18 -30.73
N ASN A 599 0.54 -29.32 -31.03
CA ASN A 599 1.11 -30.20 -30.02
C ASN A 599 2.50 -29.68 -29.63
N ASP A 600 2.55 -28.86 -28.58
CA ASP A 600 3.80 -28.34 -28.03
C ASP A 600 4.24 -29.16 -26.82
N TYR A 601 5.53 -29.35 -26.66
CA TYR A 601 6.15 -30.03 -25.51
C TYR A 601 7.35 -29.22 -25.04
N MET A 602 7.44 -29.00 -23.73
CA MET A 602 8.58 -28.40 -23.06
C MET A 602 8.89 -29.20 -21.80
N SER A 603 10.14 -29.53 -21.57
CA SER A 603 10.59 -30.06 -20.29
C SER A 603 11.94 -29.51 -19.87
N VAL A 604 12.11 -29.35 -18.56
CA VAL A 604 13.39 -29.03 -17.92
C VAL A 604 13.67 -30.14 -16.93
N THR A 605 14.76 -30.87 -17.16
CA THR A 605 15.13 -32.05 -16.37
C THR A 605 16.48 -31.85 -15.71
N TYR A 606 16.54 -31.89 -14.39
CA TYR A 606 17.79 -31.91 -13.65
C TYR A 606 18.49 -33.27 -13.83
N ASN A 607 19.75 -33.22 -14.26
CA ASN A 607 20.57 -34.39 -14.55
C ASN A 607 21.66 -34.54 -13.49
N PRO A 608 21.45 -35.33 -12.43
CA PRO A 608 22.41 -35.46 -11.32
C PRO A 608 23.72 -36.13 -11.74
N GLN A 609 23.76 -36.88 -12.85
CA GLN A 609 24.99 -37.52 -13.34
C GLN A 609 25.96 -36.52 -13.96
N LYS A 610 25.42 -35.45 -14.56
CA LYS A 610 26.20 -34.35 -15.16
C LYS A 610 26.35 -33.14 -14.21
N SER A 611 25.78 -33.22 -13.00
CA SER A 611 25.76 -32.12 -12.02
C SER A 611 26.77 -32.31 -10.89
N SER A 612 27.15 -31.19 -10.26
CA SER A 612 27.93 -31.13 -9.03
C SER A 612 27.14 -31.71 -7.86
N GLN A 613 27.86 -32.30 -6.89
CA GLN A 613 27.32 -32.75 -5.60
C GLN A 613 27.48 -31.70 -4.50
N LYS A 614 28.04 -30.53 -4.81
CA LYS A 614 28.17 -29.44 -3.84
C LYS A 614 26.86 -28.65 -3.79
N PRO A 615 26.41 -28.20 -2.60
CA PRO A 615 25.21 -27.37 -2.49
C PRO A 615 25.48 -25.93 -2.95
N ALA A 616 24.42 -25.24 -3.34
CA ALA A 616 24.42 -23.81 -3.60
C ALA A 616 24.20 -23.04 -2.30
N LYS A 617 25.06 -22.07 -1.99
CA LYS A 617 24.91 -21.19 -0.83
C LYS A 617 24.42 -19.82 -1.29
N PHE A 618 23.23 -19.45 -0.83
CA PHE A 618 22.63 -18.14 -0.99
C PHE A 618 22.88 -17.33 0.28
N SER A 619 23.30 -16.08 0.16
CA SER A 619 23.48 -15.17 1.29
C SER A 619 22.94 -13.78 0.98
N LEU A 620 22.28 -13.17 1.95
CA LEU A 620 21.84 -11.79 1.93
C LEU A 620 22.29 -11.11 3.21
N SER A 621 23.01 -9.99 3.08
CA SER A 621 23.50 -9.20 4.21
C SER A 621 23.14 -7.73 4.02
N LEU A 622 22.60 -7.11 5.06
CA LEU A 622 22.24 -5.70 5.08
C LEU A 622 23.00 -4.98 6.19
N LEU A 623 23.72 -3.93 5.81
CA LEU A 623 24.51 -3.07 6.68
C LEU A 623 24.02 -1.64 6.55
N ALA A 624 23.83 -0.98 7.69
CA ALA A 624 23.57 0.44 7.75
C ALA A 624 24.43 1.05 8.87
N ASP A 625 25.27 2.01 8.52
CA ASP A 625 26.03 2.86 9.43
C ASP A 625 25.45 4.27 9.38
N ASP A 626 24.69 4.61 10.42
CA ASP A 626 24.10 5.93 10.62
C ASP A 626 25.00 6.84 11.47
N GLY A 627 26.23 6.40 11.80
CA GLY A 627 27.14 7.11 12.69
C GLY A 627 26.79 6.97 14.19
N SER A 628 25.98 5.98 14.57
CA SER A 628 25.66 5.67 15.97
C SER A 628 26.86 5.14 16.77
N GLU A 629 26.84 5.40 18.09
CA GLU A 629 27.90 5.01 19.04
C GLU A 629 27.87 3.51 19.41
N LYS A 630 26.73 2.82 19.24
CA LYS A 630 26.58 1.38 19.53
C LYS A 630 26.29 0.57 18.25
N PRO A 631 27.31 0.37 17.40
CA PRO A 631 27.17 -0.38 16.16
C PRO A 631 26.85 -1.87 16.40
N SER A 632 26.31 -2.55 15.40
CA SER A 632 26.25 -4.03 15.39
C SER A 632 27.66 -4.63 15.40
N GLU A 633 27.81 -5.89 15.81
CA GLU A 633 29.12 -6.55 15.85
C GLU A 633 29.80 -6.57 14.45
N MET A 634 29.01 -6.75 13.40
CA MET A 634 29.48 -6.68 12.02
C MET A 634 29.99 -5.28 11.66
N LEU A 635 29.30 -4.22 12.12
CA LEU A 635 29.72 -2.84 11.88
C LEU A 635 30.98 -2.47 12.70
N MET A 636 31.18 -3.03 13.89
CA MET A 636 32.45 -2.90 14.63
C MET A 636 33.63 -3.46 13.82
N LYS A 637 33.51 -4.70 13.32
CA LYS A 637 34.54 -5.35 12.49
C LYS A 637 34.89 -4.53 11.24
N LEU A 638 33.88 -3.91 10.61
CA LEU A 638 34.06 -3.05 9.45
C LEU A 638 34.77 -1.73 9.78
N ARG A 639 34.41 -1.09 10.90
CA ARG A 639 35.09 0.13 11.39
C ARG A 639 36.54 -0.16 11.76
N GLU A 640 36.83 -1.29 12.39
CA GLU A 640 38.20 -1.75 12.67
C GLU A 640 39.00 -2.00 11.39
N PHE A 641 38.40 -2.67 10.39
CA PHE A 641 39.03 -2.89 9.09
C PHE A 641 39.38 -1.58 8.38
N LYS A 642 38.44 -0.62 8.35
CA LYS A 642 38.66 0.72 7.77
C LYS A 642 39.85 1.42 8.42
N ASN A 643 39.90 1.45 9.75
CA ASN A 643 40.99 2.09 10.50
C ASN A 643 42.36 1.45 10.19
N GLY A 644 42.40 0.15 9.89
CA GLY A 644 43.61 -0.54 9.43
C GLY A 644 43.99 -0.21 7.98
N MET A 645 43.00 -0.04 7.09
CA MET A 645 43.21 0.27 5.67
C MET A 645 43.75 1.69 5.44
N ASP A 646 43.31 2.67 6.23
CA ASP A 646 43.82 4.06 6.19
C ASP A 646 45.34 4.14 6.50
N GLN A 647 45.93 3.10 7.10
CA GLN A 647 47.37 3.00 7.39
C GLN A 647 48.17 2.30 6.28
N SER A 648 47.52 1.59 5.35
CA SER A 648 48.13 0.81 4.27
C SER A 648 47.63 1.32 2.92
N GLY A 649 48.13 2.47 2.48
CA GLY A 649 47.69 3.12 1.24
C GLY A 649 47.95 2.28 -0.02
N GLY A 650 46.89 1.66 -0.55
CA GLY A 650 46.83 1.15 -1.91
C GLY A 650 45.65 1.80 -2.63
N GLU A 651 45.91 2.71 -3.56
CA GLU A 651 44.84 3.34 -4.34
C GLU A 651 44.42 2.43 -5.51
N SER A 652 43.19 1.93 -5.47
CA SER A 652 42.55 1.30 -6.62
C SER A 652 42.09 2.38 -7.61
N ASP A 653 42.31 2.16 -8.91
CA ASP A 653 41.83 3.06 -9.98
C ASP A 653 40.29 3.16 -10.02
N ASN A 654 39.56 2.13 -9.55
CA ASN A 654 38.11 2.17 -9.42
C ASN A 654 37.71 1.75 -8.00
N LEU A 655 37.02 2.63 -7.28
CA LEU A 655 36.69 2.41 -5.87
C LEU A 655 35.70 1.26 -5.64
N ALA A 656 34.92 0.90 -6.66
CA ALA A 656 34.02 -0.26 -6.62
C ALA A 656 34.73 -1.59 -6.93
N GLN A 657 36.01 -1.56 -7.33
CA GLN A 657 36.79 -2.77 -7.59
C GLN A 657 37.52 -3.20 -6.31
N PRO A 658 37.12 -4.31 -5.68
CA PRO A 658 37.82 -4.84 -4.52
C PRO A 658 39.14 -5.52 -4.93
N SER A 659 40.09 -5.56 -4.00
CA SER A 659 41.36 -6.27 -4.13
C SER A 659 41.17 -7.79 -4.23
N SER A 660 40.12 -8.30 -3.57
CA SER A 660 39.72 -9.71 -3.63
C SER A 660 38.21 -9.86 -3.41
N TYR A 661 37.64 -10.93 -3.96
CA TYR A 661 36.22 -11.27 -3.78
C TYR A 661 35.80 -11.37 -2.30
N ALA A 662 36.69 -11.87 -1.43
CA ALA A 662 36.42 -12.08 -0.01
C ALA A 662 36.26 -10.77 0.78
N ASN A 663 37.01 -9.73 0.42
CA ASN A 663 37.03 -8.45 1.13
C ASN A 663 36.03 -7.43 0.57
N ARG A 664 35.24 -7.79 -0.44
CA ARG A 664 34.39 -6.83 -1.18
C ARG A 664 33.46 -6.03 -0.28
N GLN A 665 32.87 -6.63 0.76
CA GLN A 665 31.95 -5.92 1.65
C GLN A 665 32.70 -4.87 2.48
N GLN A 666 33.85 -5.27 3.04
CA GLN A 666 34.71 -4.43 3.87
C GLN A 666 35.34 -3.29 3.06
N GLU A 667 35.87 -3.59 1.88
CA GLU A 667 36.50 -2.60 1.02
C GLU A 667 35.49 -1.65 0.39
N LEU A 668 34.32 -2.11 -0.07
CA LEU A 668 33.29 -1.18 -0.56
C LEU A 668 32.75 -0.30 0.58
N TYR A 669 32.61 -0.82 1.81
CA TYR A 669 32.26 -0.01 2.98
C TYR A 669 33.32 1.08 3.25
N ALA A 670 34.61 0.76 3.16
CA ALA A 670 35.68 1.73 3.36
C ALA A 670 35.77 2.75 2.20
N ASN A 671 35.77 2.26 0.95
CA ASN A 671 35.95 3.05 -0.26
C ASN A 671 34.78 4.01 -0.53
N VAL A 672 33.54 3.59 -0.27
CA VAL A 672 32.36 4.41 -0.62
C VAL A 672 32.38 5.76 0.13
N GLN A 673 32.89 5.77 1.36
CA GLN A 673 32.94 6.94 2.24
C GLN A 673 34.28 7.70 2.20
N LYS A 674 35.25 7.27 1.38
CA LYS A 674 36.55 7.96 1.25
C LYS A 674 36.32 9.42 0.84
N ASP A 675 36.93 10.36 1.55
CA ASP A 675 36.80 11.81 1.33
C ASP A 675 35.37 12.39 1.52
N ILE A 676 34.46 11.63 2.15
CA ILE A 676 33.11 12.09 2.52
C ILE A 676 33.07 12.27 4.03
N GLN A 677 33.09 13.52 4.48
CA GLN A 677 33.03 13.86 5.90
C GLN A 677 31.67 13.49 6.51
N ASP A 678 31.69 12.84 7.68
CA ASP A 678 30.48 12.39 8.40
C ASP A 678 29.53 11.53 7.55
N ALA A 679 30.08 10.68 6.68
CA ALA A 679 29.32 9.80 5.80
C ALA A 679 28.39 8.85 6.57
N ARG A 680 27.15 8.74 6.07
CA ARG A 680 26.22 7.65 6.37
C ARG A 680 26.34 6.61 5.28
N VAL A 681 26.46 5.34 5.65
CA VAL A 681 26.77 4.27 4.69
C VAL A 681 25.72 3.17 4.76
N ILE A 682 25.24 2.72 3.59
CA ILE A 682 24.41 1.52 3.47
C ILE A 682 25.13 0.55 2.55
N VAL A 683 25.25 -0.71 2.95
CA VAL A 683 25.79 -1.79 2.12
C VAL A 683 24.81 -2.95 2.05
N VAL A 684 24.48 -3.37 0.84
CA VAL A 684 23.66 -4.55 0.56
C VAL A 684 24.51 -5.53 -0.22
N ASP A 685 24.68 -6.74 0.31
CA ASP A 685 25.39 -7.82 -0.37
C ASP A 685 24.46 -9.02 -0.56
N ALA A 686 24.31 -9.44 -1.82
CA ALA A 686 23.59 -10.64 -2.20
C ALA A 686 24.54 -11.55 -2.99
N ALA A 687 24.64 -12.83 -2.60
CA ALA A 687 25.51 -13.77 -3.29
C ALA A 687 24.91 -15.17 -3.38
N VAL A 688 25.28 -15.90 -4.43
CA VAL A 688 24.99 -17.31 -4.66
C VAL A 688 26.29 -18.01 -5.08
N THR A 689 26.81 -18.96 -4.29
CA THR A 689 28.04 -19.69 -4.60
C THR A 689 27.80 -21.20 -4.77
N PHE A 690 28.57 -21.86 -5.66
CA PHE A 690 28.32 -23.24 -6.11
C PHE A 690 29.41 -24.27 -5.76
N GLN A 691 30.48 -23.86 -5.07
CA GLN A 691 31.65 -24.72 -4.78
C GLN A 691 32.01 -24.84 -3.29
N GLY A 692 31.15 -24.36 -2.39
CA GLY A 692 31.37 -24.34 -0.93
C GLY A 692 31.94 -23.00 -0.42
N ASP A 693 32.21 -22.91 0.88
CA ASP A 693 32.48 -21.66 1.61
C ASP A 693 33.74 -20.90 1.17
N SER A 694 34.72 -21.57 0.54
CA SER A 694 36.00 -20.98 0.12
C SER A 694 36.08 -20.67 -1.37
N SER A 695 35.00 -20.81 -2.14
CA SER A 695 34.98 -20.53 -3.58
C SER A 695 34.19 -19.27 -3.92
N ASP A 696 34.75 -18.49 -4.82
CA ASP A 696 34.13 -17.34 -5.50
C ASP A 696 33.35 -17.75 -6.77
N ALA A 697 33.26 -19.05 -7.08
CA ALA A 697 32.44 -19.54 -8.20
C ALA A 697 30.95 -19.37 -7.87
N GLY A 698 30.30 -18.44 -8.55
CA GLY A 698 28.98 -17.94 -8.18
C GLY A 698 28.63 -16.61 -8.82
N TYR A 699 27.52 -16.06 -8.37
CA TYR A 699 27.05 -14.72 -8.69
C TYR A 699 26.98 -13.89 -7.40
N SER A 700 27.53 -12.69 -7.39
CA SER A 700 27.30 -11.73 -6.31
C SER A 700 27.04 -10.33 -6.83
N MET A 701 26.32 -9.58 -6.00
CA MET A 701 26.01 -8.18 -6.18
C MET A 701 26.21 -7.49 -4.83
N THR A 702 27.17 -6.59 -4.77
CA THR A 702 27.44 -5.75 -3.60
C THR A 702 27.19 -4.31 -3.99
N VAL A 703 26.26 -3.66 -3.30
CA VAL A 703 25.93 -2.24 -3.49
C VAL A 703 26.31 -1.51 -2.20
N ALA A 704 27.11 -0.46 -2.32
CA ALA A 704 27.40 0.45 -1.23
C ALA A 704 27.00 1.87 -1.63
N HIS A 705 26.34 2.60 -0.74
CA HIS A 705 25.99 4.00 -0.94
C HIS A 705 26.43 4.81 0.27
N ALA A 706 27.08 5.95 0.03
CA ALA A 706 27.42 6.93 1.04
C ALA A 706 26.89 8.31 0.67
N ASP A 707 26.32 8.98 1.67
CA ASP A 707 25.97 10.39 1.60
C ASP A 707 26.32 11.09 2.92
N SER A 708 26.32 12.42 2.90
CA SER A 708 26.50 13.21 4.11
C SER A 708 25.67 14.48 4.03
N PRO A 709 25.06 14.92 5.14
CA PRO A 709 24.36 16.20 5.17
C PRO A 709 25.30 17.41 5.08
N VAL A 710 26.60 17.25 5.32
CA VAL A 710 27.60 18.33 5.39
C VAL A 710 28.70 18.22 4.32
N ALA A 711 28.60 17.22 3.43
CA ALA A 711 29.50 17.07 2.29
C ALA A 711 28.74 17.25 0.99
N GLU A 712 29.37 17.87 -0.01
CA GLU A 712 28.79 18.00 -1.36
C GLU A 712 28.81 16.69 -2.14
N GLN A 713 29.67 15.75 -1.72
CA GLN A 713 29.90 14.50 -2.44
C GLN A 713 29.04 13.36 -1.88
N SER A 714 28.34 12.68 -2.79
CA SER A 714 27.72 11.38 -2.54
C SER A 714 28.29 10.36 -3.52
N ARG A 715 28.44 9.12 -3.07
CA ARG A 715 29.02 8.04 -3.86
C ARG A 715 28.19 6.78 -3.76
N ALA A 716 27.95 6.13 -4.89
CA ALA A 716 27.45 4.77 -4.98
C ALA A 716 28.49 3.89 -5.66
N LEU A 717 28.74 2.71 -5.08
CA LEU A 717 29.59 1.67 -5.63
C LEU A 717 28.75 0.43 -5.87
N LEU A 718 28.85 -0.16 -7.06
CA LEU A 718 28.23 -1.43 -7.41
C LEU A 718 29.31 -2.37 -7.92
N TYR A 719 29.46 -3.51 -7.24
CA TYR A 719 30.31 -4.61 -7.65
C TYR A 719 29.44 -5.81 -8.03
N LEU A 720 29.55 -6.25 -9.28
CA LEU A 720 28.95 -7.45 -9.81
C LEU A 720 30.04 -8.46 -10.11
N HIS A 721 29.89 -9.67 -9.58
CA HIS A 721 30.81 -10.77 -9.83
C HIS A 721 30.04 -11.97 -10.32
N ALA A 722 30.49 -12.56 -11.42
CA ALA A 722 29.91 -13.76 -12.01
C ALA A 722 31.03 -14.68 -12.48
N LYS A 723 31.38 -15.66 -11.65
CA LYS A 723 32.41 -16.65 -11.98
C LYS A 723 31.76 -18.01 -12.22
N PRO A 724 31.88 -18.58 -13.43
CA PRO A 724 31.29 -19.88 -13.73
C PRO A 724 31.93 -20.99 -12.88
N TYR A 725 31.17 -22.06 -12.63
CA TYR A 725 31.64 -23.26 -11.94
C TYR A 725 32.85 -23.91 -12.65
N GLN A 726 32.86 -23.93 -13.99
CA GLN A 726 33.99 -24.34 -14.83
C GLN A 726 34.28 -23.28 -15.88
N SER A 727 35.42 -22.60 -15.74
CA SER A 727 35.87 -21.62 -16.73
C SER A 727 36.28 -22.29 -18.05
N SER A 728 35.82 -21.75 -19.17
CA SER A 728 36.18 -22.20 -20.53
C SER A 728 36.35 -20.99 -21.46
N GLN A 729 36.84 -21.19 -22.68
CA GLN A 729 36.89 -20.09 -23.68
C GLN A 729 35.51 -19.47 -23.95
N LYS A 730 34.40 -20.21 -23.75
CA LYS A 730 33.04 -19.69 -23.93
C LYS A 730 32.50 -19.03 -22.65
N ASN A 731 32.83 -19.60 -21.49
CA ASN A 731 32.36 -19.17 -20.16
C ASN A 731 33.54 -18.66 -19.33
N GLN A 732 33.85 -17.38 -19.48
CA GLN A 732 34.90 -16.71 -18.72
C GLN A 732 34.30 -16.00 -17.49
N PRO A 733 35.08 -15.83 -16.40
CA PRO A 733 34.67 -14.99 -15.28
C PRO A 733 34.36 -13.57 -15.74
N LEU A 734 33.32 -12.99 -15.17
CA LEU A 734 32.85 -11.64 -15.43
C LEU A 734 32.85 -10.86 -14.14
N GLU A 735 33.53 -9.73 -14.14
CA GLU A 735 33.52 -8.76 -13.04
C GLU A 735 33.12 -7.40 -13.59
N SER A 736 32.33 -6.67 -12.82
CA SER A 736 31.86 -5.34 -13.17
C SER A 736 31.91 -4.47 -11.93
N ALA A 737 32.72 -3.42 -11.96
CA ALA A 737 32.85 -2.43 -10.90
C ALA A 737 32.36 -1.08 -11.43
N MET A 738 31.26 -0.58 -10.86
CA MET A 738 30.65 0.71 -11.20
C MET A 738 30.82 1.67 -10.03
N GLU A 739 31.55 2.75 -10.26
CA GLU A 739 31.67 3.89 -9.37
C GLU A 739 30.78 5.01 -9.90
N PHE A 740 29.94 5.57 -9.04
CA PHE A 740 29.06 6.68 -9.34
C PHE A 740 29.18 7.77 -8.29
N ASN A 741 29.77 8.89 -8.68
CA ASN A 741 29.96 10.07 -7.85
C ASN A 741 29.02 11.17 -8.33
N ILE A 742 28.28 11.75 -7.39
CA ILE A 742 27.58 13.01 -7.59
C ILE A 742 28.20 14.03 -6.65
N LYS A 743 28.62 15.17 -7.21
CA LYS A 743 28.95 16.37 -6.46
C LYS A 743 27.82 17.38 -6.59
N SER A 744 27.05 17.56 -5.52
CA SER A 744 25.93 18.49 -5.46
C SER A 744 26.24 19.65 -4.53
N PRO A 745 26.01 20.90 -4.96
CA PRO A 745 26.24 22.04 -4.09
C PRO A 745 25.27 22.04 -2.91
N GLN A 746 25.73 22.56 -1.78
CA GLN A 746 24.84 22.88 -0.66
C GLN A 746 23.90 24.02 -1.08
N VAL A 747 22.59 23.75 -1.10
CA VAL A 747 21.57 24.71 -1.53
C VAL A 747 20.61 25.04 -0.39
N PRO A 748 20.06 26.27 -0.35
CA PRO A 748 19.02 26.62 0.61
C PRO A 748 17.76 25.77 0.39
N ILE A 749 17.38 24.97 1.39
CA ILE A 749 16.18 24.12 1.36
C ILE A 749 15.06 24.58 2.30
N PHE A 750 15.26 25.72 2.97
CA PHE A 750 14.33 26.22 3.98
C PHE A 750 13.37 27.27 3.38
N GLN A 751 13.87 28.24 2.60
CA GLN A 751 13.08 29.34 2.04
C GLN A 751 13.06 29.37 0.51
N TYR A 752 11.91 29.68 -0.08
CA TYR A 752 11.69 29.62 -1.53
C TYR A 752 12.54 30.64 -2.33
N LYS A 753 12.57 31.92 -1.93
CA LYS A 753 13.34 32.95 -2.66
C LYS A 753 14.85 32.67 -2.67
N GLU A 754 15.36 32.03 -1.63
CA GLU A 754 16.76 31.60 -1.58
C GLU A 754 16.99 30.40 -2.52
N ALA A 755 16.10 29.41 -2.49
CA ALA A 755 16.17 28.21 -3.34
C ALA A 755 16.04 28.49 -4.85
N ILE A 756 15.10 29.36 -5.25
CA ILE A 756 14.90 29.70 -6.67
C ILE A 756 16.06 30.52 -7.25
N ASN A 757 16.79 31.25 -6.40
CA ASN A 757 17.95 32.03 -6.81
C ASN A 757 19.27 31.27 -6.68
N ALA A 758 19.30 30.17 -5.92
CA ALA A 758 20.43 29.26 -5.88
C ALA A 758 20.68 28.60 -7.25
N LYS A 759 21.93 28.18 -7.47
CA LYS A 759 22.37 27.42 -8.64
C LYS A 759 22.47 25.93 -8.27
N PRO A 760 21.46 25.10 -8.58
CA PRO A 760 21.41 23.69 -8.17
C PRO A 760 22.21 22.76 -9.08
N ASP A 761 23.22 23.27 -9.78
CA ASP A 761 23.95 22.53 -10.80
C ASP A 761 24.84 21.49 -10.13
N SER A 762 24.59 20.21 -10.40
CA SER A 762 25.39 19.10 -9.91
C SER A 762 26.31 18.56 -11.01
N GLU A 763 27.47 18.09 -10.59
CA GLU A 763 28.41 17.38 -11.45
C GLU A 763 28.30 15.88 -11.17
N VAL A 764 28.31 15.08 -12.23
CA VAL A 764 28.33 13.62 -12.12
C VAL A 764 29.56 13.09 -12.81
N ASN A 765 30.23 12.14 -12.17
CA ASN A 765 31.32 11.42 -12.79
C ASN A 765 31.39 10.01 -12.25
N GLY A 766 32.12 9.17 -12.95
CA GLY A 766 32.43 7.86 -12.45
C GLY A 766 33.09 6.97 -13.48
N LYS A 767 33.32 5.74 -13.05
CA LYS A 767 34.07 4.74 -13.78
C LYS A 767 33.27 3.45 -13.82
N PHE A 768 33.25 2.81 -14.97
CA PHE A 768 32.70 1.48 -15.14
C PHE A 768 33.76 0.59 -15.74
N ASN A 769 34.29 -0.33 -14.92
CA ASN A 769 35.24 -1.33 -15.35
C ASN A 769 34.49 -2.64 -15.54
N PHE A 770 34.67 -3.25 -16.71
CA PHE A 770 34.11 -4.55 -17.03
C PHE A 770 35.25 -5.49 -17.44
N ARG A 771 35.43 -6.57 -16.70
CA ARG A 771 36.43 -7.60 -16.99
C ARG A 771 35.73 -8.88 -17.40
N ASN A 772 36.17 -9.46 -18.51
CA ASN A 772 35.69 -10.75 -19.00
C ASN A 772 36.89 -11.59 -19.44
N GLY A 773 37.33 -12.50 -18.55
CA GLY A 773 38.61 -13.19 -18.71
C GLY A 773 39.78 -12.20 -18.73
N SER A 774 40.59 -12.22 -19.79
CA SER A 774 41.72 -11.30 -19.97
C SER A 774 41.35 -9.94 -20.61
N SER A 775 40.10 -9.78 -21.07
CA SER A 775 39.65 -8.54 -21.70
C SER A 775 39.11 -7.59 -20.64
N GLU A 776 39.66 -6.37 -20.58
CA GLU A 776 39.19 -5.29 -19.70
C GLU A 776 38.65 -4.15 -20.57
N ALA A 777 37.37 -3.82 -20.38
CA ALA A 777 36.76 -2.61 -20.88
C ALA A 777 36.70 -1.57 -19.77
N ARG A 778 36.96 -0.31 -20.15
CA ARG A 778 36.86 0.83 -19.26
C ARG A 778 35.92 1.85 -19.87
N LEU A 779 34.92 2.24 -19.11
CA LEU A 779 34.07 3.39 -19.38
C LEU A 779 34.37 4.45 -18.33
N THR A 780 34.51 5.68 -18.78
CA THR A 780 34.45 6.84 -17.90
C THR A 780 33.31 7.72 -18.36
N TYR A 781 32.53 8.24 -17.42
CA TYR A 781 31.50 9.20 -17.75
C TYR A 781 31.67 10.43 -16.87
N GLN A 782 31.34 11.56 -17.45
CA GLN A 782 31.33 12.85 -16.80
C GLN A 782 30.20 13.68 -17.37
N GLY A 783 29.59 14.52 -16.57
CA GLY A 783 28.49 15.35 -17.03
C GLY A 783 27.97 16.29 -15.98
N SER A 784 26.93 17.03 -16.36
CA SER A 784 26.28 17.99 -15.49
C SER A 784 24.76 17.82 -15.51
N LEU A 785 24.16 17.97 -14.34
CA LEU A 785 22.72 17.99 -14.13
C LEU A 785 22.35 19.42 -13.75
N ARG A 786 21.55 20.10 -14.58
CA ARG A 786 21.31 21.54 -14.46
C ARG A 786 19.82 21.88 -14.50
N ARG A 787 19.49 23.02 -13.87
CA ARG A 787 18.18 23.67 -14.00
C ARG A 787 18.24 24.71 -15.12
N SER A 788 17.44 24.55 -16.16
CA SER A 788 17.34 25.50 -17.26
C SER A 788 16.68 26.81 -16.80
N GLN A 789 16.94 27.90 -17.53
CA GLN A 789 16.24 29.16 -17.32
C GLN A 789 14.73 29.03 -17.58
N GLY A 790 14.33 28.20 -18.54
CA GLY A 790 12.93 27.92 -18.83
C GLY A 790 12.22 27.26 -17.66
N ARG A 791 12.84 26.28 -17.00
CA ARG A 791 12.31 25.66 -15.78
C ARG A 791 12.26 26.64 -14.62
N LYS A 792 13.28 27.49 -14.44
CA LYS A 792 13.24 28.56 -13.43
C LYS A 792 12.03 29.48 -13.65
N ASN A 793 11.82 29.96 -14.88
CA ASN A 793 10.68 30.81 -15.23
C ASN A 793 9.34 30.10 -15.01
N PHE A 794 9.24 28.81 -15.41
CA PHE A 794 8.04 27.99 -15.20
C PHE A 794 7.69 27.87 -13.71
N VAL A 795 8.67 27.58 -12.85
CA VAL A 795 8.44 27.49 -11.41
C VAL A 795 8.05 28.86 -10.84
N GLN A 796 8.68 29.95 -11.27
CA GLN A 796 8.33 31.30 -10.81
C GLN A 796 6.91 31.72 -11.18
N GLN A 797 6.42 31.32 -12.36
CA GLN A 797 5.07 31.62 -12.85
C GLN A 797 4.01 30.62 -12.35
N HIS A 798 4.40 29.59 -11.60
CA HIS A 798 3.47 28.57 -11.13
C HIS A 798 2.56 29.13 -10.01
N PRO A 799 1.24 28.82 -10.00
CA PRO A 799 0.31 29.35 -9.00
C PRO A 799 0.73 29.11 -7.53
N THR A 800 1.35 27.95 -7.26
CA THR A 800 1.91 27.63 -5.93
C THR A 800 3.03 28.59 -5.51
N SER A 801 3.87 29.01 -6.45
CA SER A 801 4.95 29.96 -6.19
C SER A 801 4.41 31.36 -5.98
N GLU A 802 3.44 31.80 -6.78
CA GLU A 802 2.73 33.07 -6.59
C GLU A 802 2.06 33.13 -5.20
N LEU A 803 1.38 32.06 -4.79
CA LEU A 803 0.81 31.95 -3.45
C LEU A 803 1.89 32.03 -2.35
N CYS A 804 3.06 31.40 -2.55
CA CYS A 804 4.16 31.53 -1.61
C CYS A 804 4.68 32.98 -1.54
N GLU A 805 4.84 33.67 -2.66
CA GLU A 805 5.31 35.05 -2.67
C GLU A 805 4.35 35.97 -1.91
N ASN A 806 3.04 35.82 -2.10
CA ASN A 806 2.02 36.54 -1.33
C ASN A 806 2.09 36.21 0.18
N GLN A 807 2.39 34.96 0.56
CA GLN A 807 2.58 34.57 1.96
C GLN A 807 3.84 35.21 2.56
N MET A 808 4.91 35.29 1.78
CA MET A 808 6.19 35.89 2.19
C MET A 808 6.05 37.40 2.45
N GLU A 809 5.24 38.12 1.65
CA GLU A 809 4.91 39.54 1.91
C GLU A 809 4.22 39.75 3.26
N GLN A 810 3.52 38.74 3.76
CA GLN A 810 2.86 38.73 5.07
C GLN A 810 3.76 38.20 6.20
N GLY A 811 5.04 37.95 5.93
CA GLY A 811 5.98 37.44 6.92
C GLY A 811 6.04 35.91 7.04
N ASN A 812 5.40 35.15 6.15
CA ASN A 812 5.30 33.69 6.19
C ASN A 812 6.10 33.03 5.05
N TYR A 813 7.16 32.29 5.36
CA TYR A 813 8.16 31.85 4.39
C TYR A 813 8.24 30.33 4.22
N ILE A 814 7.63 29.56 5.12
CA ILE A 814 7.74 28.09 5.16
C ILE A 814 6.38 27.39 5.28
N GLN A 815 5.29 28.08 4.95
CA GLN A 815 3.96 27.46 4.79
C GLN A 815 3.96 26.38 3.68
N SER A 816 2.87 25.60 3.61
CA SER A 816 2.64 24.56 2.60
C SER A 816 3.07 24.96 1.17
N ALA A 817 2.55 26.08 0.66
CA ALA A 817 2.83 26.53 -0.70
C ALA A 817 4.32 26.83 -0.90
N CYS A 818 4.94 27.52 0.06
CA CYS A 818 6.36 27.81 0.04
C CYS A 818 7.23 26.54 0.09
N ARG A 819 6.88 25.55 0.90
CA ARG A 819 7.63 24.27 0.93
C ARG A 819 7.56 23.55 -0.41
N ASN A 820 6.38 23.49 -1.04
CA ASN A 820 6.21 22.85 -2.34
C ASN A 820 6.97 23.62 -3.45
N ALA A 821 6.91 24.95 -3.43
CA ALA A 821 7.67 25.80 -4.33
C ALA A 821 9.20 25.64 -4.15
N THR A 822 9.68 25.58 -2.90
CA THR A 822 11.11 25.36 -2.57
C THR A 822 11.63 24.05 -3.13
N VAL A 823 10.88 22.94 -3.00
CA VAL A 823 11.28 21.64 -3.59
C VAL A 823 11.27 21.71 -5.11
N SER A 824 10.20 22.26 -5.70
CA SER A 824 10.06 22.38 -7.14
C SER A 824 11.17 23.24 -7.78
N ALA A 825 11.67 24.24 -7.03
CA ALA A 825 12.69 25.16 -7.47
C ALA A 825 14.04 24.47 -7.73
N LEU A 826 14.37 23.37 -7.06
CA LEU A 826 15.72 22.79 -7.11
C LEU A 826 15.87 21.61 -8.07
N PHE A 827 14.80 21.17 -8.73
CA PHE A 827 14.88 20.09 -9.73
C PHE A 827 15.69 20.48 -10.96
N ALA A 828 16.56 19.57 -11.41
CA ALA A 828 17.27 19.65 -12.68
C ALA A 828 16.41 19.05 -13.80
N ASP A 829 16.21 19.80 -14.88
CA ASP A 829 15.45 19.38 -16.06
C ASP A 829 16.35 19.08 -17.28
N ARG A 830 17.66 19.31 -17.17
CA ARG A 830 18.62 19.10 -18.26
C ARG A 830 19.85 18.33 -17.80
N TYR A 831 20.15 17.21 -18.46
CA TYR A 831 21.37 16.43 -18.24
C TYR A 831 22.20 16.41 -19.51
N ASP A 832 23.48 16.74 -19.38
CA ASP A 832 24.47 16.64 -20.45
C ASP A 832 25.57 15.68 -19.97
N LEU A 833 25.69 14.50 -20.60
CA LEU A 833 26.63 13.45 -20.23
C LEU A 833 27.58 13.15 -21.40
N SER A 834 28.87 13.02 -21.13
CA SER A 834 29.88 12.48 -22.03
C SER A 834 30.37 11.15 -21.48
N VAL A 835 30.31 10.12 -22.32
CA VAL A 835 30.74 8.76 -21.99
C VAL A 835 31.89 8.39 -22.91
N LYS A 836 33.08 8.22 -22.35
CA LYS A 836 34.27 7.73 -23.06
C LYS A 836 34.44 6.25 -22.80
N TYR A 837 34.72 5.48 -23.85
CA TYR A 837 34.80 4.03 -23.77
C TYR A 837 36.03 3.48 -24.50
N GLU A 838 36.67 2.48 -23.89
CA GLU A 838 37.84 1.82 -24.43
C GLU A 838 37.67 0.29 -24.39
N ASN A 839 38.20 -0.39 -25.41
CA ASN A 839 38.32 -1.85 -25.46
C ASN A 839 37.01 -2.64 -25.26
N ILE A 840 35.86 -2.12 -25.74
CA ILE A 840 34.55 -2.75 -25.54
C ILE A 840 34.47 -4.13 -26.26
N PRO A 841 34.33 -5.24 -25.51
CA PRO A 841 34.23 -6.58 -26.08
C PRO A 841 33.07 -6.71 -27.06
N ARG A 842 33.24 -7.56 -28.09
CA ARG A 842 32.20 -7.84 -29.09
C ARG A 842 30.85 -8.22 -28.46
N ARG A 843 30.84 -9.05 -27.41
CA ARG A 843 29.61 -9.45 -26.71
C ARG A 843 28.86 -8.28 -26.10
N LEU A 844 29.56 -7.30 -25.53
CA LEU A 844 28.93 -6.10 -24.98
C LEU A 844 28.37 -5.20 -26.07
N ARG A 845 29.03 -5.11 -27.23
CA ARG A 845 28.50 -4.39 -28.40
C ARG A 845 27.22 -5.02 -28.94
N GLU A 846 27.19 -6.35 -29.07
CA GLU A 846 26.00 -7.10 -29.49
C GLU A 846 24.85 -6.91 -28.50
N LEU A 847 25.11 -7.05 -27.18
CA LEU A 847 24.10 -6.81 -26.15
C LEU A 847 23.57 -5.37 -26.16
N ALA A 848 24.45 -4.38 -26.30
CA ALA A 848 24.05 -2.98 -26.40
C ALA A 848 23.17 -2.72 -27.64
N HIS A 849 23.48 -3.37 -28.76
CA HIS A 849 22.69 -3.29 -29.99
C HIS A 849 21.31 -3.95 -29.85
N ASP A 850 21.22 -5.09 -29.17
CA ASP A 850 19.94 -5.75 -28.90
C ASP A 850 19.04 -4.92 -27.96
N ILE A 851 19.62 -4.35 -26.90
CA ILE A 851 18.92 -3.42 -25.98
C ILE A 851 18.43 -2.20 -26.75
N TYR A 852 19.27 -1.65 -27.62
CA TYR A 852 18.93 -0.52 -28.49
C TYR A 852 17.76 -0.84 -29.43
N ASN A 853 17.80 -1.98 -30.13
CA ASN A 853 16.72 -2.40 -31.02
C ASN A 853 15.40 -2.59 -30.28
N LEU A 854 15.45 -3.12 -29.05
CA LEU A 854 14.30 -3.27 -28.18
C LEU A 854 13.72 -1.91 -27.77
N ALA A 855 14.57 -0.98 -27.33
CA ALA A 855 14.13 0.38 -26.98
C ALA A 855 13.50 1.08 -28.18
N ARG A 856 14.09 0.95 -29.37
CA ARG A 856 13.53 1.47 -30.63
C ARG A 856 12.18 0.86 -30.96
N TYR A 857 11.99 -0.45 -30.76
CA TYR A 857 10.71 -1.11 -30.97
C TYR A 857 9.65 -0.66 -29.96
N ALA A 858 10.02 -0.48 -28.70
CA ALA A 858 9.10 -0.04 -27.64
C ALA A 858 8.67 1.43 -27.81
N GLY A 859 9.60 2.31 -28.19
CA GLY A 859 9.38 3.75 -28.37
C GLY A 859 9.26 4.16 -29.84
N PHE A 860 8.85 3.27 -30.75
CA PHE A 860 8.89 3.51 -32.20
C PHE A 860 8.16 4.79 -32.64
N GLU A 861 7.03 5.12 -32.01
CA GLU A 861 6.26 6.34 -32.30
C GLU A 861 6.98 7.63 -31.88
N ASN A 862 7.89 7.53 -30.91
CA ASN A 862 8.64 8.64 -30.34
C ASN A 862 10.07 8.71 -30.86
N TYR A 863 10.54 7.68 -31.55
CA TYR A 863 11.90 7.58 -32.06
C TYR A 863 12.12 8.45 -33.30
N ARG A 864 13.24 9.18 -33.33
CA ARG A 864 13.68 9.93 -34.51
C ARG A 864 15.17 9.77 -34.74
N GLU A 865 15.54 9.46 -35.98
CA GLU A 865 16.90 9.61 -36.48
C GLU A 865 17.06 11.05 -36.97
N LEU A 866 18.13 11.71 -36.54
CA LEU A 866 18.47 13.06 -36.97
C LEU A 866 19.64 12.94 -37.94
N ALA A 867 19.51 13.52 -39.13
CA ALA A 867 20.63 13.67 -40.05
C ALA A 867 21.64 14.66 -39.45
N ASP A 868 22.82 14.16 -39.06
CA ASP A 868 23.94 14.98 -38.60
C ASP A 868 25.20 14.53 -39.34
N ASP A 869 25.74 15.39 -40.21
CA ASP A 869 26.89 15.10 -41.06
C ASP A 869 28.24 15.30 -40.35
N ARG A 870 28.24 15.65 -39.05
CA ARG A 870 29.48 15.89 -38.29
C ARG A 870 30.08 14.58 -37.81
N GLN A 871 31.19 14.15 -38.42
CA GLN A 871 31.99 13.03 -37.94
C GLN A 871 32.54 13.32 -36.52
N ARG A 872 32.21 12.44 -35.56
CA ARG A 872 32.72 12.48 -34.18
C ARG A 872 33.88 11.50 -34.02
N PRO A 873 34.83 11.78 -33.10
CA PRO A 873 35.92 10.86 -32.81
C PRO A 873 35.39 9.52 -32.28
N GLU A 874 36.03 8.42 -32.68
CA GLU A 874 35.73 7.09 -32.14
C GLU A 874 36.00 7.05 -30.62
N GLY A 875 35.15 6.35 -29.86
CA GLY A 875 35.35 6.15 -28.41
C GLY A 875 34.57 7.10 -27.50
N GLU A 876 33.70 7.98 -28.02
CA GLU A 876 32.87 8.89 -27.22
C GLU A 876 31.39 8.86 -27.62
N ILE A 877 30.50 8.89 -26.62
CA ILE A 877 29.05 9.06 -26.78
C ILE A 877 28.61 10.27 -25.96
N LEU A 878 27.86 11.19 -26.58
CA LEU A 878 27.21 12.29 -25.87
C LEU A 878 25.74 11.96 -25.69
N ILE A 879 25.22 12.12 -24.47
CA ILE A 879 23.82 11.91 -24.13
C ILE A 879 23.26 13.22 -23.58
N ALA A 880 22.15 13.65 -24.15
CA ALA A 880 21.40 14.81 -23.69
C ALA A 880 19.99 14.37 -23.27
N VAL A 881 19.63 14.66 -22.03
CA VAL A 881 18.28 14.42 -21.50
C VAL A 881 17.66 15.77 -21.18
N GLN A 882 16.49 16.05 -21.74
CA GLN A 882 15.74 17.28 -21.48
C GLN A 882 14.32 16.93 -21.09
N PHE A 883 14.00 17.15 -19.83
CA PHE A 883 12.63 17.08 -19.33
C PHE A 883 11.86 18.32 -19.80
N ALA A 884 10.57 18.16 -20.04
CA ALA A 884 9.66 19.27 -20.18
C ALA A 884 9.65 20.11 -18.89
N HIS A 885 9.31 21.40 -18.99
CA HIS A 885 9.36 22.28 -17.82
C HIS A 885 8.42 21.84 -16.69
N ASN A 886 7.42 21.00 -16.93
CA ASN A 886 6.54 20.41 -15.92
C ASN A 886 6.99 18.99 -15.46
N LEU A 887 8.08 18.44 -16.02
CA LEU A 887 8.65 17.12 -15.75
C LEU A 887 7.84 15.90 -16.22
N GLU A 888 6.68 16.10 -16.84
CA GLU A 888 5.78 15.00 -17.28
C GLU A 888 6.24 14.29 -18.55
N ASN A 889 7.10 14.94 -19.35
CA ASN A 889 7.63 14.39 -20.59
C ASN A 889 9.16 14.56 -20.64
N VAL A 890 9.84 13.68 -21.36
CA VAL A 890 11.29 13.73 -21.52
C VAL A 890 11.69 13.49 -22.98
N ASN A 891 12.69 14.26 -23.41
CA ASN A 891 13.42 14.06 -24.65
C ASN A 891 14.79 13.47 -24.30
N ILE A 892 15.15 12.36 -24.93
CA ILE A 892 16.44 11.69 -24.72
C ILE A 892 17.13 11.60 -26.08
N GLY A 893 18.21 12.35 -26.27
CA GLY A 893 19.03 12.31 -27.48
C GLY A 893 20.42 11.75 -27.19
N TRP A 894 21.01 11.05 -28.15
CA TRP A 894 22.41 10.64 -28.10
C TRP A 894 23.10 10.86 -29.43
N GLN A 895 24.40 11.14 -29.36
CA GLN A 895 25.30 11.23 -30.50
C GLN A 895 26.42 10.21 -30.32
N SER A 896 26.59 9.32 -31.30
CA SER A 896 27.70 8.38 -31.39
C SER A 896 28.49 8.61 -32.69
N PRO A 897 29.64 7.95 -32.90
CA PRO A 897 30.42 8.09 -34.14
C PRO A 897 29.67 7.67 -35.41
N THR A 898 28.63 6.84 -35.28
CA THR A 898 27.92 6.25 -36.43
C THR A 898 26.48 6.75 -36.60
N GLN A 899 25.90 7.39 -35.57
CA GLN A 899 24.50 7.81 -35.60
C GLN A 899 24.18 8.91 -34.59
N THR A 900 23.25 9.77 -34.97
CA THR A 900 22.55 10.70 -34.06
C THR A 900 21.07 10.35 -34.04
N ALA A 901 20.54 10.04 -32.87
CA ALA A 901 19.14 9.64 -32.71
C ALA A 901 18.61 10.02 -31.32
N GLY A 902 17.30 9.96 -31.17
CA GLY A 902 16.66 10.26 -29.90
C GLY A 902 15.22 9.80 -29.82
N PHE A 903 14.71 9.77 -28.59
CA PHE A 903 13.29 9.64 -28.30
C PHE A 903 12.73 11.00 -27.90
N MET A 904 11.63 11.39 -28.53
CA MET A 904 10.99 12.69 -28.33
C MET A 904 9.64 12.50 -27.65
N ASN A 905 9.37 13.34 -26.64
CA ASN A 905 8.11 13.40 -25.92
C ASN A 905 7.70 12.05 -25.29
N LEU A 906 8.64 11.38 -24.64
CA LEU A 906 8.34 10.20 -23.84
C LEU A 906 7.64 10.64 -22.54
N THR A 907 6.45 10.12 -22.28
CA THR A 907 5.74 10.37 -21.01
C THR A 907 6.52 9.74 -19.86
N VAL A 908 6.80 10.53 -18.84
CA VAL A 908 7.40 10.09 -17.58
C VAL A 908 6.26 9.72 -16.64
N PRO A 909 6.09 8.44 -16.26
CA PRO A 909 5.09 8.07 -15.27
C PRO A 909 5.33 8.78 -13.94
N ASP A 910 4.29 9.22 -13.24
CA ASP A 910 4.40 9.97 -11.97
C ASP A 910 5.31 9.26 -10.94
N TRP A 911 5.23 7.94 -10.84
CA TRP A 911 6.05 7.14 -9.93
C TRP A 911 7.55 7.16 -10.27
N ALA A 912 7.92 7.47 -11.52
CA ALA A 912 9.29 7.49 -12.01
C ALA A 912 9.98 8.85 -11.84
N VAL A 913 9.22 9.96 -11.83
CA VAL A 913 9.73 11.34 -11.61
C VAL A 913 10.72 11.44 -10.43
N PRO A 914 10.40 10.99 -9.20
CA PRO A 914 11.34 11.06 -8.06
C PRO A 914 12.62 10.26 -8.23
N ILE A 915 12.66 9.29 -9.15
CA ILE A 915 13.80 8.42 -9.40
C ILE A 915 14.70 9.03 -10.47
N VAL A 916 14.10 9.58 -11.53
CA VAL A 916 14.83 10.00 -12.73
C VAL A 916 15.13 11.51 -12.77
N VAL A 917 14.42 12.33 -11.98
CA VAL A 917 14.62 13.79 -11.91
C VAL A 917 15.47 14.18 -10.71
N HIS A 918 16.66 14.73 -10.95
CA HIS A 918 17.69 15.02 -9.95
C HIS A 918 17.35 16.23 -9.09
N HIS A 919 17.64 16.11 -7.79
CA HIS A 919 17.50 17.18 -6.81
C HIS A 919 18.76 17.22 -5.93
N PRO A 920 19.49 18.34 -5.85
CA PRO A 920 20.82 18.40 -5.22
C PRO A 920 20.81 18.15 -3.71
N ALA A 921 19.73 18.52 -3.01
CA ALA A 921 19.62 18.40 -1.55
C ALA A 921 18.69 17.28 -1.06
N ARG A 922 18.19 16.41 -1.96
CA ARG A 922 17.34 15.27 -1.60
C ARG A 922 17.79 14.04 -2.36
N ASN A 923 18.05 12.97 -1.64
CA ASN A 923 18.46 11.70 -2.23
C ASN A 923 17.29 11.09 -3.03
N GLN A 924 17.54 10.47 -4.18
CA GLN A 924 16.51 9.85 -5.01
C GLN A 924 16.21 8.40 -4.61
N LEU A 925 17.11 7.74 -3.88
CA LEU A 925 17.02 6.31 -3.51
C LEU A 925 16.26 6.08 -2.19
N LEU A 926 16.20 4.82 -1.74
CA LEU A 926 15.50 4.29 -0.54
C LEU A 926 16.06 4.80 0.80
N SER A 927 16.27 6.11 0.96
CA SER A 927 16.55 6.73 2.25
C SER A 927 15.26 7.31 2.85
N ARG A 928 15.27 7.52 4.18
CA ARG A 928 14.13 8.08 4.91
C ARG A 928 13.68 9.46 4.37
N ASP A 929 14.64 10.26 3.93
CA ASP A 929 14.39 11.61 3.39
C ASP A 929 14.35 11.62 1.84
N GLY A 930 14.31 10.43 1.23
CA GLY A 930 14.42 10.24 -0.21
C GLY A 930 13.18 10.70 -0.98
N LEU A 931 13.37 11.25 -2.18
CA LEU A 931 12.26 11.67 -3.04
C LEU A 931 11.39 10.50 -3.46
N PHE A 932 11.96 9.32 -3.72
CA PHE A 932 11.20 8.13 -4.07
C PHE A 932 10.32 7.66 -2.92
N THR A 933 10.83 7.66 -1.69
CA THR A 933 10.02 7.30 -0.52
C THR A 933 8.95 8.35 -0.25
N GLN A 934 9.25 9.65 -0.40
CA GLN A 934 8.28 10.74 -0.28
C GLN A 934 7.17 10.69 -1.35
N GLU A 935 7.51 10.54 -2.63
CA GLU A 935 6.54 10.47 -3.74
C GLU A 935 5.77 9.15 -3.75
N MET A 936 6.43 7.99 -3.54
CA MET A 936 5.71 6.71 -3.45
C MET A 936 4.73 6.75 -2.31
N THR A 937 5.13 7.15 -1.11
CA THR A 937 4.18 7.29 0.01
C THR A 937 3.21 8.45 -0.20
N TYR A 938 3.49 9.37 -1.14
CA TYR A 938 2.96 10.73 -1.18
C TYR A 938 2.85 11.32 0.24
N MET A 939 3.80 10.94 1.11
CA MET A 939 4.20 11.82 2.17
C MET A 939 4.72 13.01 1.41
N GLN A 940 3.83 13.97 1.19
CA GLN A 940 4.25 15.28 0.77
C GLN A 940 5.44 15.67 1.67
N PRO A 941 6.25 16.68 1.32
CA PRO A 941 7.12 17.35 2.30
C PRO A 941 6.42 17.81 3.62
N GLN A 942 5.14 17.47 3.81
CA GLN A 942 4.17 17.85 4.81
C GLN A 942 3.89 16.86 5.94
N VAL A 943 4.61 15.75 6.10
CA VAL A 943 4.70 15.11 7.44
C VAL A 943 5.60 15.95 8.37
N SER A 944 5.48 17.27 8.25
CA SER A 944 6.18 18.23 9.07
C SER A 944 5.23 19.35 9.43
N ALA A 945 5.20 19.67 10.71
CA ALA A 945 4.51 20.84 11.23
C ALA A 945 5.49 22.01 11.24
N VAL A 946 5.00 23.22 10.95
CA VAL A 946 5.81 24.43 10.94
C VAL A 946 5.22 25.52 11.82
N ILE A 947 6.08 26.30 12.43
CA ILE A 947 5.76 27.61 12.99
C ILE A 947 6.59 28.66 12.26
N ASP A 948 5.91 29.66 11.72
CA ASP A 948 6.43 30.58 10.72
C ASP A 948 5.85 31.96 10.99
N GLY A 949 6.63 32.81 11.66
CA GLY A 949 6.16 34.10 12.13
C GLY A 949 4.96 33.95 13.08
N ASN A 950 3.80 34.44 12.66
CA ASN A 950 2.54 34.40 13.40
C ASN A 950 1.56 33.35 12.87
N ARG A 951 2.05 32.32 12.17
CA ARG A 951 1.23 31.19 11.71
C ARG A 951 1.84 29.85 12.07
N VAL A 952 0.97 28.87 12.27
CA VAL A 952 1.32 27.45 12.37
C VAL A 952 0.70 26.71 11.20
N THR A 953 1.40 25.72 10.65
CA THR A 953 0.81 24.66 9.83
C THR A 953 1.04 23.33 10.52
N THR A 954 -0.04 22.56 10.73
CA THR A 954 -0.01 21.25 11.40
C THR A 954 0.59 20.15 10.52
N PHE A 955 0.74 18.94 11.08
CA PHE A 955 1.12 17.74 10.33
C PHE A 955 0.09 17.34 9.27
N ASP A 956 -1.18 17.68 9.49
CA ASP A 956 -2.29 17.37 8.58
C ASP A 956 -2.61 18.56 7.64
N ASN A 957 -1.66 19.49 7.52
CA ASN A 957 -1.64 20.62 6.58
C ASN A 957 -2.70 21.71 6.83
N LYS A 958 -3.15 21.87 8.09
CA LYS A 958 -4.01 22.96 8.52
C LYS A 958 -3.19 24.19 8.92
N SER A 959 -3.40 25.32 8.25
CA SER A 959 -2.70 26.57 8.59
C SER A 959 -3.59 27.55 9.36
N TYR A 960 -3.11 28.08 10.49
CA TYR A 960 -3.88 28.99 11.36
C TYR A 960 -3.00 30.03 12.06
N PRO A 961 -3.55 31.19 12.48
CA PRO A 961 -2.77 32.23 13.16
C PRO A 961 -2.42 31.84 14.60
N ILE A 962 -1.26 32.28 15.06
CA ILE A 962 -0.74 32.05 16.41
C ILE A 962 -0.26 33.38 17.01
N ASP A 963 -0.39 33.50 18.33
CA ASP A 963 0.19 34.60 19.11
C ASP A 963 0.58 34.04 20.49
N LEU A 964 1.86 33.66 20.59
CA LEU A 964 2.40 32.91 21.72
C LEU A 964 2.71 33.81 22.92
N GLY A 965 3.22 35.02 22.67
CA GLY A 965 3.90 35.82 23.69
C GLY A 965 5.11 35.11 24.32
N ASN A 966 5.67 35.71 25.37
CA ASN A 966 6.78 35.14 26.13
C ASN A 966 6.26 34.08 27.12
N CYS A 967 5.66 33.02 26.58
CA CYS A 967 5.09 31.90 27.31
C CYS A 967 5.28 30.61 26.52
N TYR A 968 5.82 29.56 27.14
CA TYR A 968 6.00 28.27 26.47
C TYR A 968 4.65 27.63 26.15
N HIS A 969 4.49 27.24 24.90
CA HIS A 969 3.38 26.44 24.40
C HIS A 969 3.91 25.09 23.93
N VAL A 970 3.14 24.04 24.13
CA VAL A 970 3.46 22.72 23.56
C VAL A 970 3.17 22.73 22.07
N PHE A 971 4.23 22.79 21.26
CA PHE A 971 4.12 22.67 19.81
C PHE A 971 3.72 21.26 19.40
N ALA A 972 4.39 20.24 19.93
CA ALA A 972 4.05 18.84 19.72
C ALA A 972 4.55 18.02 20.90
N MET A 973 3.77 17.06 21.39
CA MET A 973 4.21 16.08 22.38
C MET A 973 3.65 14.71 22.07
N TYR A 974 4.37 13.67 22.49
CA TYR A 974 3.84 12.32 22.47
C TYR A 974 2.61 12.23 23.39
N ALA A 975 1.60 11.47 22.96
CA ALA A 975 0.38 11.18 23.70
C ALA A 975 0.04 9.69 23.47
N PRO A 976 0.58 8.77 24.30
CA PRO A 976 0.33 7.34 24.15
C PRO A 976 -1.13 7.00 24.44
N HIS A 977 -1.70 6.01 23.76
CA HIS A 977 -3.02 5.48 24.13
C HIS A 977 -2.98 4.85 25.52
N GLU A 978 -4.04 5.05 26.32
CA GLU A 978 -4.21 4.41 27.62
C GLU A 978 -4.48 2.90 27.47
N TYR A 979 -3.83 2.09 28.32
CA TYR A 979 -4.01 0.64 28.40
C TYR A 979 -5.05 0.31 29.47
N ASP A 980 -6.06 -0.46 29.09
CA ASP A 980 -7.16 -0.89 29.96
C ASP A 980 -6.74 -2.13 30.77
N ASN A 981 -5.70 -2.02 31.60
CA ASN A 981 -5.23 -3.13 32.44
C ASN A 981 -5.40 -2.83 33.94
N ASN A 982 -6.24 -3.64 34.58
CA ASN A 982 -6.36 -3.80 36.03
C ASN A 982 -5.29 -4.74 36.62
N ASP A 983 -4.24 -5.09 35.88
CA ASP A 983 -3.20 -6.01 36.32
C ASP A 983 -1.82 -5.31 36.38
N ASP A 984 -1.34 -5.19 37.62
CA ASP A 984 0.01 -4.89 38.12
C ASP A 984 0.83 -3.71 37.50
N ASP A 985 1.05 -2.71 38.37
CA ASP A 985 1.90 -1.51 38.32
C ASP A 985 3.39 -1.69 37.87
N ASN A 986 3.78 -2.80 37.25
CA ASN A 986 5.19 -3.11 36.93
C ASN A 986 5.62 -2.85 35.47
N ASP A 987 4.70 -2.54 34.55
CA ASP A 987 5.01 -2.38 33.10
C ASP A 987 5.23 -0.91 32.65
N ILE A 988 5.25 0.06 33.56
CA ILE A 988 5.33 1.50 33.26
C ILE A 988 6.69 1.94 32.64
N ASN A 989 7.70 1.08 32.55
CA ASN A 989 9.06 1.50 32.21
C ASN A 989 9.45 1.44 30.71
N ASP A 990 8.59 0.95 29.81
CA ASP A 990 8.91 0.86 28.36
C ASP A 990 8.59 2.17 27.58
N ASP A 991 7.69 3.02 28.10
CA ASP A 991 7.24 4.25 27.41
C ASP A 991 8.13 5.49 27.66
N ASP A 992 8.88 5.53 28.77
CA ASP A 992 9.82 6.63 29.11
C ASP A 992 10.88 6.89 28.02
N GLU A 993 11.20 5.87 27.21
CA GLU A 993 12.21 5.97 26.13
C GLU A 993 11.70 6.71 24.88
N GLN A 994 10.37 6.90 24.75
CA GLN A 994 9.71 7.48 23.58
C GLN A 994 9.15 8.88 23.85
N ASP A 995 9.03 9.24 25.12
CA ASP A 995 8.48 10.51 25.57
C ASP A 995 9.26 11.70 25.04
N PHE A 996 8.55 12.56 24.32
CA PHE A 996 9.07 13.85 23.90
C PHE A 996 8.02 14.95 24.03
N ALA A 997 8.48 16.17 24.28
CA ALA A 997 7.68 17.38 24.13
C ALA A 997 8.53 18.48 23.49
N VAL A 998 8.03 19.11 22.44
CA VAL A 998 8.61 20.27 21.77
C VAL A 998 7.85 21.49 22.24
N LEU A 999 8.53 22.35 23.00
CA LEU A 999 8.00 23.60 23.52
C LEU A 999 8.46 24.77 22.64
N VAL A 1000 7.60 25.75 22.42
CA VAL A 1000 7.93 26.97 21.69
C VAL A 1000 7.37 28.20 22.40
N LYS A 1001 8.14 29.30 22.42
CA LYS A 1001 7.67 30.62 22.85
C LYS A 1001 8.23 31.70 21.94
N GLU A 1002 7.71 32.91 22.07
CA GLU A 1002 8.13 34.08 21.32
C GLU A 1002 8.66 35.16 22.27
N ASN A 1003 9.84 35.72 21.98
CA ASN A 1003 10.37 36.82 22.77
C ASN A 1003 9.94 38.18 22.18
N ASP A 1004 10.25 39.28 22.89
CA ASP A 1004 9.88 40.65 22.48
C ASP A 1004 10.51 41.10 21.14
N SER A 1005 11.48 40.34 20.61
CA SER A 1005 12.11 40.57 19.31
C SER A 1005 11.52 39.71 18.18
N ASN A 1006 10.38 39.06 18.41
CA ASN A 1006 9.74 38.07 17.51
C ASN A 1006 10.60 36.83 17.19
N ASN A 1007 11.69 36.59 17.93
CA ASN A 1007 12.46 35.36 17.78
C ASN A 1007 11.74 34.23 18.51
N LYS A 1008 11.79 33.03 17.93
CA LYS A 1008 11.21 31.83 18.55
C LYS A 1008 12.27 31.19 19.44
N GLU A 1009 11.88 30.75 20.63
CA GLU A 1009 12.74 29.93 21.50
C GLU A 1009 12.11 28.54 21.58
N VAL A 1010 12.88 27.51 21.23
CA VAL A 1010 12.40 26.13 21.15
C VAL A 1010 13.11 25.28 22.20
N GLN A 1011 12.37 24.46 22.92
CA GLN A 1011 12.94 23.50 23.87
C GLN A 1011 12.34 22.11 23.64
N VAL A 1012 13.18 21.16 23.24
CA VAL A 1012 12.83 19.75 23.10
C VAL A 1012 13.16 19.04 24.40
N VAL A 1013 12.15 18.46 25.04
CA VAL A 1013 12.26 17.65 26.26
C VAL A 1013 12.25 16.17 25.86
N LEU A 1014 13.20 15.39 26.40
CA LEU A 1014 13.42 13.98 26.10
C LEU A 1014 13.60 13.21 27.42
N GLY A 1015 12.49 12.83 28.06
CA GLY A 1015 12.48 12.32 29.43
C GLY A 1015 13.10 13.33 30.42
N TYR A 1016 14.34 13.06 30.87
CA TYR A 1016 15.12 13.92 31.78
C TYR A 1016 16.19 14.77 31.07
N ASP A 1017 16.31 14.68 29.75
CA ASP A 1017 17.22 15.50 28.94
C ASP A 1017 16.46 16.61 28.20
N TYR A 1018 17.17 17.67 27.80
CA TYR A 1018 16.58 18.67 26.91
C TYR A 1018 17.59 19.27 25.93
N VAL A 1019 17.05 19.71 24.80
CA VAL A 1019 17.76 20.47 23.77
C VAL A 1019 17.05 21.81 23.58
N LYS A 1020 17.79 22.91 23.78
CA LYS A 1020 17.28 24.28 23.67
C LYS A 1020 17.86 24.97 22.44
N LEU A 1021 17.00 25.56 21.62
CA LEU A 1021 17.33 26.44 20.51
C LEU A 1021 16.86 27.86 20.83
N SER A 1022 17.71 28.85 20.58
CA SER A 1022 17.38 30.25 20.87
C SER A 1022 17.92 31.15 19.77
N GLY A 1023 17.10 32.08 19.28
CA GLY A 1023 17.55 33.11 18.34
C GLY A 1023 18.56 34.05 18.99
N SER A 1024 19.65 34.34 18.30
CA SER A 1024 20.75 35.19 18.80
C SER A 1024 21.08 36.24 17.76
N GLY A 1025 20.58 37.47 17.96
CA GLY A 1025 20.76 38.66 17.11
C GLY A 1025 21.73 38.50 15.91
N SER A 1026 22.95 39.01 16.01
CA SER A 1026 23.93 39.03 14.91
C SER A 1026 24.50 37.66 14.48
N SER A 1027 24.13 36.56 15.13
CA SER A 1027 24.66 35.21 14.87
C SER A 1027 23.58 34.17 14.48
N GLY A 1028 22.35 34.59 14.17
CA GLY A 1028 21.26 33.72 13.72
C GLY A 1028 20.60 32.90 14.84
N PHE A 1029 21.32 31.95 15.44
CA PHE A 1029 20.79 31.03 16.46
C PHE A 1029 21.87 30.48 17.41
N SER A 1030 21.46 29.83 18.50
CA SER A 1030 22.32 29.02 19.36
C SER A 1030 21.61 27.72 19.75
N VAL A 1031 22.36 26.61 19.84
CA VAL A 1031 21.84 25.29 20.22
C VAL A 1031 22.58 24.77 21.46
N GLN A 1032 21.84 24.29 22.44
CA GLN A 1032 22.36 23.77 23.70
C GLN A 1032 21.69 22.45 24.06
N ALA A 1033 22.48 21.42 24.40
CA ALA A 1033 21.97 20.17 24.97
C ALA A 1033 22.37 20.08 26.45
N ASN A 1034 21.42 19.99 27.38
CA ASN A 1034 21.69 19.94 28.82
C ASN A 1034 22.66 21.04 29.34
N LYS A 1035 22.48 22.29 28.88
CA LYS A 1035 23.36 23.47 29.12
C LYS A 1035 24.71 23.45 28.42
N GLN A 1036 25.06 22.40 27.70
CA GLN A 1036 26.26 22.36 26.86
C GLN A 1036 25.97 22.99 25.51
N LYS A 1037 26.66 24.09 25.17
CA LYS A 1037 26.57 24.72 23.85
C LYS A 1037 27.15 23.78 22.78
N LEU A 1038 26.38 23.54 21.72
CA LEU A 1038 26.84 22.81 20.54
C LEU A 1038 27.35 23.82 19.52
N GLN A 1039 28.57 23.62 19.03
CA GLN A 1039 29.10 24.35 17.89
C GLN A 1039 28.53 23.70 16.63
N LEU A 1040 27.83 24.45 15.79
CA LEU A 1040 27.28 23.94 14.52
C LEU A 1040 28.15 24.42 13.37
N SER A 1041 28.35 23.55 12.38
CA SER A 1041 29.18 23.79 11.20
C SER A 1041 28.43 23.36 9.95
N GLU A 1042 28.68 24.04 8.85
CA GLU A 1042 28.22 23.61 7.51
C GLU A 1042 29.06 22.44 6.97
N HIS A 1043 30.21 22.15 7.60
CA HIS A 1043 31.18 21.15 7.13
C HIS A 1043 31.33 19.95 8.05
N GLN A 1044 30.71 19.96 9.23
CA GLN A 1044 30.84 18.86 10.20
C GLN A 1044 29.54 18.63 10.99
N VAL A 1045 29.22 17.36 11.23
CA VAL A 1045 28.12 16.95 12.11
C VAL A 1045 28.58 16.92 13.56
N SER A 1046 27.96 17.76 14.37
CA SER A 1046 28.16 17.80 15.81
C SER A 1046 27.30 16.74 16.49
N ARG A 1047 27.94 15.89 17.29
CA ARG A 1047 27.28 14.77 17.98
C ARG A 1047 27.22 15.04 19.47
N TRP A 1048 26.08 14.72 20.07
CA TRP A 1048 25.88 14.76 21.51
C TRP A 1048 25.20 13.46 21.95
N SER A 1049 25.71 12.87 23.02
CA SER A 1049 25.17 11.65 23.62
C SER A 1049 25.09 11.79 25.14
N ASN A 1050 24.10 11.13 25.74
CA ASN A 1050 24.01 10.98 27.20
C ASN A 1050 24.04 9.49 27.58
N ASN A 1051 25.09 9.07 28.30
CA ASN A 1051 25.29 7.70 28.74
C ASN A 1051 24.17 7.15 29.64
N ARG A 1052 23.37 8.00 30.29
CA ARG A 1052 22.30 7.59 31.22
C ARG A 1052 21.02 7.16 30.51
N ASN A 1053 20.57 7.98 29.55
CA ASN A 1053 19.30 7.76 28.84
C ASN A 1053 19.50 7.29 27.40
N LYS A 1054 20.74 7.08 26.94
CA LYS A 1054 21.12 6.69 25.56
C LYS A 1054 20.47 7.59 24.48
N ASN A 1055 20.20 8.85 24.80
CA ASN A 1055 19.74 9.84 23.82
C ASN A 1055 20.92 10.27 22.95
N HIS A 1056 20.71 10.32 21.64
CA HIS A 1056 21.70 10.74 20.65
C HIS A 1056 21.14 11.89 19.81
N LEU A 1057 21.93 12.94 19.65
CA LEU A 1057 21.61 14.12 18.85
C LEU A 1057 22.71 14.31 17.80
N LEU A 1058 22.30 14.45 16.54
CA LEU A 1058 23.13 14.89 15.42
C LEU A 1058 22.70 16.30 15.05
N ALA A 1059 23.62 17.26 14.96
CA ALA A 1059 23.31 18.64 14.63
C ALA A 1059 24.34 19.27 13.69
N TYR A 1060 23.88 20.07 12.73
CA TYR A 1060 24.73 20.77 11.76
C TYR A 1060 24.06 22.06 11.27
N ALA A 1061 24.82 22.90 10.57
CA ALA A 1061 24.30 24.11 9.93
C ALA A 1061 24.13 23.89 8.42
N LEU A 1062 23.16 24.58 7.83
CA LEU A 1062 22.95 24.72 6.40
C LEU A 1062 23.27 26.16 5.98
N PRO A 1063 23.48 26.42 4.67
CA PRO A 1063 23.65 27.78 4.16
C PRO A 1063 22.53 28.71 4.61
N GLN A 1064 22.83 30.01 4.71
CA GLN A 1064 21.91 31.06 5.17
C GLN A 1064 21.52 30.96 6.67
N ASN A 1065 22.43 30.48 7.52
CA ASN A 1065 22.22 30.40 8.97
C ASN A 1065 20.94 29.62 9.34
N VAL A 1066 20.86 28.36 8.91
CA VAL A 1066 19.79 27.43 9.33
C VAL A 1066 20.38 26.24 10.09
N ALA A 1067 19.88 25.95 11.29
CA ALA A 1067 20.26 24.78 12.07
C ALA A 1067 19.41 23.56 11.70
N VAL A 1068 20.03 22.39 11.62
CA VAL A 1068 19.34 21.09 11.53
C VAL A 1068 19.72 20.22 12.71
N LEU A 1069 18.73 19.68 13.39
CA LEU A 1069 18.87 18.76 14.50
C LEU A 1069 18.14 17.47 14.17
N TYR A 1070 18.77 16.34 14.43
CA TYR A 1070 18.19 15.02 14.24
C TYR A 1070 18.41 14.16 15.49
N LEU A 1071 17.32 13.61 16.02
CA LEU A 1071 17.27 12.69 17.15
C LEU A 1071 16.85 11.30 16.62
N PRO A 1072 17.79 10.40 16.30
CA PRO A 1072 17.48 9.16 15.61
C PRO A 1072 16.57 8.22 16.40
N ARG A 1073 16.81 8.09 17.71
CA ARG A 1073 16.06 7.20 18.59
C ARG A 1073 14.58 7.61 18.70
N ASN A 1074 14.34 8.90 18.87
CA ASN A 1074 13.00 9.47 18.94
C ASN A 1074 12.40 9.72 17.55
N GLN A 1075 13.13 9.51 16.45
CA GLN A 1075 12.69 9.80 15.07
C GLN A 1075 12.20 11.25 14.87
N LEU A 1076 12.87 12.23 15.49
CA LEU A 1076 12.53 13.66 15.38
C LEU A 1076 13.60 14.41 14.60
N GLN A 1077 13.20 15.25 13.64
CA GLN A 1077 14.08 16.19 12.94
C GLN A 1077 13.53 17.61 13.06
N ILE A 1078 14.39 18.57 13.40
CA ILE A 1078 14.06 19.98 13.54
C ILE A 1078 14.95 20.80 12.62
N ILE A 1079 14.35 21.70 11.84
CA ILE A 1079 15.06 22.72 11.06
C ILE A 1079 14.64 24.10 11.58
N TYR A 1080 15.61 24.97 11.86
CA TYR A 1080 15.37 26.21 12.62
C TYR A 1080 16.30 27.35 12.17
N ASP A 1081 15.76 28.56 11.97
CA ASP A 1081 16.51 29.75 11.50
C ASP A 1081 16.62 30.88 12.55
N GLY A 1082 16.06 30.70 13.75
CA GLY A 1082 15.94 31.78 14.76
C GLY A 1082 14.51 32.29 14.96
N ASN A 1083 13.73 32.33 13.88
CA ASN A 1083 12.38 32.92 13.83
C ASN A 1083 11.30 31.91 13.45
N ARG A 1084 11.71 30.79 12.85
CA ARG A 1084 10.84 29.77 12.27
C ARG A 1084 11.40 28.40 12.60
N MET A 1085 10.49 27.43 12.69
CA MET A 1085 10.85 26.04 12.95
C MET A 1085 10.00 25.11 12.10
N LYS A 1086 10.63 24.08 11.54
CA LYS A 1086 9.98 22.91 10.94
C LYS A 1086 10.31 21.67 11.76
N LEU A 1087 9.30 20.94 12.20
CA LEU A 1087 9.40 19.68 12.93
C LEU A 1087 8.91 18.54 12.04
N THR A 1088 9.73 17.51 11.84
CA THR A 1088 9.37 16.24 11.20
C THR A 1088 9.44 15.13 12.23
N ILE A 1089 8.44 14.23 12.25
CA ILE A 1089 8.38 13.10 13.18
C ILE A 1089 8.17 11.78 12.44
N GLY A 1090 8.57 10.66 13.05
CA GLY A 1090 8.40 9.33 12.47
C GLY A 1090 6.96 8.81 12.51
N ASN A 1091 6.62 7.91 11.59
CA ASN A 1091 5.27 7.33 11.46
C ASN A 1091 4.79 6.57 12.72
N ARG A 1092 5.68 6.18 13.62
CA ARG A 1092 5.32 5.53 14.88
C ARG A 1092 4.46 6.40 15.81
N TYR A 1093 4.42 7.71 15.61
CA TYR A 1093 3.64 8.66 16.41
C TYR A 1093 2.30 9.03 15.74
N ARG A 1094 1.93 8.40 14.64
CA ARG A 1094 0.70 8.72 13.92
C ARG A 1094 -0.52 8.51 14.84
N ASN A 1095 -1.42 9.49 14.86
CA ASN A 1095 -2.57 9.58 15.78
C ASN A 1095 -2.20 9.57 17.28
N ARG A 1096 -0.93 9.77 17.65
CA ARG A 1096 -0.41 9.72 19.04
C ARG A 1096 0.37 10.98 19.40
N VAL A 1097 -0.02 12.11 18.82
CA VAL A 1097 0.56 13.42 19.09
C VAL A 1097 -0.54 14.40 19.49
N ARG A 1098 -0.18 15.33 20.37
CA ARG A 1098 -1.00 16.47 20.78
C ARG A 1098 -0.15 17.74 20.80
N GLY A 1099 -0.79 18.91 20.71
CA GLY A 1099 -0.12 20.21 20.67
C GLY A 1099 -0.50 21.02 19.43
N LEU A 1100 0.09 22.21 19.30
CA LEU A 1100 -0.17 23.16 18.20
C LEU A 1100 0.05 22.55 16.79
N ALA A 1101 0.85 21.50 16.68
CA ALA A 1101 1.16 20.80 15.45
C ALA A 1101 0.05 19.83 14.98
N GLY A 1102 -1.06 19.71 15.72
CA GLY A 1102 -2.19 18.85 15.35
C GLY A 1102 -2.06 17.42 15.87
N THR A 1103 -2.82 16.49 15.27
CA THR A 1103 -2.92 15.10 15.76
C THR A 1103 -2.11 14.09 14.94
N PHE A 1104 -1.65 14.48 13.76
CA PHE A 1104 -0.83 13.66 12.86
C PHE A 1104 -1.55 12.37 12.46
N ASN A 1105 -2.76 12.48 11.92
CA ASN A 1105 -3.59 11.33 11.53
C ASN A 1105 -4.11 11.39 10.09
N ALA A 1106 -3.63 12.38 9.31
CA ALA A 1106 -4.08 12.76 7.96
C ALA A 1106 -5.53 13.28 7.88
N ASP A 1107 -6.02 13.91 8.94
CA ASP A 1107 -7.34 14.55 9.00
C ASP A 1107 -7.24 15.93 9.66
N ASP A 1108 -7.35 16.99 8.87
CA ASP A 1108 -7.19 18.37 9.37
C ASP A 1108 -8.34 18.83 10.30
N ILE A 1109 -9.42 18.07 10.36
CA ILE A 1109 -10.62 18.47 11.10
C ILE A 1109 -10.41 18.34 12.59
N ASP A 1110 -9.72 17.28 13.03
CA ASP A 1110 -9.43 17.04 14.43
C ASP A 1110 -8.07 17.59 14.91
N ASP A 1111 -7.36 18.36 14.07
CA ASP A 1111 -6.13 19.05 14.46
C ASP A 1111 -6.28 19.99 15.67
N PHE A 1112 -7.47 20.55 15.88
CA PHE A 1112 -7.76 21.39 17.05
C PHE A 1112 -8.28 20.58 18.23
N THR A 1113 -7.65 19.43 18.48
CA THR A 1113 -7.88 18.61 19.68
C THR A 1113 -7.17 19.23 20.88
N LEU A 1114 -7.94 19.53 21.92
CA LEU A 1114 -7.48 20.09 23.18
C LEU A 1114 -6.80 19.02 24.06
N PRO A 1115 -6.07 19.41 25.13
CA PRO A 1115 -5.48 18.45 26.05
C PRO A 1115 -6.46 17.43 26.65
N ASN A 1116 -7.75 17.74 26.76
CA ASN A 1116 -8.80 16.85 27.26
C ASN A 1116 -9.56 16.11 26.12
N ASN A 1117 -8.90 15.87 24.98
CA ASN A 1117 -9.45 15.20 23.80
C ASN A 1117 -10.74 15.80 23.19
N ARG A 1118 -11.14 17.01 23.59
CA ARG A 1118 -12.26 17.73 22.97
C ARG A 1118 -11.79 18.55 21.78
N LEU A 1119 -12.69 18.75 20.81
CA LEU A 1119 -12.44 19.57 19.64
C LEU A 1119 -12.79 21.04 19.90
N PHE A 1120 -12.00 21.92 19.32
CA PHE A 1120 -12.15 23.37 19.39
C PHE A 1120 -12.13 24.00 18.00
N ARG A 1121 -12.59 25.25 17.88
CA ARG A 1121 -12.69 25.94 16.58
C ARG A 1121 -11.91 27.25 16.50
N GLU A 1122 -11.80 27.99 17.61
CA GLU A 1122 -11.12 29.28 17.63
C GLU A 1122 -9.60 29.09 17.78
N PRO A 1123 -8.77 29.46 16.78
CA PRO A 1123 -7.37 29.06 16.75
C PRO A 1123 -6.49 29.66 17.87
N LEU A 1124 -6.75 30.91 18.26
CA LEU A 1124 -5.91 31.62 19.25
C LEU A 1124 -6.16 31.10 20.68
N GLU A 1125 -7.41 30.84 21.02
CA GLU A 1125 -7.82 30.26 22.29
C GLU A 1125 -7.47 28.77 22.34
N TYR A 1126 -7.61 28.04 21.23
CA TYR A 1126 -7.06 26.68 21.07
C TYR A 1126 -5.58 26.66 21.44
N ALA A 1127 -4.79 27.55 20.84
CA ALA A 1127 -3.38 27.62 21.12
C ALA A 1127 -3.07 27.87 22.60
N ALA A 1128 -3.80 28.78 23.23
CA ALA A 1128 -3.64 29.09 24.65
C ALA A 1128 -3.94 27.90 25.58
N THR A 1129 -4.70 26.89 25.14
CA THR A 1129 -4.91 25.67 25.93
C THR A 1129 -3.65 24.82 26.08
N TYR A 1130 -2.70 24.95 25.16
CA TYR A 1130 -1.38 24.32 25.22
C TYR A 1130 -0.30 25.21 25.87
N ALA A 1131 -0.67 26.37 26.42
CA ALA A 1131 0.23 27.27 27.11
C ALA A 1131 0.54 26.80 28.54
N LEU A 1132 1.82 26.80 28.91
CA LEU A 1132 2.32 26.44 30.24
C LEU A 1132 2.22 27.63 31.22
N THR A 1133 0.99 28.09 31.47
CA THR A 1133 0.68 29.32 32.22
C THR A 1133 1.06 29.29 33.70
N ARG A 1134 1.32 28.10 34.25
CA ARG A 1134 1.82 27.90 35.62
C ARG A 1134 3.26 28.39 35.80
N ASP A 1135 4.02 28.55 34.72
CA ASP A 1135 5.31 29.22 34.80
C ASP A 1135 5.09 30.69 35.16
N SER A 1136 5.73 31.12 36.25
CA SER A 1136 5.79 32.52 36.66
C SER A 1136 6.34 33.45 35.57
N ALA A 1137 7.23 32.95 34.70
CA ALA A 1137 7.82 33.69 33.59
C ALA A 1137 6.88 33.83 32.36
N CYS A 1138 5.73 33.15 32.34
CA CYS A 1138 4.75 33.26 31.26
C CYS A 1138 4.12 34.66 31.22
N GLN A 1139 4.37 35.39 30.14
CA GLN A 1139 3.84 36.72 29.85
C GLN A 1139 3.12 36.74 28.49
N GLY A 1140 2.23 37.72 28.30
CA GLY A 1140 1.44 37.88 27.06
C GLY A 1140 -0.02 37.41 27.19
N PRO A 1141 -0.74 37.32 26.06
CA PRO A 1141 -2.19 37.11 26.04
C PRO A 1141 -2.62 35.67 26.41
N ALA A 1142 -1.69 34.71 26.42
CA ALA A 1142 -1.96 33.29 26.65
C ALA A 1142 -2.77 33.03 27.93
N ARG A 1143 -2.47 33.72 29.05
CA ARG A 1143 -3.20 33.53 30.32
C ARG A 1143 -4.67 33.96 30.23
N GLN A 1144 -4.95 35.06 29.54
CA GLN A 1144 -6.32 35.55 29.38
C GLN A 1144 -7.08 34.65 28.41
N ARG A 1145 -6.49 34.34 27.24
CA ARG A 1145 -7.10 33.45 26.24
C ARG A 1145 -7.36 32.04 26.76
N GLN A 1146 -6.49 31.51 27.63
CA GLN A 1146 -6.71 30.21 28.26
C GLN A 1146 -7.94 30.23 29.20
N LYS A 1147 -8.19 31.36 29.89
CA LYS A 1147 -9.43 31.53 30.68
C LYS A 1147 -10.65 31.68 29.77
N ASP A 1148 -10.52 32.44 28.69
CA ASP A 1148 -11.61 32.64 27.72
C ASP A 1148 -12.00 31.30 27.08
N ALA A 1149 -11.00 30.48 26.71
CA ALA A 1149 -11.19 29.14 26.14
C ALA A 1149 -12.06 28.22 27.03
N GLN A 1150 -11.94 28.32 28.36
CA GLN A 1150 -12.74 27.52 29.31
C GLN A 1150 -14.24 27.86 29.30
N THR A 1151 -14.60 29.06 28.86
CA THR A 1151 -15.99 29.53 28.78
C THR A 1151 -16.64 29.27 27.42
N MET A 1152 -15.83 28.86 26.43
CA MET A 1152 -16.28 28.64 25.06
C MET A 1152 -16.84 27.23 24.85
N LEU A 1153 -17.55 27.04 23.73
CA LEU A 1153 -18.14 25.75 23.40
C LEU A 1153 -17.06 24.76 22.92
N HIS A 1154 -17.02 23.59 23.56
CA HIS A 1154 -16.19 22.46 23.17
C HIS A 1154 -17.06 21.37 22.51
N TYR A 1155 -16.48 20.58 21.61
CA TYR A 1155 -17.18 19.50 20.92
C TYR A 1155 -16.54 18.14 21.24
N GLU A 1156 -17.35 17.10 21.38
CA GLU A 1156 -16.88 15.73 21.58
C GLU A 1156 -16.90 14.96 20.25
N LYS A 1157 -15.90 14.10 20.06
CA LYS A 1157 -15.79 13.23 18.89
C LYS A 1157 -16.60 11.96 19.12
N ASN A 1158 -17.85 11.96 18.68
CA ASN A 1158 -18.76 10.84 18.85
C ASN A 1158 -19.30 10.35 17.50
N ILE A 1159 -19.31 9.03 17.31
CA ILE A 1159 -19.99 8.39 16.18
C ILE A 1159 -21.49 8.65 16.31
N GLN A 1160 -22.11 9.13 15.23
CA GLN A 1160 -23.55 9.36 15.18
C GLN A 1160 -24.21 8.22 14.43
N PHE A 1161 -24.91 7.37 15.18
CA PHE A 1161 -25.74 6.33 14.59
C PHE A 1161 -27.00 6.95 13.98
N VAL A 1162 -27.39 6.45 12.82
CA VAL A 1162 -28.60 6.86 12.10
C VAL A 1162 -29.37 5.62 11.66
N ASP A 1163 -30.68 5.75 11.45
CA ASP A 1163 -31.48 4.69 10.87
C ASP A 1163 -31.07 4.48 9.40
N LEU A 1164 -30.33 3.40 9.14
CA LEU A 1164 -29.75 3.05 7.84
C LEU A 1164 -30.65 2.09 7.06
N ILE A 1165 -31.35 1.20 7.75
CA ILE A 1165 -32.03 0.04 7.18
C ILE A 1165 -33.52 0.11 7.53
N SER A 1166 -34.39 0.10 6.51
CA SER A 1166 -35.83 0.00 6.70
C SER A 1166 -36.34 -1.41 6.43
N GLU A 1167 -37.49 -1.80 6.98
CA GLU A 1167 -38.14 -3.08 6.65
C GLU A 1167 -38.37 -3.25 5.13
N SER A 1168 -38.63 -2.15 4.42
CA SER A 1168 -38.80 -2.14 2.96
C SER A 1168 -37.53 -2.46 2.17
N ASP A 1169 -36.36 -2.41 2.82
CA ASP A 1169 -35.08 -2.72 2.20
C ASP A 1169 -34.80 -4.22 2.14
N TRP A 1170 -35.33 -5.01 3.07
CA TRP A 1170 -35.10 -6.46 3.11
C TRP A 1170 -36.38 -7.31 2.92
N ASN A 1171 -37.58 -6.77 3.23
CA ASN A 1171 -38.84 -7.49 3.08
C ASN A 1171 -39.50 -7.25 1.71
N LEU A 1172 -39.28 -8.19 0.78
CA LEU A 1172 -39.83 -8.14 -0.58
C LEU A 1172 -41.37 -8.21 -0.65
N LYS A 1173 -42.03 -8.81 0.35
CA LYS A 1173 -43.51 -8.89 0.39
C LYS A 1173 -44.14 -7.53 0.69
N VAL A 1174 -43.57 -6.77 1.63
CA VAL A 1174 -43.99 -5.38 1.95
C VAL A 1174 -43.76 -4.47 0.74
N LYS A 1175 -42.65 -4.67 0.01
CA LYS A 1175 -42.33 -3.92 -1.22
C LYS A 1175 -43.35 -4.17 -2.34
N ASN A 1176 -43.76 -5.41 -2.55
CA ASN A 1176 -44.76 -5.77 -3.56
C ASN A 1176 -46.12 -5.11 -3.27
N ASN A 1177 -46.56 -5.12 -2.00
CA ASN A 1177 -47.78 -4.43 -1.57
C ASN A 1177 -47.70 -2.90 -1.75
N LEU A 1178 -46.53 -2.29 -1.50
CA LEU A 1178 -46.28 -0.87 -1.75
C LEU A 1178 -46.23 -0.53 -3.26
N THR A 1179 -45.70 -1.41 -4.10
CA THR A 1179 -45.70 -1.22 -5.57
C THR A 1179 -47.07 -1.46 -6.21
N GLU A 1180 -47.90 -2.36 -5.70
CA GLU A 1180 -49.30 -2.51 -6.14
C GLU A 1180 -50.14 -1.28 -5.76
N SER A 1181 -49.89 -0.70 -4.58
CA SER A 1181 -50.49 0.59 -4.21
C SER A 1181 -50.00 1.75 -5.09
N LYS A 1182 -48.73 1.75 -5.53
CA LYS A 1182 -48.18 2.79 -6.45
C LYS A 1182 -48.54 2.59 -7.92
N ASN A 1183 -48.82 1.37 -8.36
CA ASN A 1183 -49.25 1.12 -9.74
C ASN A 1183 -50.72 1.54 -9.99
N LYS A 1184 -51.54 1.67 -8.94
CA LYS A 1184 -52.82 2.38 -9.03
C LYS A 1184 -52.68 3.90 -9.19
N SER A 1185 -51.54 4.51 -8.82
CA SER A 1185 -51.31 5.96 -8.93
C SER A 1185 -50.47 6.39 -10.14
N LYS A 1186 -49.97 5.46 -10.95
CA LYS A 1186 -49.06 5.75 -12.09
C LYS A 1186 -49.74 6.00 -13.44
N LYS A 1187 -51.08 6.04 -13.49
CA LYS A 1187 -51.83 6.43 -14.69
C LYS A 1187 -51.99 7.95 -14.89
N GLU A 1188 -51.41 8.79 -14.02
CA GLU A 1188 -51.53 10.26 -14.09
C GLU A 1188 -50.20 11.04 -14.01
N MET A 1189 -49.05 10.44 -14.38
CA MET A 1189 -47.75 11.14 -14.36
C MET A 1189 -47.36 11.68 -15.73
N GLY A 1190 -48.11 12.68 -16.18
CA GLY A 1190 -47.67 13.69 -17.14
C GLY A 1190 -48.31 15.00 -16.72
N LYS A 1191 -47.51 15.95 -16.19
CA LYS A 1191 -47.89 17.25 -15.56
C LYS A 1191 -48.02 17.26 -14.01
N GLN A 1192 -46.99 16.87 -13.26
CA GLN A 1192 -46.94 17.21 -11.82
C GLN A 1192 -46.26 18.57 -11.62
N CYS A 1193 -47.09 19.60 -11.37
CA CYS A 1193 -46.67 20.97 -11.10
C CYS A 1193 -46.32 21.23 -9.61
N MET A 1194 -46.48 20.24 -8.76
CA MET A 1194 -46.40 20.33 -7.31
C MET A 1194 -45.41 19.30 -6.78
N ASN A 1195 -44.51 19.74 -5.90
CA ASN A 1195 -43.52 18.90 -5.23
C ASN A 1195 -43.62 19.12 -3.70
N LEU A 1196 -43.01 18.23 -2.92
CA LEU A 1196 -42.90 18.40 -1.47
C LEU A 1196 -41.47 18.79 -1.12
N GLN A 1197 -41.24 19.86 -0.38
CA GLN A 1197 -39.92 20.35 -0.02
C GLN A 1197 -39.89 20.84 1.43
N VAL A 1198 -38.74 20.70 2.10
CA VAL A 1198 -38.56 21.27 3.45
C VAL A 1198 -38.64 22.79 3.35
N ASN A 1199 -39.59 23.39 4.06
CA ASN A 1199 -39.75 24.84 4.10
C ASN A 1199 -38.73 25.45 5.06
N ILE A 1200 -38.10 26.56 4.64
CA ILE A 1200 -37.06 27.25 5.39
C ILE A 1200 -37.60 28.61 5.82
N LEU A 1201 -37.42 28.94 7.09
CA LEU A 1201 -37.85 30.20 7.66
C LEU A 1201 -36.73 30.80 8.51
N GLU A 1202 -36.44 32.09 8.31
CA GLU A 1202 -35.44 32.83 9.09
C GLU A 1202 -36.16 33.77 10.06
N THR A 1203 -35.99 33.55 11.36
CA THR A 1203 -36.59 34.39 12.41
C THR A 1203 -35.65 34.53 13.59
N ASN A 1204 -35.49 35.77 14.09
CA ASN A 1204 -34.73 36.09 15.31
C ASN A 1204 -33.31 35.49 15.34
N GLY A 1205 -32.59 35.55 14.21
CA GLY A 1205 -31.22 35.02 14.10
C GLY A 1205 -31.12 33.48 14.07
N LYS A 1206 -32.26 32.76 14.00
CA LYS A 1206 -32.33 31.30 13.86
C LYS A 1206 -32.85 30.91 12.48
N THR A 1207 -32.34 29.79 11.96
CA THR A 1207 -32.85 29.13 10.75
C THR A 1207 -33.75 27.97 11.14
N CYS A 1208 -34.97 27.96 10.64
CA CYS A 1208 -36.01 26.99 10.95
C CYS A 1208 -36.30 26.10 9.75
N PHE A 1209 -36.35 24.80 9.97
CA PHE A 1209 -36.65 23.78 8.95
C PHE A 1209 -37.94 23.06 9.30
N SER A 1210 -38.88 22.95 8.37
CA SER A 1210 -40.13 22.25 8.61
C SER A 1210 -39.88 20.76 8.89
N ILE A 1211 -40.47 20.22 9.96
CA ILE A 1211 -40.31 18.82 10.36
C ILE A 1211 -40.77 17.86 9.25
N LYS A 1212 -41.88 18.21 8.59
CA LYS A 1212 -42.40 17.49 7.43
C LYS A 1212 -42.23 18.36 6.17
N PRO A 1213 -41.82 17.79 5.03
CA PRO A 1213 -41.84 18.50 3.75
C PRO A 1213 -43.23 19.09 3.46
N GLN A 1214 -43.25 20.34 3.00
CA GLN A 1214 -44.45 21.09 2.67
C GLN A 1214 -44.62 21.20 1.15
N PRO A 1215 -45.85 21.32 0.65
CA PRO A 1215 -46.07 21.48 -0.79
C PRO A 1215 -45.48 22.78 -1.32
N GLU A 1216 -44.82 22.70 -2.47
CA GLU A 1216 -44.20 23.81 -3.19
C GLU A 1216 -44.39 23.61 -4.70
N CYS A 1217 -44.60 24.69 -5.46
CA CYS A 1217 -44.77 24.59 -6.91
C CYS A 1217 -43.41 24.54 -7.60
N ASN A 1218 -43.29 23.68 -8.63
CA ASN A 1218 -42.09 23.63 -9.46
C ASN A 1218 -41.83 24.97 -10.18
N SER A 1219 -40.58 25.24 -10.55
CA SER A 1219 -40.13 26.52 -11.12
C SER A 1219 -40.89 27.00 -12.37
N HIS A 1220 -41.44 26.07 -13.17
CA HIS A 1220 -42.26 26.35 -14.36
C HIS A 1220 -43.77 26.40 -14.06
N CYS A 1221 -44.18 26.34 -12.80
CA CYS A 1221 -45.57 26.36 -12.36
C CYS A 1221 -45.86 27.55 -11.43
N ARG A 1222 -47.13 27.84 -11.18
CA ARG A 1222 -47.59 28.82 -10.20
C ARG A 1222 -48.65 28.19 -9.29
N PRO A 1223 -48.75 28.63 -8.02
CA PRO A 1223 -49.86 28.22 -7.17
C PRO A 1223 -51.19 28.66 -7.79
N SER A 1224 -52.17 27.76 -7.86
CA SER A 1224 -53.55 28.10 -8.24
C SER A 1224 -54.32 28.68 -7.05
N ASN A 1225 -54.17 28.05 -5.88
CA ASN A 1225 -54.72 28.49 -4.59
C ASN A 1225 -53.66 28.36 -3.49
N LEU A 1226 -53.73 29.26 -2.50
CA LEU A 1226 -52.89 29.26 -1.30
C LEU A 1226 -53.76 29.03 -0.07
N THR A 1227 -53.30 28.17 0.85
CA THR A 1227 -53.95 27.90 2.13
C THR A 1227 -52.99 28.15 3.27
N MET A 1228 -53.48 28.79 4.34
CA MET A 1228 -52.70 28.98 5.57
C MET A 1228 -52.70 27.69 6.38
N ARG A 1229 -51.50 27.18 6.70
CA ARG A 1229 -51.34 26.00 7.55
C ARG A 1229 -50.35 26.30 8.67
N ASN A 1230 -50.69 25.86 9.88
CA ASN A 1230 -49.75 25.82 11.00
C ASN A 1230 -48.75 24.69 10.77
N VAL A 1231 -47.49 25.06 10.51
CA VAL A 1231 -46.40 24.13 10.25
C VAL A 1231 -45.46 24.10 11.45
N GLU A 1232 -44.99 22.89 11.77
CA GLU A 1232 -44.05 22.61 12.84
C GLU A 1232 -42.61 22.66 12.31
N PHE A 1233 -41.75 23.38 13.02
CA PHE A 1233 -40.37 23.60 12.64
C PHE A 1233 -39.39 23.17 13.72
N HIS A 1234 -38.20 22.76 13.28
CA HIS A 1234 -37.00 22.67 14.08
C HIS A 1234 -36.09 23.86 13.75
N CYS A 1235 -35.98 24.80 14.68
CA CYS A 1235 -35.14 25.97 14.59
C CYS A 1235 -33.80 25.72 15.29
N VAL A 1236 -32.72 25.99 14.57
CA VAL A 1236 -31.35 25.97 15.06
C VAL A 1236 -30.75 27.37 14.94
N GLN A 1237 -29.77 27.68 15.78
CA GLN A 1237 -28.98 28.90 15.58
C GLN A 1237 -28.31 28.87 14.20
N SER A 1238 -28.28 30.02 13.53
CA SER A 1238 -27.60 30.16 12.23
C SER A 1238 -26.13 29.75 12.38
N SER A 1239 -25.82 28.56 11.88
CA SER A 1239 -24.53 27.88 11.98
C SER A 1239 -24.10 27.37 10.61
N ASN A 1240 -22.84 26.96 10.44
CA ASN A 1240 -22.39 26.38 9.16
C ASN A 1240 -23.23 25.16 8.75
N ALA A 1241 -23.69 24.34 9.70
CA ALA A 1241 -24.61 23.23 9.44
C ALA A 1241 -25.99 23.71 8.97
N ALA A 1242 -26.57 24.73 9.61
CA ALA A 1242 -27.84 25.32 9.18
C ALA A 1242 -27.71 25.94 7.77
N THR A 1243 -26.65 26.71 7.53
CA THR A 1243 -26.33 27.30 6.21
C THR A 1243 -26.10 26.22 5.15
N HIS A 1244 -25.46 25.11 5.52
CA HIS A 1244 -25.27 23.95 4.65
C HIS A 1244 -26.61 23.29 4.30
N TRP A 1245 -27.49 23.04 5.28
CA TRP A 1245 -28.84 22.52 5.03
C TRP A 1245 -29.66 23.46 4.15
N VAL A 1246 -29.59 24.78 4.35
CA VAL A 1246 -30.23 25.77 3.48
C VAL A 1246 -29.71 25.66 2.04
N LYS A 1247 -28.38 25.63 1.84
CA LYS A 1247 -27.78 25.49 0.51
C LYS A 1247 -28.18 24.17 -0.16
N MET A 1248 -28.23 23.07 0.59
CA MET A 1248 -28.68 21.76 0.09
C MET A 1248 -30.14 21.78 -0.32
N ILE A 1249 -31.04 22.29 0.54
CA ILE A 1249 -32.48 22.37 0.25
C ILE A 1249 -32.74 23.27 -0.95
N LYS A 1250 -32.08 24.43 -1.06
CA LYS A 1250 -32.18 25.33 -2.24
C LYS A 1250 -31.71 24.67 -3.54
N LYS A 1251 -30.81 23.67 -3.47
CA LYS A 1251 -30.37 22.87 -4.61
C LYS A 1251 -31.24 21.62 -4.86
N GLY A 1252 -32.36 21.47 -4.15
CA GLY A 1252 -33.33 20.39 -4.33
C GLY A 1252 -33.11 19.14 -3.48
N ALA A 1253 -32.18 19.17 -2.51
CA ALA A 1253 -32.03 18.08 -1.55
C ALA A 1253 -33.17 18.09 -0.50
N GLN A 1254 -33.52 16.92 0.04
CA GLN A 1254 -34.54 16.79 1.08
C GLN A 1254 -33.97 16.12 2.34
N PRO A 1255 -33.30 16.89 3.22
CA PRO A 1255 -32.86 16.38 4.51
C PRO A 1255 -34.07 15.97 5.36
N ASN A 1256 -33.99 14.85 6.07
CA ASN A 1256 -35.08 14.37 6.91
C ASN A 1256 -35.03 15.02 8.31
N PHE A 1257 -36.02 15.85 8.63
CA PHE A 1257 -36.16 16.49 9.95
C PHE A 1257 -37.21 15.80 10.85
N ALA A 1258 -37.79 14.67 10.44
CA ALA A 1258 -38.88 14.01 11.17
C ALA A 1258 -38.50 13.56 12.59
N HIS A 1259 -37.21 13.30 12.84
CA HIS A 1259 -36.70 12.87 14.15
C HIS A 1259 -36.24 14.03 15.04
N LYS A 1260 -36.36 15.29 14.56
CA LYS A 1260 -35.96 16.47 15.33
C LYS A 1260 -37.13 16.97 16.19
N THR A 1261 -36.79 17.55 17.34
CA THR A 1261 -37.80 18.11 18.26
C THR A 1261 -38.44 19.36 17.65
N VAL A 1262 -39.77 19.42 17.70
CA VAL A 1262 -40.52 20.63 17.35
C VAL A 1262 -40.24 21.69 18.41
N ASN A 1263 -39.63 22.81 18.02
CA ASN A 1263 -39.34 23.91 18.95
C ASN A 1263 -39.87 25.26 18.46
N HIS A 1264 -40.55 25.30 17.31
CA HIS A 1264 -41.25 26.47 16.78
C HIS A 1264 -42.44 26.01 15.94
N LYS A 1265 -43.54 26.77 16.00
CA LYS A 1265 -44.72 26.55 15.15
C LYS A 1265 -45.12 27.88 14.53
N GLN A 1266 -45.39 27.89 13.23
CA GLN A 1266 -45.77 29.11 12.54
C GLN A 1266 -46.77 28.81 11.42
N SER A 1267 -47.76 29.70 11.30
CA SER A 1267 -48.69 29.65 10.18
C SER A 1267 -47.99 30.18 8.93
N ILE A 1268 -47.87 29.35 7.90
CA ILE A 1268 -47.30 29.72 6.61
C ILE A 1268 -48.31 29.47 5.49
N SER A 1269 -48.23 30.29 4.44
CA SER A 1269 -49.05 30.16 3.25
C SER A 1269 -48.45 29.12 2.31
N LEU A 1270 -49.19 28.05 2.02
CA LEU A 1270 -48.74 26.93 1.20
C LEU A 1270 -49.68 26.72 0.00
N PRO A 1271 -49.15 26.33 -1.17
CA PRO A 1271 -49.97 25.97 -2.33
C PRO A 1271 -50.87 24.77 -2.03
N GLU A 1272 -52.16 24.93 -2.30
CA GLU A 1272 -53.12 23.83 -2.26
C GLU A 1272 -53.09 23.02 -3.57
N SER A 1273 -52.82 23.68 -4.69
CA SER A 1273 -52.46 23.07 -5.96
C SER A 1273 -51.61 24.00 -6.82
N CYS A 1274 -50.95 23.45 -7.83
CA CYS A 1274 -50.03 24.17 -8.72
C CYS A 1274 -50.41 23.92 -10.18
N VAL A 1275 -50.39 24.97 -11.00
CA VAL A 1275 -50.70 24.92 -12.44
C VAL A 1275 -49.51 25.41 -13.26
N SER A 1276 -49.33 24.88 -14.47
CA SER A 1276 -48.21 25.30 -15.34
C SER A 1276 -48.36 26.77 -15.69
N ARG A 1277 -47.25 27.51 -15.66
CA ARG A 1277 -47.19 28.81 -16.35
C ARG A 1277 -47.23 28.48 -17.84
N GLN A 1278 -48.27 28.93 -18.54
CA GLN A 1278 -48.29 28.86 -20.01
C GLN A 1278 -47.29 29.84 -20.59
#